data_AF-A0A1T4SIS9-F1
#
_entry.id   AF-A0A1T4SIS9-F1
#
_cell.length_a   1.000
_cell.length_b   1.000
_cell.length_c   1.000
_cell.angle_alpha   90.00
_cell.angle_beta   90.00
_cell.angle_gamma   90.00
#
_symmetry.space_group_name_H-M   'P 1'
#
loop_
_entity.id
_entity.type
_entity.pdbx_description
1 polymer ?
#
loop_
_entity_poly.entity_id
_entity_poly.type
_entity_poly.pdbx_seq_one_letter_code
_entity_poly.pdbx_strand_id
1 'polypeptide(L)'
;MLMLEGGQLAWLGAILLLFGEIAALMSLPNLPRVVIVSTIAEVGYVLMGLGLGGAAGDTGAFMHIGFQVVMRGLVVVTGWYLIARTGSSNLDDLAGSGRRMPLMTTLFGFGMFSVMGLSPFKGSFSKFLILYAAIEQGRWMLAAIGTLASIIAAVYYMLVIQKVCFQRPDRRVEMEEVPAGGAKTVAYVLAAITIAISLFPHPFQHLAESFAGVGGKGLVPEFESPWASLVLVPYVGGFVIYAIGHYLPRWRDGAAVLLSLVTLGLVVIDTSLDPTSRLFALLFAAIAAVMIVYSVGYMARTEWTNRYYFFAFLMIGSMLGLTTAHELGNFYVYWELMTWTSYFLVIQEQTQKALKAGLIYFLMCAAGAYVMHFGILVVHAEIGSFEFAALAEKAADFPLLTGALASACFFVGFAVKAGLVPFQAWLPIAHPQAPSSVSGPLSGILTKAGFFGIAKVLFSVIGLSALSRFALKGIDLPTVLLVLGCATLIYGEVRALLEKELKRMLAFSTLAQIGEIAAILGLGTALATDAALLHITNHAVMKTLLFYAAGAFILRTGLRRIDDLAGLGRKMPVTAGLYALASVAIMGLPPFSGFVSKFLMVYAAVEAGNYLVAALLLLGGIIGVVYYTRVVSILFYRSYKGPETVKDAPLSMLVAMGALGLAIVLGGLFPNWQLALVNEAGSLIAARGGLEPALLPNLVTEWPASAALAMIGAIAVLFTGRWSVKWAGRLAVAVTIAALAALLLDAGRMDLLSLSFAVLIAGVGALNLMHATAYLAHSHAQGRFFAAFLVMIAGLLGMTTARNLFTFFAFWELMSSWALWAAIVHEETEEARREGFKYFLFNTVGASFLFLGVTLLAAETGTFELGALTGAVAALPVAKIAPAVGLILLGFVMKAAQLPIRIDWQMHPAAAPTPVSGYISAVLLKAGPWAVLKFAALLGGTAALARLGGTVPGTFGEAGAQPVLLYIVSVIAGVTIVYAGAMAVLQNGIKLLLIYSTVCQLGYVLLALSLGTSLGVAGGLMHLVNHMLLKDTLFLVAGAVMMRNHATTLDELGGLGRRMPLTFGFFLFAGLSLAGIPPLNGFTSKWLIFEAAFQSGHWLLGAAAMFSSLLTLAAVLKFAHAAFMGAPTARALEAEEAPLAMLLPMATLCGASLLVGLMPGLLLVPIAAIQAELGMAPIAATLTGPLPGVEGFNPGALAILALVLGLISLAWLSLGRRGRIVRTAIHTSGADLAAEDTRLPAASLYDLSSTTLRHVRDLGGLIPANTPKDR
;
A
#
# COMPACT_ATOMS: atom_id res chain seq x y z
N MET A 1 -34.21 48.05 37.82
CA MET A 1 -34.74 46.74 38.25
C MET A 1 -36.09 46.54 37.56
N LEU A 2 -36.08 46.12 36.29
CA LEU A 2 -37.26 45.60 35.59
C LEU A 2 -37.24 44.09 35.87
N MET A 3 -38.24 43.57 36.59
CA MET A 3 -38.35 42.14 36.88
C MET A 3 -38.77 41.40 35.60
N LEU A 4 -37.79 41.08 34.75
CA LEU A 4 -37.95 40.05 33.73
C LEU A 4 -38.10 38.70 34.45
N GLU A 5 -39.07 37.89 34.06
CA GLU A 5 -39.11 36.48 34.50
C GLU A 5 -37.79 35.80 34.12
N GLY A 6 -37.25 34.91 34.96
CA GLY A 6 -35.90 34.32 34.75
C GLY A 6 -35.69 33.78 33.33
N GLY A 7 -36.71 33.15 32.75
CA GLY A 7 -36.67 32.68 31.36
C GLY A 7 -36.49 33.78 30.30
N GLN A 8 -37.05 34.97 30.51
CA GLN A 8 -36.87 36.13 29.62
C GLN A 8 -35.46 36.72 29.76
N LEU A 9 -34.91 36.72 30.98
CA LEU A 9 -33.54 37.14 31.24
C LEU A 9 -32.53 36.22 30.53
N ALA A 10 -32.78 34.91 30.53
CA ALA A 10 -31.91 33.95 29.86
C ALA A 10 -31.88 34.13 28.33
N TRP A 11 -33.04 34.39 27.71
CA TRP A 11 -33.16 34.68 26.28
C TRP A 11 -32.53 36.03 25.91
N LEU A 12 -32.71 37.06 26.75
CA LEU A 12 -32.01 38.34 26.57
C LEU A 12 -30.49 38.13 26.62
N GLY A 13 -30.00 37.31 27.56
CA GLY A 13 -28.61 36.91 27.65
C GLY A 13 -28.11 36.24 26.36
N ALA A 14 -28.85 35.27 25.81
CA ALA A 14 -28.49 34.59 24.57
C ALA A 14 -28.48 35.51 23.34
N ILE A 15 -29.41 36.48 23.25
CA ILE A 15 -29.44 37.48 22.17
C ILE A 15 -28.22 38.39 22.28
N LEU A 16 -27.93 38.92 23.47
CA LEU A 16 -26.75 39.76 23.72
C LEU A 16 -25.44 39.00 23.46
N LEU A 17 -25.41 37.71 23.80
CA LEU A 17 -24.31 36.80 23.52
C LEU A 17 -24.04 36.74 22.01
N LEU A 18 -25.02 36.33 21.21
CA LEU A 18 -24.83 36.17 19.77
C LEU A 18 -24.55 37.51 19.07
N PHE A 19 -25.26 38.57 19.46
CA PHE A 19 -25.02 39.92 18.95
C PHE A 19 -23.60 40.40 19.27
N GLY A 20 -23.15 40.22 20.51
CA GLY A 20 -21.81 40.62 20.95
C GLY A 20 -20.70 39.90 20.19
N GLU A 21 -20.82 38.58 19.97
CA GLU A 21 -19.80 37.81 19.23
C GLU A 21 -19.74 38.21 17.74
N ILE A 22 -20.91 38.40 17.10
CA ILE A 22 -20.98 38.85 15.70
C ILE A 22 -20.45 40.28 15.57
N ALA A 23 -20.85 41.18 16.46
CA ALA A 23 -20.42 42.56 16.43
C ALA A 23 -18.91 42.70 16.75
N ALA A 24 -18.36 41.83 17.60
CA ALA A 24 -16.91 41.76 17.84
C ALA A 24 -16.16 41.32 16.57
N LEU A 25 -16.67 40.31 15.87
CA LEU A 25 -16.11 39.88 14.58
C LEU A 25 -16.16 40.98 13.52
N MET A 26 -17.28 41.73 13.44
CA MET A 26 -17.45 42.86 12.52
C MET A 26 -16.62 44.09 12.91
N SER A 27 -16.17 44.17 14.17
CA SER A 27 -15.33 45.27 14.68
C SER A 27 -13.84 45.10 14.35
N LEU A 28 -13.46 43.97 13.75
CA LEU A 28 -12.13 43.82 13.16
C LEU A 28 -11.96 44.89 12.06
N PRO A 29 -10.95 45.80 12.15
CA PRO A 29 -9.63 45.57 12.73
C PRO A 29 -9.27 46.36 14.01
N ASN A 30 -10.20 46.95 14.75
CA ASN A 30 -9.88 47.81 15.91
C ASN A 30 -9.89 47.02 17.24
N LEU A 31 -8.73 46.89 17.90
CA LEU A 31 -8.59 46.03 19.09
C LEU A 31 -9.48 46.47 20.28
N PRO A 32 -9.48 47.74 20.72
CA PRO A 32 -10.37 48.21 21.80
C PRO A 32 -11.85 47.95 21.51
N ARG A 33 -12.31 48.19 20.27
CA ARG A 33 -13.71 47.90 19.90
C ARG A 33 -14.01 46.40 20.02
N VAL A 34 -13.14 45.52 19.54
CA VAL A 34 -13.31 44.07 19.66
C VAL A 34 -13.41 43.66 21.14
N VAL A 35 -12.54 44.17 22.00
CA VAL A 35 -12.54 43.83 23.44
C VAL A 35 -13.78 44.38 24.16
N ILE A 36 -14.19 45.61 23.86
CA ILE A 36 -15.39 46.23 24.45
C ILE A 36 -16.65 45.47 23.99
N VAL A 37 -16.80 45.23 22.70
CA VAL A 37 -18.01 44.60 22.15
C VAL A 37 -18.10 43.12 22.55
N SER A 38 -16.99 42.38 22.57
CA SER A 38 -16.98 41.00 23.11
C SER A 38 -17.30 40.95 24.61
N THR A 39 -17.16 42.04 25.36
CA THR A 39 -17.60 42.10 26.76
C THR A 39 -19.13 42.03 26.87
N ILE A 40 -19.86 42.57 25.89
CA ILE A 40 -21.33 42.43 25.81
C ILE A 40 -21.71 40.94 25.70
N ALA A 41 -20.94 40.16 24.94
CA ALA A 41 -21.16 38.74 24.79
C ALA A 41 -20.96 37.98 26.12
N GLU A 42 -19.89 38.28 26.86
CA GLU A 42 -19.64 37.65 28.17
C GLU A 42 -20.68 38.08 29.23
N VAL A 43 -21.17 39.33 29.18
CA VAL A 43 -22.35 39.73 29.99
C VAL A 43 -23.58 38.92 29.59
N GLY A 44 -23.74 38.61 28.31
CA GLY A 44 -24.75 37.68 27.80
C GLY A 44 -24.69 36.30 28.48
N TYR A 45 -23.49 35.72 28.64
CA TYR A 45 -23.30 34.47 29.40
C TYR A 45 -23.73 34.59 30.86
N VAL A 46 -23.37 35.69 31.54
CA VAL A 46 -23.75 35.93 32.94
C VAL A 46 -25.27 36.03 33.10
N LEU A 47 -25.92 36.83 32.25
CA LEU A 47 -27.38 36.98 32.25
C LEU A 47 -28.09 35.68 31.89
N MET A 48 -27.50 34.88 31.00
CA MET A 48 -28.00 33.55 30.69
C MET A 48 -27.93 32.63 31.91
N GLY A 49 -26.81 32.58 32.62
CA GLY A 49 -26.65 31.78 33.84
C GLY A 49 -27.60 32.17 34.97
N LEU A 50 -27.67 33.47 35.31
CA LEU A 50 -28.58 33.99 36.35
C LEU A 50 -30.06 33.87 35.96
N GLY A 51 -30.37 33.99 34.66
CA GLY A 51 -31.73 33.84 34.16
C GLY A 51 -32.23 32.40 34.18
N LEU A 52 -31.34 31.44 33.95
CA LEU A 52 -31.61 30.03 34.18
C LEU A 52 -31.77 29.77 35.69
N GLY A 53 -30.86 30.29 36.51
CA GLY A 53 -30.84 30.06 37.95
C GLY A 53 -30.46 28.62 38.31
N GLY A 54 -30.61 28.28 39.59
CA GLY A 54 -30.24 26.96 40.11
C GLY A 54 -28.73 26.87 40.40
N ALA A 55 -28.32 25.81 41.11
CA ALA A 55 -26.98 25.72 41.67
C ALA A 55 -25.88 25.86 40.60
N ALA A 56 -26.02 25.20 39.45
CA ALA A 56 -25.04 25.29 38.37
C ALA A 56 -25.11 26.61 37.59
N GLY A 57 -26.32 27.16 37.35
CA GLY A 57 -26.51 28.40 36.59
C GLY A 57 -25.97 29.62 37.32
N ASP A 58 -26.31 29.75 38.60
CA ASP A 58 -25.87 30.86 39.45
C ASP A 58 -24.37 30.77 39.75
N THR A 59 -23.87 29.58 40.15
CA THR A 59 -22.43 29.36 40.37
C THR A 59 -21.64 29.63 39.09
N GLY A 60 -22.11 29.12 37.95
CA GLY A 60 -21.50 29.34 36.65
C GLY A 60 -21.41 30.83 36.30
N ALA A 61 -22.46 31.60 36.55
CA ALA A 61 -22.49 33.05 36.31
C ALA A 61 -21.49 33.81 37.18
N PHE A 62 -21.45 33.56 38.50
CA PHE A 62 -20.48 34.22 39.40
C PHE A 62 -19.03 33.82 39.10
N MET A 63 -18.80 32.55 38.79
CA MET A 63 -17.51 32.04 38.37
C MET A 63 -17.08 32.70 37.04
N HIS A 64 -18.02 32.88 36.11
CA HIS A 64 -17.77 33.56 34.84
C HIS A 64 -17.37 35.03 35.04
N ILE A 65 -18.08 35.76 35.91
CA ILE A 65 -17.73 37.15 36.25
C ILE A 65 -16.30 37.22 36.76
N GLY A 66 -15.93 36.40 37.76
CA GLY A 66 -14.60 36.47 38.34
C GLY A 66 -13.50 36.04 37.37
N PHE A 67 -13.73 35.03 36.53
CA PHE A 67 -12.78 34.68 35.45
C PHE A 67 -12.62 35.84 34.46
N GLN A 68 -13.71 36.45 34.01
CA GLN A 68 -13.65 37.55 33.05
C GLN A 68 -12.97 38.78 33.66
N VAL A 69 -13.24 39.14 34.92
CA VAL A 69 -12.57 40.27 35.59
C VAL A 69 -11.04 40.10 35.57
N VAL A 70 -10.54 38.90 35.87
CA VAL A 70 -9.10 38.63 35.91
C VAL A 70 -8.52 38.46 34.50
N MET A 71 -9.07 37.54 33.69
CA MET A 71 -8.52 37.15 32.38
C MET A 71 -8.69 38.28 31.36
N ARG A 72 -9.85 38.94 31.32
CA ARG A 72 -10.07 40.10 30.43
C ARG A 72 -9.35 41.33 30.95
N GLY A 73 -9.23 41.49 32.28
CA GLY A 73 -8.34 42.49 32.88
C GLY A 73 -6.90 42.36 32.37
N LEU A 74 -6.39 41.12 32.29
CA LEU A 74 -5.06 40.84 31.72
C LEU A 74 -4.99 41.26 30.25
N VAL A 75 -5.99 40.93 29.43
CA VAL A 75 -6.08 41.32 28.01
C VAL A 75 -6.15 42.85 27.85
N VAL A 76 -6.92 43.55 28.68
CA VAL A 76 -7.07 45.01 28.62
C VAL A 76 -5.76 45.70 29.01
N VAL A 77 -5.12 45.29 30.11
CA VAL A 77 -3.87 45.91 30.59
C VAL A 77 -2.74 45.68 29.59
N THR A 78 -2.60 44.44 29.10
CA THR A 78 -1.56 44.11 28.12
C THR A 78 -1.87 44.74 26.76
N GLY A 79 -3.12 44.74 26.31
CA GLY A 79 -3.56 45.39 25.07
C GLY A 79 -3.36 46.90 25.09
N TRP A 80 -3.70 47.56 26.21
CA TRP A 80 -3.40 48.99 26.41
C TRP A 80 -1.90 49.26 26.35
N TYR A 81 -1.07 48.43 27.00
CA TYR A 81 0.38 48.58 26.95
C TYR A 81 0.91 48.45 25.52
N LEU A 82 0.38 47.50 24.73
CA LEU A 82 0.76 47.35 23.32
C LEU A 82 0.37 48.58 22.51
N ILE A 83 -0.86 49.07 22.64
CA ILE A 83 -1.38 50.26 21.94
C ILE A 83 -0.59 51.52 22.30
N ALA A 84 -0.35 51.74 23.60
CA ALA A 84 0.41 52.89 24.08
C ALA A 84 1.87 52.86 23.59
N ARG A 85 2.43 51.67 23.34
CA ARG A 85 3.77 51.52 22.77
C ARG A 85 3.81 51.68 21.26
N THR A 86 2.73 51.37 20.54
CA THR A 86 2.66 51.44 19.08
C THR A 86 1.98 52.69 18.53
N GLY A 87 1.37 53.52 19.39
CA GLY A 87 0.61 54.72 19.00
C GLY A 87 -0.68 54.44 18.21
N SER A 88 -1.07 53.17 18.05
CA SER A 88 -2.21 52.76 17.21
C SER A 88 -2.98 51.60 17.82
N SER A 89 -4.31 51.66 17.70
CA SER A 89 -5.24 50.63 18.12
C SER A 89 -5.66 49.67 17.00
N ASN A 90 -5.13 49.85 15.78
CA ASN A 90 -5.42 49.01 14.64
C ASN A 90 -4.59 47.71 14.73
N LEU A 91 -5.23 46.57 14.50
CA LEU A 91 -4.57 45.26 14.51
C LEU A 91 -3.41 45.16 13.49
N ASP A 92 -3.49 45.85 12.35
CA ASP A 92 -2.39 45.88 11.37
C ASP A 92 -1.12 46.52 11.94
N ASP A 93 -1.26 47.58 12.74
CA ASP A 93 -0.13 48.28 13.37
C ASP A 93 0.39 47.55 14.61
N LEU A 94 -0.49 46.79 15.28
CA LEU A 94 -0.14 45.89 16.36
C LEU A 94 0.53 44.59 15.88
N ALA A 95 0.51 44.31 14.58
CA ALA A 95 1.18 43.14 14.02
C ALA A 95 2.69 43.16 14.31
N GLY A 96 3.28 42.00 14.58
CA GLY A 96 4.70 41.91 14.94
C GLY A 96 5.05 42.35 16.36
N SER A 97 4.05 42.67 17.21
CA SER A 97 4.27 42.97 18.63
C SER A 97 4.99 41.83 19.36
N GLY A 98 4.73 40.57 18.98
CA GLY A 98 5.40 39.41 19.57
C GLY A 98 6.94 39.40 19.44
N ARG A 99 7.51 40.11 18.46
CA ARG A 99 8.96 40.28 18.32
C ARG A 99 9.48 41.52 19.04
N ARG A 100 8.67 42.59 19.07
CA ARG A 100 9.02 43.88 19.67
C ARG A 100 8.92 43.84 21.21
N MET A 101 7.90 43.17 21.72
CA MET A 101 7.50 43.13 23.13
C MET A 101 7.11 41.70 23.55
N PRO A 102 8.05 40.73 23.47
CA PRO A 102 7.73 39.30 23.55
C PRO A 102 6.98 38.91 24.82
N LEU A 103 7.37 39.45 25.97
CA LEU A 103 6.74 39.11 27.25
C LEU A 103 5.30 39.63 27.36
N MET A 104 5.07 40.91 27.07
CA MET A 104 3.73 41.51 27.15
C MET A 104 2.78 40.94 26.08
N THR A 105 3.29 40.65 24.88
CA THR A 105 2.49 39.99 23.85
C THR A 105 2.19 38.53 24.19
N THR A 106 3.10 37.82 24.86
CA THR A 106 2.84 36.46 25.34
C THR A 106 1.76 36.46 26.43
N LEU A 107 1.80 37.43 27.36
CA LEU A 107 0.74 37.61 28.36
C LEU A 107 -0.60 38.02 27.73
N PHE A 108 -0.58 38.88 26.71
CA PHE A 108 -1.78 39.22 25.94
C PHE A 108 -2.38 37.99 25.26
N GLY A 109 -1.55 37.20 24.56
CA GLY A 109 -1.97 35.96 23.94
C GLY A 109 -2.51 34.95 24.95
N PHE A 110 -1.82 34.75 26.08
CA PHE A 110 -2.27 33.91 27.19
C PHE A 110 -3.61 34.37 27.76
N GLY A 111 -3.80 35.68 27.95
CA GLY A 111 -5.07 36.26 28.38
C GLY A 111 -6.19 35.99 27.38
N MET A 112 -5.96 36.23 26.08
CA MET A 112 -6.94 35.99 25.03
C MET A 112 -7.34 34.51 24.93
N PHE A 113 -6.36 33.61 25.02
CA PHE A 113 -6.57 32.17 25.07
C PHE A 113 -7.37 31.76 26.33
N SER A 114 -7.05 32.34 27.48
CA SER A 114 -7.75 32.07 28.75
C SER A 114 -9.20 32.55 28.73
N VAL A 115 -9.48 33.73 28.17
CA VAL A 115 -10.85 34.25 27.96
C VAL A 115 -11.66 33.36 27.01
N MET A 116 -11.01 32.84 25.96
CA MET A 116 -11.62 31.85 25.08
C MET A 116 -11.91 30.53 25.79
N GLY A 117 -11.26 30.24 26.92
CA GLY A 117 -11.40 29.02 27.70
C GLY A 117 -10.30 27.97 27.47
N LEU A 118 -9.27 28.31 26.70
CA LEU A 118 -8.18 27.42 26.30
C LEU A 118 -6.86 27.90 26.88
N SER A 119 -6.37 27.30 27.96
CA SER A 119 -5.10 27.70 28.60
C SER A 119 -4.16 26.49 28.79
N PRO A 120 -2.83 26.70 28.82
CA PRO A 120 -1.86 25.65 29.18
C PRO A 120 -1.98 25.16 30.63
N PHE A 121 -2.81 25.79 31.45
CA PHE A 121 -2.93 25.54 32.88
C PHE A 121 -4.34 25.06 33.27
N LYS A 122 -5.02 24.37 32.34
CA LYS A 122 -6.45 24.01 32.38
C LYS A 122 -7.38 25.19 32.06
N GLY A 123 -8.55 24.89 31.50
CA GLY A 123 -9.48 25.89 30.95
C GLY A 123 -10.39 26.55 31.99
N SER A 124 -11.26 27.46 31.53
CA SER A 124 -12.32 28.08 32.35
C SER A 124 -13.64 27.31 32.19
N PHE A 125 -14.09 26.63 33.24
CA PHE A 125 -15.33 25.81 33.21
C PHE A 125 -16.62 26.61 33.43
N SER A 126 -16.53 27.92 33.63
CA SER A 126 -17.72 28.75 33.87
C SER A 126 -18.74 28.71 32.72
N LYS A 127 -18.27 28.72 31.47
CA LYS A 127 -19.13 28.54 30.28
C LYS A 127 -19.78 27.15 30.28
N PHE A 128 -19.08 26.12 30.75
CA PHE A 128 -19.58 24.75 30.82
C PHE A 128 -20.76 24.66 31.79
N LEU A 129 -20.62 25.26 32.97
CA LEU A 129 -21.67 25.30 34.00
C LEU A 129 -22.94 26.03 33.52
N ILE A 130 -22.78 27.16 32.83
CA ILE A 130 -23.92 27.93 32.32
C ILE A 130 -24.66 27.15 31.22
N LEU A 131 -23.91 26.52 30.30
CA LEU A 131 -24.51 25.70 29.24
C LEU A 131 -25.15 24.42 29.80
N TYR A 132 -24.55 23.83 30.85
CA TYR A 132 -25.12 22.71 31.57
C TYR A 132 -26.46 23.07 32.21
N ALA A 133 -26.53 24.19 32.95
CA ALA A 133 -27.78 24.65 33.56
C ALA A 133 -28.90 24.87 32.53
N ALA A 134 -28.55 25.29 31.31
CA ALA A 134 -29.52 25.44 30.23
C ALA A 134 -30.13 24.10 29.81
N ILE A 135 -29.32 23.04 29.77
CA ILE A 135 -29.77 21.69 29.37
C ILE A 135 -30.52 21.02 30.53
N GLU A 136 -30.04 21.15 31.76
CA GLU A 136 -30.70 20.65 32.98
C GLU A 136 -32.14 21.16 33.11
N GLN A 137 -32.39 22.41 32.70
CA GLN A 137 -33.72 23.01 32.70
C GLN A 137 -34.55 22.75 31.43
N GLY A 138 -34.10 21.84 30.55
CA GLY A 138 -34.77 21.52 29.29
C GLY A 138 -34.69 22.61 28.21
N ARG A 139 -33.87 23.64 28.38
CA ARG A 139 -33.70 24.78 27.45
C ARG A 139 -32.52 24.57 26.50
N TRP A 140 -32.49 23.43 25.80
CA TRP A 140 -31.42 23.02 24.89
C TRP A 140 -31.06 24.06 23.80
N MET A 141 -32.03 24.86 23.36
CA MET A 141 -31.80 25.92 22.36
C MET A 141 -30.83 27.00 22.87
N LEU A 142 -30.88 27.35 24.17
CA LEU A 142 -29.96 28.33 24.77
C LEU A 142 -28.52 27.78 24.80
N ALA A 143 -28.36 26.50 25.13
CA ALA A 143 -27.06 25.83 25.07
C ALA A 143 -26.49 25.74 23.65
N ALA A 144 -27.36 25.49 22.65
CA ALA A 144 -26.97 25.49 21.24
C ALA A 144 -26.51 26.89 20.78
N ILE A 145 -27.22 27.96 21.19
CA ILE A 145 -26.81 29.35 20.89
C ILE A 145 -25.46 29.66 21.54
N GLY A 146 -25.24 29.28 22.81
CA GLY A 146 -23.95 29.49 23.46
C GLY A 146 -22.81 28.69 22.83
N THR A 147 -23.08 27.47 22.36
CA THR A 147 -22.11 26.67 21.60
C THR A 147 -21.74 27.38 20.28
N LEU A 148 -22.74 27.84 19.53
CA LEU A 148 -22.53 28.61 18.29
C LEU A 148 -21.77 29.92 18.54
N ALA A 149 -22.12 30.63 19.61
CA ALA A 149 -21.42 31.84 20.04
C ALA A 149 -19.94 31.56 20.32
N SER A 150 -19.62 30.47 21.01
CA SER A 150 -18.23 30.05 21.27
C SER A 150 -17.45 29.74 19.98
N ILE A 151 -18.11 29.13 18.98
CA ILE A 151 -17.51 28.90 17.65
C ILE A 151 -17.19 30.23 16.96
N ILE A 152 -18.14 31.18 16.96
CA ILE A 152 -17.94 32.52 16.38
C ILE A 152 -16.82 33.25 17.12
N ALA A 153 -16.79 33.14 18.45
CA ALA A 153 -15.79 33.77 19.30
C ALA A 153 -14.37 33.30 18.97
N ALA A 154 -14.20 31.98 18.80
CA ALA A 154 -12.92 31.39 18.44
C ALA A 154 -12.34 31.97 17.15
N VAL A 155 -13.18 32.38 16.19
CA VAL A 155 -12.73 33.00 14.93
C VAL A 155 -11.98 34.30 15.19
N TYR A 156 -12.59 35.28 15.86
CA TYR A 156 -11.91 36.56 16.08
C TYR A 156 -10.82 36.46 17.14
N TYR A 157 -10.95 35.63 18.19
CA TYR A 157 -9.88 35.41 19.16
C TYR A 157 -8.61 34.94 18.44
N MET A 158 -8.73 33.94 17.57
CA MET A 158 -7.58 33.42 16.82
C MET A 158 -7.04 34.40 15.79
N LEU A 159 -7.89 35.18 15.11
CA LEU A 159 -7.44 36.22 14.19
C LEU A 159 -6.63 37.30 14.93
N VAL A 160 -7.12 37.77 16.08
CA VAL A 160 -6.41 38.76 16.91
C VAL A 160 -5.10 38.20 17.45
N ILE A 161 -5.12 36.98 18.01
CA ILE A 161 -3.92 36.31 18.52
C ILE A 161 -2.88 36.15 17.41
N GLN A 162 -3.27 35.63 16.24
CA GLN A 162 -2.34 35.47 15.13
C GLN A 162 -1.74 36.79 14.68
N LYS A 163 -2.58 37.80 14.50
CA LYS A 163 -2.16 39.10 14.00
C LYS A 163 -1.21 39.80 14.97
N VAL A 164 -1.56 39.89 16.26
CA VAL A 164 -0.75 40.56 17.29
C VAL A 164 0.49 39.75 17.69
N CYS A 165 0.35 38.44 17.88
CA CYS A 165 1.40 37.61 18.50
C CYS A 165 2.37 36.99 17.48
N PHE A 166 1.92 36.68 16.26
CA PHE A 166 2.68 35.83 15.34
C PHE A 166 2.92 36.42 13.95
N GLN A 167 2.04 37.27 13.46
CA GLN A 167 2.16 37.86 12.13
C GLN A 167 3.33 38.87 12.08
N ARG A 168 3.98 38.97 10.92
CA ARG A 168 5.03 39.98 10.67
C ARG A 168 4.38 41.32 10.30
N PRO A 169 4.97 42.46 10.71
CA PRO A 169 4.43 43.77 10.39
C PRO A 169 4.65 44.08 8.90
N ASP A 170 3.65 44.67 8.25
CA ASP A 170 3.73 45.08 6.84
C ASP A 170 4.43 46.44 6.67
N ARG A 171 4.50 47.25 7.74
CA ARG A 171 5.16 48.57 7.78
C ARG A 171 5.94 48.75 9.07
N ARG A 172 6.94 49.64 9.05
CA ARG A 172 7.74 49.98 10.24
C ARG A 172 6.93 50.93 11.13
N VAL A 173 6.68 50.51 12.36
CA VAL A 173 5.99 51.31 13.39
C VAL A 173 7.03 51.74 14.42
N GLU A 174 7.18 53.05 14.63
CA GLU A 174 8.06 53.60 15.67
C GLU A 174 7.44 53.36 17.06
N MET A 175 8.29 53.10 18.05
CA MET A 175 7.85 52.75 19.40
C MET A 175 7.88 53.98 20.29
N GLU A 176 6.75 54.29 20.92
CA GLU A 176 6.65 55.40 21.86
C GLU A 176 7.24 55.02 23.24
N GLU A 177 7.72 56.02 23.98
CA GLU A 177 8.11 55.85 25.38
C GLU A 177 6.87 55.89 26.28
N VAL A 178 6.65 54.82 27.05
CA VAL A 178 5.51 54.69 27.96
C VAL A 178 6.03 54.65 29.40
N PRO A 179 5.45 55.39 30.37
CA PRO A 179 5.80 55.30 31.79
C PRO A 179 5.64 53.87 32.31
N ALA A 180 6.76 53.19 32.59
CA ALA A 180 6.84 51.72 32.45
C ALA A 180 6.66 50.88 33.73
N GLY A 181 6.20 51.42 34.86
CA GLY A 181 6.18 50.69 36.14
C GLY A 181 4.88 49.91 36.44
N GLY A 182 3.73 50.61 36.43
CA GLY A 182 2.47 50.07 36.97
C GLY A 182 1.85 48.96 36.12
N ALA A 183 1.69 49.18 34.81
CA ALA A 183 0.96 48.27 33.93
C ALA A 183 1.59 46.87 33.80
N LYS A 184 2.93 46.79 33.78
CA LYS A 184 3.65 45.50 33.74
C LYS A 184 3.43 44.69 35.00
N THR A 185 3.52 45.34 36.16
CA THR A 185 3.31 44.71 37.47
C THR A 185 1.88 44.19 37.59
N VAL A 186 0.89 44.98 37.19
CA VAL A 186 -0.51 44.57 37.13
C VAL A 186 -0.71 43.37 36.18
N ALA A 187 -0.10 43.40 35.00
CA ALA A 187 -0.18 42.27 34.06
C ALA A 187 0.42 40.97 34.65
N TYR A 188 1.54 41.03 35.37
CA TYR A 188 2.12 39.84 36.02
C TYR A 188 1.22 39.29 37.14
N VAL A 189 0.66 40.18 37.97
CA VAL A 189 -0.26 39.77 39.04
C VAL A 189 -1.50 39.11 38.45
N LEU A 190 -2.13 39.73 37.44
CA LEU A 190 -3.30 39.16 36.77
C LEU A 190 -2.99 37.84 36.07
N ALA A 191 -1.81 37.70 35.47
CA ALA A 191 -1.36 36.43 34.89
C ALA A 191 -1.16 35.35 35.95
N ALA A 192 -0.51 35.68 37.08
CA ALA A 192 -0.32 34.74 38.19
C ALA A 192 -1.66 34.29 38.79
N ILE A 193 -2.60 35.22 38.98
CA ILE A 193 -3.96 34.90 39.43
C ILE A 193 -4.65 34.00 38.39
N THR A 194 -4.56 34.32 37.10
CA THR A 194 -5.12 33.49 36.01
C THR A 194 -4.57 32.06 36.05
N ILE A 195 -3.26 31.90 36.24
CA ILE A 195 -2.63 30.57 36.36
C ILE A 195 -3.16 29.84 37.61
N ALA A 196 -3.24 30.52 38.75
CA ALA A 196 -3.69 29.93 40.01
C ALA A 196 -5.15 29.44 39.95
N ILE A 197 -6.05 30.27 39.42
CA ILE A 197 -7.48 29.92 39.28
C ILE A 197 -7.74 28.87 38.20
N SER A 198 -6.85 28.72 37.22
CA SER A 198 -6.92 27.65 36.23
C SER A 198 -6.37 26.31 36.76
N LEU A 199 -5.23 26.31 37.46
CA LEU A 199 -4.65 25.08 38.04
C LEU A 199 -5.46 24.52 39.20
N PHE A 200 -6.03 25.42 40.02
CA PHE A 200 -6.80 25.09 41.21
C PHE A 200 -8.17 25.74 41.12
N PRO A 201 -9.11 25.18 40.33
CA PRO A 201 -10.43 25.77 40.15
C PRO A 201 -11.33 25.62 41.38
N HIS A 202 -11.16 24.58 42.22
CA HIS A 202 -12.07 24.31 43.34
C HIS A 202 -12.19 25.44 44.38
N PRO A 203 -11.11 26.07 44.88
CA PRO A 203 -11.23 27.20 45.81
C PRO A 203 -12.02 28.36 45.21
N PHE A 204 -11.86 28.61 43.91
CA PHE A 204 -12.58 29.66 43.19
C PHE A 204 -14.04 29.27 42.91
N GLN A 205 -14.31 28.00 42.62
CA GLN A 205 -15.66 27.45 42.50
C GLN A 205 -16.42 27.58 43.82
N HIS A 206 -15.84 27.18 44.96
CA HIS A 206 -16.48 27.32 46.28
C HIS A 206 -16.79 28.77 46.64
N LEU A 207 -15.91 29.69 46.24
CA LEU A 207 -16.18 31.12 46.38
C LEU A 207 -17.41 31.54 45.54
N ALA A 208 -17.51 31.09 44.29
CA ALA A 208 -18.66 31.35 43.44
C ALA A 208 -19.97 30.72 43.98
N GLU A 209 -19.90 29.49 44.51
CA GLU A 209 -21.02 28.80 45.18
C GLU A 209 -21.53 29.60 46.38
N SER A 210 -20.61 30.18 47.16
CA SER A 210 -20.97 31.03 48.31
C SER A 210 -21.70 32.31 47.89
N PHE A 211 -21.29 32.94 46.77
CA PHE A 211 -21.98 34.10 46.20
C PHE A 211 -23.33 33.72 45.59
N ALA A 212 -23.45 32.52 45.04
CA ALA A 212 -24.69 31.96 44.52
C ALA A 212 -25.68 31.52 45.62
N GLY A 213 -25.28 31.54 46.90
CA GLY A 213 -26.11 31.05 48.01
C GLY A 213 -26.27 29.52 48.04
N VAL A 214 -25.38 28.78 47.37
CA VAL A 214 -25.39 27.32 47.25
C VAL A 214 -24.52 26.73 48.36
N GLY A 215 -25.14 26.31 49.47
CA GLY A 215 -24.43 25.95 50.71
C GLY A 215 -23.97 24.48 50.87
N GLY A 216 -23.90 23.68 49.81
CA GLY A 216 -23.67 22.22 49.91
C GLY A 216 -22.66 21.66 48.90
N LYS A 217 -21.77 20.77 49.36
CA LYS A 217 -20.89 19.97 48.50
C LYS A 217 -21.73 19.02 47.63
N GLY A 218 -21.51 19.01 46.32
CA GLY A 218 -22.15 18.08 45.38
C GLY A 218 -23.39 18.60 44.62
N LEU A 219 -23.74 19.88 44.78
CA LEU A 219 -24.84 20.51 44.02
C LEU A 219 -24.42 21.02 42.63
N VAL A 220 -23.12 21.14 42.39
CA VAL A 220 -22.52 21.55 41.12
C VAL A 220 -21.73 20.37 40.58
N PRO A 221 -21.89 19.97 39.31
CA PRO A 221 -21.17 18.82 38.76
C PRO A 221 -19.65 19.03 38.81
N GLU A 222 -18.91 18.00 39.21
CA GLU A 222 -17.46 17.97 39.07
C GLU A 222 -17.12 17.55 37.63
N PHE A 223 -16.39 18.40 36.90
CA PHE A 223 -16.06 18.20 35.47
C PHE A 223 -14.64 17.66 35.25
N GLU A 224 -13.82 17.63 36.29
CA GLU A 224 -12.44 17.14 36.21
C GLU A 224 -12.08 16.33 37.45
N SER A 225 -11.40 15.22 37.19
CA SER A 225 -10.67 14.42 38.17
C SER A 225 -9.15 14.68 38.09
N PRO A 226 -8.38 14.31 39.14
CA PRO A 226 -6.92 14.42 39.13
C PRO A 226 -6.29 13.73 37.92
N TRP A 227 -5.32 14.40 37.28
CA TRP A 227 -4.65 13.86 36.10
C TRP A 227 -3.72 12.71 36.45
N ALA A 228 -3.76 11.64 35.65
CA ALA A 228 -2.90 10.47 35.85
C ALA A 228 -1.41 10.83 35.69
N SER A 229 -0.53 10.06 36.34
CA SER A 229 0.92 10.23 36.24
C SER A 229 1.43 10.12 34.79
N LEU A 230 0.81 9.24 33.98
CA LEU A 230 1.07 9.10 32.55
C LEU A 230 0.87 10.40 31.75
N VAL A 231 -0.01 11.27 32.21
CA VAL A 231 -0.26 12.60 31.62
C VAL A 231 0.74 13.60 32.17
N LEU A 232 0.88 13.64 33.49
CA LEU A 232 1.69 14.64 34.19
C LEU A 232 3.16 14.58 33.81
N VAL A 233 3.74 13.37 33.66
CA VAL A 233 5.16 13.20 33.33
C VAL A 233 5.56 13.93 32.04
N PRO A 234 4.96 13.63 30.87
CA PRO A 234 5.26 14.38 29.65
C PRO A 234 4.76 15.82 29.70
N TYR A 235 3.59 16.11 30.30
CA TYR A 235 3.02 17.45 30.30
C TYR A 235 3.86 18.45 31.11
N VAL A 236 4.15 18.13 32.38
CA VAL A 236 5.05 18.91 33.25
C VAL A 236 6.47 18.85 32.72
N GLY A 237 6.88 17.70 32.19
CA GLY A 237 8.16 17.52 31.53
C GLY A 237 8.38 18.52 30.38
N GLY A 238 7.34 18.91 29.64
CA GLY A 238 7.42 19.97 28.64
C GLY A 238 7.91 21.31 29.21
N PHE A 239 7.42 21.72 30.38
CA PHE A 239 7.89 22.92 31.09
C PHE A 239 9.34 22.78 31.56
N VAL A 240 9.69 21.59 32.07
CA VAL A 240 11.07 21.28 32.49
C VAL A 240 12.03 21.36 31.30
N ILE A 241 11.67 20.77 30.16
CA ILE A 241 12.48 20.83 28.92
C ILE A 241 12.59 22.25 28.41
N TYR A 242 11.54 23.06 28.51
CA TYR A 242 11.60 24.48 28.17
C TYR A 242 12.61 25.24 29.06
N ALA A 243 12.57 25.01 30.37
CA ALA A 243 13.50 25.62 31.32
C ALA A 243 14.96 25.16 31.09
N ILE A 244 15.19 23.85 30.91
CA ILE A 244 16.50 23.28 30.55
C ILE A 244 16.97 23.89 29.22
N GLY A 245 16.09 24.00 28.21
CA GLY A 245 16.44 24.61 26.94
C GLY A 245 16.80 26.09 27.04
N HIS A 246 16.27 26.80 28.03
CA HIS A 246 16.56 28.21 28.28
C HIS A 246 17.92 28.41 28.95
N TYR A 247 18.24 27.63 29.99
CA TYR A 247 19.48 27.77 30.76
C TYR A 247 20.63 26.88 30.27
N LEU A 248 20.33 25.69 29.77
CA LEU A 248 21.28 24.63 29.37
C LEU A 248 20.94 24.06 27.98
N PRO A 249 21.02 24.84 26.88
CA PRO A 249 20.60 24.42 25.54
C PRO A 249 21.28 23.12 25.05
N ARG A 250 22.51 22.85 25.50
CA ARG A 250 23.27 21.63 25.14
C ARG A 250 22.62 20.33 25.64
N TRP A 251 21.92 20.38 26.78
CA TRP A 251 21.31 19.20 27.40
C TRP A 251 19.86 18.98 26.99
N ARG A 252 19.20 19.99 26.41
CA ARG A 252 17.80 19.97 26.03
C ARG A 252 17.41 18.77 25.19
N ASP A 253 18.15 18.51 24.11
CA ASP A 253 17.79 17.46 23.15
C ASP A 253 17.92 16.06 23.78
N GLY A 254 18.97 15.84 24.58
CA GLY A 254 19.15 14.60 25.35
C GLY A 254 18.08 14.41 26.41
N ALA A 255 17.72 15.48 27.15
CA ALA A 255 16.65 15.45 28.13
C ALA A 255 15.28 15.18 27.48
N ALA A 256 15.02 15.73 26.29
CA ALA A 256 13.80 15.46 25.54
C ALA A 256 13.71 13.99 25.13
N VAL A 257 14.78 13.44 24.55
CA VAL A 257 14.81 12.01 24.18
C VAL A 257 14.59 11.12 25.41
N LEU A 258 15.28 11.40 26.52
CA LEU A 258 15.11 10.67 27.77
C LEU A 258 13.67 10.73 28.28
N LEU A 259 13.07 11.91 28.34
CA LEU A 259 11.68 12.09 28.79
C LEU A 259 10.70 11.31 27.91
N SER A 260 10.90 11.30 26.59
CA SER A 260 10.04 10.52 25.68
C SER A 260 10.18 9.01 25.86
N LEU A 261 11.39 8.51 26.16
CA LEU A 261 11.64 7.09 26.41
C LEU A 261 11.09 6.66 27.77
N VAL A 262 11.21 7.50 28.79
CA VAL A 262 10.58 7.29 30.11
C VAL A 262 9.07 7.25 29.94
N THR A 263 8.48 8.19 29.20
CA THR A 263 7.03 8.21 28.91
C THR A 263 6.58 6.91 28.22
N LEU A 264 7.31 6.46 27.21
CA LEU A 264 7.03 5.17 26.55
C LEU A 264 7.16 3.99 27.53
N GLY A 265 8.22 3.97 28.34
CA GLY A 265 8.43 2.93 29.35
C GLY A 265 7.29 2.84 30.36
N LEU A 266 6.79 3.99 30.84
CA LEU A 266 5.63 4.05 31.75
C LEU A 266 4.37 3.47 31.10
N VAL A 267 4.09 3.79 29.84
CA VAL A 267 2.92 3.25 29.12
C VAL A 267 3.05 1.74 28.89
N VAL A 268 4.25 1.23 28.60
CA VAL A 268 4.49 -0.21 28.38
C VAL A 268 4.23 -1.05 29.64
N ILE A 269 4.62 -0.53 30.81
CA ILE A 269 4.45 -1.23 32.09
C ILE A 269 3.06 -1.03 32.71
N ASP A 270 2.28 -0.06 32.23
CA ASP A 270 0.94 0.20 32.74
C ASP A 270 -0.05 -0.88 32.26
N THR A 271 -0.59 -1.63 33.23
CA THR A 271 -1.61 -2.67 33.02
C THR A 271 -2.99 -2.25 33.53
N SER A 272 -3.15 -1.01 34.01
CA SER A 272 -4.42 -0.48 34.52
C SER A 272 -5.36 0.00 33.42
N LEU A 273 -4.81 0.34 32.24
CA LEU A 273 -5.60 0.78 31.09
C LEU A 273 -6.41 -0.38 30.49
N ASP A 274 -7.65 -0.09 30.11
CA ASP A 274 -8.45 -1.05 29.33
C ASP A 274 -7.80 -1.32 27.95
N PRO A 275 -8.02 -2.50 27.34
CA PRO A 275 -7.39 -2.89 26.09
C PRO A 275 -7.42 -1.85 24.96
N THR A 276 -8.56 -1.19 24.73
CA THR A 276 -8.68 -0.15 23.69
C THR A 276 -7.80 1.06 24.01
N SER A 277 -7.86 1.55 25.24
CA SER A 277 -7.01 2.65 25.69
C SER A 277 -5.52 2.29 25.66
N ARG A 278 -5.16 1.07 26.05
CA ARG A 278 -3.78 0.57 26.05
C ARG A 278 -3.19 0.53 24.63
N LEU A 279 -3.94 0.03 23.65
CA LEU A 279 -3.53 0.00 22.25
C LEU A 279 -3.16 1.40 21.73
N PHE A 280 -4.02 2.39 21.96
CA PHE A 280 -3.80 3.76 21.51
C PHE A 280 -2.72 4.48 22.34
N ALA A 281 -2.61 4.22 23.64
CA ALA A 281 -1.56 4.79 24.48
C ALA A 281 -0.17 4.33 24.00
N LEU A 282 -0.01 3.03 23.74
CA LEU A 282 1.22 2.47 23.18
C LEU A 282 1.53 3.09 21.82
N LEU A 283 0.54 3.21 20.94
CA LEU A 283 0.70 3.84 19.63
C LEU A 283 1.15 5.31 19.75
N PHE A 284 0.49 6.09 20.60
CA PHE A 284 0.78 7.50 20.81
C PHE A 284 2.18 7.70 21.40
N ALA A 285 2.52 6.96 22.45
CA ALA A 285 3.83 7.05 23.09
C ALA A 285 4.97 6.58 22.17
N ALA A 286 4.77 5.48 21.42
CA ALA A 286 5.80 4.95 20.53
C ALA A 286 6.12 5.90 19.38
N ILE A 287 5.10 6.40 18.68
CA ILE A 287 5.30 7.37 17.59
C ILE A 287 5.84 8.70 18.14
N ALA A 288 5.41 9.13 19.33
CA ALA A 288 5.96 10.31 20.00
C ALA A 288 7.45 10.16 20.32
N ALA A 289 7.89 9.01 20.84
CA ALA A 289 9.31 8.75 21.11
C ALA A 289 10.14 8.83 19.81
N VAL A 290 9.66 8.22 18.73
CA VAL A 290 10.31 8.30 17.41
C VAL A 290 10.32 9.76 16.88
N MET A 291 9.24 10.52 17.12
CA MET A 291 9.17 11.94 16.77
C MET A 291 10.27 12.75 17.45
N ILE A 292 10.45 12.57 18.76
CA ILE A 292 11.44 13.34 19.51
C ILE A 292 12.86 13.01 19.02
N VAL A 293 13.18 11.73 18.78
CA VAL A 293 14.49 11.32 18.22
C VAL A 293 14.72 11.93 16.82
N TYR A 294 13.73 11.89 15.94
CA TYR A 294 13.81 12.50 14.61
C TYR A 294 14.03 14.02 14.71
N SER A 295 13.34 14.69 15.63
CA SER A 295 13.37 16.14 15.82
C SER A 295 14.73 16.67 16.25
N VAL A 296 15.57 15.88 16.93
CA VAL A 296 16.95 16.29 17.29
C VAL A 296 17.72 16.77 16.05
N GLY A 297 17.65 16.00 14.96
CA GLY A 297 18.37 16.31 13.73
C GLY A 297 17.64 17.32 12.85
N TYR A 298 16.31 17.24 12.83
CA TYR A 298 15.47 18.09 11.99
C TYR A 298 15.41 19.54 12.51
N MET A 299 15.36 19.74 13.82
CA MET A 299 15.22 21.05 14.46
C MET A 299 16.55 21.72 14.81
N ALA A 300 17.69 21.02 14.68
CA ALA A 300 19.02 21.49 15.08
C ALA A 300 19.42 22.89 14.56
N ARG A 301 18.88 23.30 13.40
CA ARG A 301 19.17 24.59 12.75
C ARG A 301 18.12 25.67 12.96
N THR A 302 17.13 25.42 13.82
CA THR A 302 16.00 26.33 14.03
C THR A 302 16.12 27.06 15.37
N GLU A 303 15.86 28.37 15.34
CA GLU A 303 15.93 29.23 16.53
C GLU A 303 14.82 28.92 17.56
N TRP A 304 13.74 28.26 17.14
CA TRP A 304 12.52 28.05 17.93
C TRP A 304 12.42 26.64 18.55
N THR A 305 13.56 25.97 18.75
CA THR A 305 13.57 24.57 19.17
C THR A 305 13.05 24.35 20.61
N ASN A 306 13.26 25.29 21.54
CA ASN A 306 12.71 25.19 22.90
C ASN A 306 11.17 25.20 22.88
N ARG A 307 10.60 26.12 22.10
CA ARG A 307 9.16 26.23 21.89
C ARG A 307 8.59 24.96 21.26
N TYR A 308 9.31 24.39 20.31
CA TYR A 308 8.91 23.14 19.65
C TYR A 308 8.75 22.00 20.66
N TYR A 309 9.78 21.72 21.47
CA TYR A 309 9.70 20.63 22.45
C TYR A 309 8.66 20.88 23.53
N PHE A 310 8.49 22.13 23.97
CA PHE A 310 7.44 22.50 24.90
C PHE A 310 6.06 22.06 24.39
N PHE A 311 5.65 22.52 23.20
CA PHE A 311 4.34 22.16 22.66
C PHE A 311 4.25 20.69 22.24
N ALA A 312 5.36 20.06 21.83
CA ALA A 312 5.40 18.63 21.54
C ALA A 312 5.06 17.79 22.78
N PHE A 313 5.65 18.09 23.93
CA PHE A 313 5.42 17.35 25.17
C PHE A 313 4.04 17.61 25.78
N LEU A 314 3.53 18.84 25.70
CA LEU A 314 2.15 19.13 26.09
C LEU A 314 1.15 18.37 25.19
N MET A 315 1.42 18.29 23.88
CA MET A 315 0.63 17.48 22.95
C MET A 315 0.69 16.00 23.34
N ILE A 316 1.88 15.44 23.60
CA ILE A 316 2.05 14.04 24.02
C ILE A 316 1.26 13.76 25.31
N GLY A 317 1.40 14.63 26.32
CA GLY A 317 0.65 14.50 27.57
C GLY A 317 -0.86 14.55 27.34
N SER A 318 -1.35 15.48 26.54
CA SER A 318 -2.79 15.56 26.22
C SER A 318 -3.31 14.33 25.46
N MET A 319 -2.52 13.75 24.56
CA MET A 319 -2.90 12.54 23.84
C MET A 319 -2.95 11.30 24.75
N LEU A 320 -2.00 11.18 25.69
CA LEU A 320 -2.07 10.14 26.73
C LEU A 320 -3.23 10.40 27.69
N GLY A 321 -3.54 11.67 27.95
CA GLY A 321 -4.73 12.10 28.71
C GLY A 321 -6.02 11.51 28.16
N LEU A 322 -6.20 11.54 26.84
CA LEU A 322 -7.36 10.91 26.19
C LEU A 322 -7.47 9.43 26.54
N THR A 323 -6.35 8.70 26.54
CA THR A 323 -6.32 7.26 26.82
C THR A 323 -6.49 6.93 28.30
N THR A 324 -6.16 7.85 29.20
CA THR A 324 -6.34 7.68 30.65
C THR A 324 -7.65 8.25 31.18
N ALA A 325 -8.48 8.84 30.32
CA ALA A 325 -9.73 9.45 30.76
C ALA A 325 -10.74 8.37 31.17
N HIS A 326 -11.36 8.55 32.34
CA HIS A 326 -12.46 7.71 32.82
C HIS A 326 -13.83 8.40 32.70
N GLU A 327 -13.83 9.70 32.42
CA GLU A 327 -15.01 10.55 32.30
C GLU A 327 -14.92 11.48 31.08
N LEU A 328 -16.08 11.96 30.61
CA LEU A 328 -16.21 12.84 29.45
C LEU A 328 -15.61 14.23 29.66
N GLY A 329 -15.61 14.75 30.89
CA GLY A 329 -15.07 16.07 31.22
C GLY A 329 -13.56 16.16 30.95
N ASN A 330 -12.78 15.32 31.63
CA ASN A 330 -11.34 15.20 31.37
C ASN A 330 -11.03 14.80 29.92
N PHE A 331 -11.81 13.90 29.32
CA PHE A 331 -11.66 13.54 27.90
C PHE A 331 -11.74 14.79 26.99
N TYR A 332 -12.73 15.66 27.21
CA TYR A 332 -12.89 16.89 26.46
C TYR A 332 -11.73 17.87 26.69
N VAL A 333 -11.31 18.06 27.94
CA VAL A 333 -10.18 18.94 28.29
C VAL A 333 -8.91 18.51 27.56
N TYR A 334 -8.59 17.21 27.58
CA TYR A 334 -7.44 16.68 26.85
C TYR A 334 -7.60 16.84 25.32
N TRP A 335 -8.82 16.72 24.79
CA TRP A 335 -9.09 16.92 23.36
C TRP A 335 -8.80 18.35 22.89
N GLU A 336 -9.22 19.33 23.68
CA GLU A 336 -8.96 20.75 23.43
C GLU A 336 -7.48 21.09 23.62
N LEU A 337 -6.85 20.62 24.70
CA LEU A 337 -5.42 20.81 24.94
C LEU A 337 -4.57 20.22 23.81
N MET A 338 -4.95 19.05 23.30
CA MET A 338 -4.32 18.45 22.12
C MET A 338 -4.46 19.35 20.89
N THR A 339 -5.65 19.92 20.65
CA THR A 339 -5.91 20.84 19.51
C THR A 339 -5.12 22.14 19.62
N TRP A 340 -5.04 22.68 20.83
CA TRP A 340 -4.33 23.91 21.14
C TRP A 340 -2.81 23.75 20.99
N THR A 341 -2.26 22.66 21.52
CA THR A 341 -0.82 22.36 21.42
C THR A 341 -0.40 22.06 19.98
N SER A 342 -1.16 21.24 19.26
CA SER A 342 -0.87 20.89 17.87
C SER A 342 -0.98 22.10 16.92
N TYR A 343 -1.87 23.06 17.21
CA TYR A 343 -1.95 24.32 16.47
C TYR A 343 -0.60 25.06 16.46
N PHE A 344 0.05 25.18 17.63
CA PHE A 344 1.36 25.83 17.71
C PHE A 344 2.45 25.09 16.97
N LEU A 345 2.36 23.76 16.92
CA LEU A 345 3.27 22.94 16.13
C LEU A 345 3.05 23.13 14.62
N VAL A 346 1.81 23.33 14.17
CA VAL A 346 1.48 23.65 12.76
C VAL A 346 2.01 25.03 12.35
N ILE A 347 1.86 26.04 13.21
CA ILE A 347 2.30 27.41 12.92
C ILE A 347 3.76 27.70 13.24
N GLN A 348 4.56 26.66 13.51
CA GLN A 348 5.94 26.79 13.99
C GLN A 348 6.83 27.66 13.08
N GLU A 349 6.69 27.58 11.75
CA GLU A 349 7.48 28.40 10.82
C GLU A 349 7.04 29.88 10.77
N GLN A 350 5.85 30.21 11.29
CA GLN A 350 5.27 31.57 11.29
C GLN A 350 5.28 32.27 9.91
N THR A 351 5.15 31.50 8.82
CA THR A 351 4.90 32.07 7.49
C THR A 351 3.41 32.36 7.33
N GLN A 352 3.04 33.28 6.44
CA GLN A 352 1.63 33.58 6.16
C GLN A 352 0.83 32.32 5.76
N LYS A 353 1.47 31.42 5.01
CA LYS A 353 0.87 30.13 4.64
C LYS A 353 0.69 29.21 5.86
N ALA A 354 1.67 29.13 6.76
CA ALA A 354 1.58 28.34 7.99
C ALA A 354 0.51 28.89 8.95
N LEU A 355 0.45 30.22 9.13
CA LEU A 355 -0.57 30.87 9.98
C LEU A 355 -1.99 30.61 9.46
N LYS A 356 -2.22 30.80 8.14
CA LYS A 356 -3.50 30.49 7.51
C LYS A 356 -3.88 29.01 7.65
N ALA A 357 -2.92 28.11 7.44
CA ALA A 357 -3.14 26.68 7.59
C ALA A 357 -3.48 26.29 9.03
N GLY A 358 -2.74 26.84 10.00
CA GLY A 358 -3.01 26.65 11.42
C GLY A 358 -4.36 27.23 11.85
N LEU A 359 -4.77 28.38 11.30
CA LEU A 359 -6.09 28.97 11.58
C LEU A 359 -7.21 28.01 11.15
N ILE A 360 -7.19 27.54 9.91
CA ILE A 360 -8.20 26.62 9.38
C ILE A 360 -8.22 25.33 10.21
N TYR A 361 -7.04 24.79 10.51
CA TYR A 361 -6.88 23.61 11.35
C TYR A 361 -7.54 23.77 12.73
N PHE A 362 -7.18 24.85 13.43
CA PHE A 362 -7.66 25.10 14.78
C PHE A 362 -9.16 25.34 14.80
N LEU A 363 -9.67 26.21 13.92
CA LEU A 363 -11.10 26.55 13.88
C LEU A 363 -11.96 25.33 13.57
N MET A 364 -11.55 24.48 12.63
CA MET A 364 -12.28 23.25 12.34
C MET A 364 -12.28 22.31 13.56
N CYS A 365 -11.11 22.03 14.13
CA CYS A 365 -11.01 21.10 15.27
C CYS A 365 -11.74 21.62 16.52
N ALA A 366 -11.62 22.91 16.83
CA ALA A 366 -12.32 23.55 17.96
C ALA A 366 -13.83 23.57 17.73
N ALA A 367 -14.31 23.86 16.52
CA ALA A 367 -15.73 23.80 16.21
C ALA A 367 -16.31 22.38 16.39
N GLY A 368 -15.58 21.35 15.91
CA GLY A 368 -15.98 19.96 16.14
C GLY A 368 -16.00 19.59 17.63
N ALA A 369 -15.02 20.07 18.39
CA ALA A 369 -14.97 19.85 19.83
C ALA A 369 -16.11 20.57 20.57
N TYR A 370 -16.45 21.82 20.23
CA TYR A 370 -17.62 22.50 20.80
C TYR A 370 -18.94 21.77 20.51
N VAL A 371 -19.09 21.19 19.31
CA VAL A 371 -20.25 20.32 19.00
C VAL A 371 -20.25 19.05 19.85
N MET A 372 -19.08 18.42 20.03
CA MET A 372 -18.92 17.28 20.92
C MET A 372 -19.28 17.63 22.37
N HIS A 373 -18.86 18.80 22.84
CA HIS A 373 -19.17 19.30 24.18
C HIS A 373 -20.68 19.45 24.39
N PHE A 374 -21.41 19.99 23.42
CA PHE A 374 -22.87 20.00 23.49
C PHE A 374 -23.45 18.59 23.69
N GLY A 375 -22.89 17.58 22.99
CA GLY A 375 -23.25 16.17 23.21
C GLY A 375 -22.94 15.66 24.62
N ILE A 376 -21.80 16.03 25.21
CA ILE A 376 -21.43 15.69 26.59
C ILE A 376 -22.47 16.22 27.59
N LEU A 377 -22.91 17.46 27.41
CA LEU A 377 -23.89 18.06 28.30
C LEU A 377 -25.28 17.40 28.16
N VAL A 378 -25.68 17.04 26.94
CA VAL A 378 -26.92 16.29 26.70
C VAL A 378 -26.89 14.93 27.39
N VAL A 379 -25.78 14.20 27.30
CA VAL A 379 -25.59 12.92 28.01
C VAL A 379 -25.71 13.10 29.53
N HIS A 380 -25.02 14.10 30.06
CA HIS A 380 -25.04 14.33 31.50
C HIS A 380 -26.43 14.70 32.01
N ALA A 381 -27.21 15.48 31.26
CA ALA A 381 -28.56 15.83 31.65
C ALA A 381 -29.50 14.61 31.78
N GLU A 382 -29.26 13.55 31.01
CA GLU A 382 -30.02 12.29 31.11
C GLU A 382 -29.52 11.38 32.24
N ILE A 383 -28.21 11.32 32.49
CA ILE A 383 -27.60 10.33 33.40
C ILE A 383 -27.29 10.90 34.79
N GLY A 384 -27.01 12.19 34.88
CA GLY A 384 -26.47 12.88 36.06
C GLY A 384 -24.99 12.58 36.34
N SER A 385 -24.22 12.09 35.36
CA SER A 385 -22.81 11.74 35.52
C SER A 385 -22.02 11.89 34.21
N PHE A 386 -20.73 12.25 34.34
CA PHE A 386 -19.77 12.29 33.22
C PHE A 386 -18.96 11.00 33.09
N GLU A 387 -19.08 10.06 34.03
CA GLU A 387 -18.30 8.82 34.06
C GLU A 387 -18.64 7.91 32.88
N PHE A 388 -17.61 7.35 32.24
CA PHE A 388 -17.80 6.38 31.16
C PHE A 388 -18.52 5.12 31.65
N ALA A 389 -18.32 4.72 32.90
CA ALA A 389 -19.02 3.59 33.48
C ALA A 389 -20.54 3.83 33.58
N ALA A 390 -20.94 5.01 34.07
CA ALA A 390 -22.34 5.39 34.17
C ALA A 390 -22.99 5.56 32.78
N LEU A 391 -22.26 6.11 31.81
CA LEU A 391 -22.70 6.17 30.43
C LEU A 391 -22.91 4.79 29.83
N ALA A 392 -21.97 3.87 30.01
CA ALA A 392 -22.08 2.52 29.46
C ALA A 392 -23.26 1.72 30.05
N GLU A 393 -23.62 1.98 31.30
CA GLU A 393 -24.76 1.34 31.97
C GLU A 393 -26.11 1.87 31.45
N LYS A 394 -26.27 3.20 31.33
CA LYS A 394 -27.55 3.83 31.00
C LYS A 394 -27.74 4.19 29.53
N ALA A 395 -26.72 4.10 28.68
CA ALA A 395 -26.81 4.48 27.27
C ALA A 395 -27.95 3.76 26.53
N ALA A 396 -28.18 2.49 26.84
CA ALA A 396 -29.24 1.72 26.22
C ALA A 396 -30.64 2.26 26.53
N ASP A 397 -30.83 2.98 27.63
CA ASP A 397 -32.13 3.47 28.11
C ASP A 397 -32.50 4.84 27.54
N PHE A 398 -31.60 5.49 26.80
CA PHE A 398 -31.82 6.84 26.30
C PHE A 398 -33.05 6.94 25.39
N PRO A 399 -33.79 8.07 25.44
CA PRO A 399 -34.77 8.41 24.44
C PRO A 399 -34.12 8.44 23.05
N LEU A 400 -34.84 7.95 22.03
CA LEU A 400 -34.32 7.79 20.66
C LEU A 400 -33.66 9.07 20.13
N LEU A 401 -34.36 10.19 20.25
CA LEU A 401 -33.90 11.48 19.72
C LEU A 401 -32.67 12.00 20.49
N THR A 402 -32.67 11.85 21.81
CA THR A 402 -31.56 12.30 22.67
C THR A 402 -30.31 11.46 22.42
N GLY A 403 -30.44 10.14 22.35
CA GLY A 403 -29.34 9.24 22.03
C GLY A 403 -28.78 9.46 20.61
N ALA A 404 -29.66 9.67 19.62
CA ALA A 404 -29.24 10.01 18.26
C ALA A 404 -28.50 11.35 18.19
N LEU A 405 -29.00 12.38 18.87
CA LEU A 405 -28.38 13.70 18.93
C LEU A 405 -27.01 13.65 19.61
N ALA A 406 -26.92 13.02 20.80
CA ALA A 406 -25.66 12.87 21.53
C ALA A 406 -24.62 12.10 20.69
N SER A 407 -25.02 10.98 20.09
CA SER A 407 -24.15 10.17 19.23
C SER A 407 -23.68 10.93 17.98
N ALA A 408 -24.56 11.72 17.36
CA ALA A 408 -24.20 12.58 16.23
C ALA A 408 -23.22 13.69 16.64
N CYS A 409 -23.40 14.30 17.81
CA CYS A 409 -22.49 15.31 18.34
C CYS A 409 -21.07 14.75 18.59
N PHE A 410 -20.97 13.60 19.24
CA PHE A 410 -19.70 12.88 19.41
C PHE A 410 -19.08 12.53 18.07
N PHE A 411 -19.88 11.95 17.17
CA PHE A 411 -19.41 11.59 15.83
C PHE A 411 -18.84 12.78 15.07
N VAL A 412 -19.52 13.93 15.06
CA VAL A 412 -19.02 15.13 14.37
C VAL A 412 -17.68 15.58 14.94
N GLY A 413 -17.54 15.65 16.27
CA GLY A 413 -16.26 16.01 16.90
C GLY A 413 -15.12 15.06 16.52
N PHE A 414 -15.39 13.75 16.54
CA PHE A 414 -14.42 12.73 16.16
C PHE A 414 -14.11 12.73 14.66
N ALA A 415 -15.13 12.86 13.80
CA ALA A 415 -15.01 12.86 12.35
C ALA A 415 -14.22 14.08 11.82
N VAL A 416 -14.40 15.25 12.44
CA VAL A 416 -13.61 16.45 12.13
C VAL A 416 -12.14 16.22 12.44
N LYS A 417 -11.83 15.60 13.59
CA LYS A 417 -10.44 15.29 13.98
C LYS A 417 -9.83 14.15 13.14
N ALA A 418 -10.64 13.17 12.75
CA ALA A 418 -10.23 12.11 11.84
C ALA A 418 -10.02 12.64 10.40
N GLY A 419 -10.74 13.68 10.01
CA GLY A 419 -10.68 14.25 8.66
C GLY A 419 -11.54 13.49 7.65
N LEU A 420 -12.70 12.99 8.06
CA LEU A 420 -13.68 12.36 7.14
C LEU A 420 -14.34 13.41 6.27
N VAL A 421 -14.74 13.06 5.04
CA VAL A 421 -15.57 13.92 4.18
C VAL A 421 -16.94 14.12 4.84
N PRO A 422 -17.48 15.35 4.95
CA PRO A 422 -17.04 16.64 4.37
C PRO A 422 -16.15 17.53 5.28
N PHE A 423 -15.62 17.00 6.39
CA PHE A 423 -14.82 17.71 7.38
C PHE A 423 -13.29 17.65 7.14
N GLN A 424 -12.86 17.19 5.96
CA GLN A 424 -11.46 16.89 5.63
C GLN A 424 -10.58 18.10 5.32
N ALA A 425 -11.17 19.29 5.11
CA ALA A 425 -10.49 20.41 4.46
C ALA A 425 -9.18 20.86 5.13
N TRP A 426 -9.09 20.80 6.46
CA TRP A 426 -7.88 21.22 7.18
C TRP A 426 -6.67 20.33 6.88
N LEU A 427 -6.87 19.04 6.66
CA LEU A 427 -5.79 18.04 6.59
C LEU A 427 -4.82 18.31 5.42
N PRO A 428 -5.26 18.39 4.14
CA PRO A 428 -4.35 18.68 3.02
C PRO A 428 -3.79 20.12 3.04
N ILE A 429 -4.32 21.01 3.89
CA ILE A 429 -3.83 22.39 4.05
C ILE A 429 -2.74 22.46 5.14
N ALA A 430 -2.93 21.77 6.26
CA ALA A 430 -2.01 21.81 7.41
C ALA A 430 -0.72 21.01 7.17
N HIS A 431 -0.81 19.79 6.63
CA HIS A 431 0.34 18.91 6.46
C HIS A 431 1.50 19.52 5.63
N PRO A 432 1.26 20.20 4.49
CA PRO A 432 2.34 20.79 3.70
C PRO A 432 3.02 22.00 4.37
N GLN A 433 2.38 22.63 5.35
CA GLN A 433 2.91 23.83 6.03
C GLN A 433 3.54 23.52 7.38
N ALA A 434 3.09 22.46 8.07
CA ALA A 434 3.71 22.04 9.32
C ALA A 434 5.14 21.52 9.10
N PRO A 435 6.06 21.66 10.08
CA PRO A 435 7.37 21.01 10.05
C PRO A 435 7.20 19.50 9.87
N SER A 436 8.07 18.84 9.11
CA SER A 436 7.89 17.41 8.81
C SER A 436 7.99 16.50 10.03
N SER A 437 8.74 16.90 11.06
CA SER A 437 8.72 16.23 12.35
C SER A 437 7.34 16.17 12.98
N VAL A 438 6.47 17.16 12.70
CA VAL A 438 5.07 17.25 13.14
C VAL A 438 4.12 16.60 12.13
N SER A 439 4.36 16.78 10.82
CA SER A 439 3.48 16.22 9.78
C SER A 439 3.34 14.69 9.86
N GLY A 440 4.41 13.99 10.24
CA GLY A 440 4.36 12.54 10.47
C GLY A 440 3.34 12.18 11.55
N PRO A 441 3.52 12.63 12.81
CA PRO A 441 2.58 12.41 13.91
C PRO A 441 1.19 13.02 13.71
N LEU A 442 1.04 14.15 13.00
CA LEU A 442 -0.28 14.65 12.61
C LEU A 442 -1.06 13.60 11.81
N SER A 443 -0.37 12.87 10.93
CA SER A 443 -0.97 11.80 10.13
C SER A 443 -1.03 10.52 10.95
N GLY A 444 0.03 10.17 11.66
CA GLY A 444 0.19 8.89 12.35
C GLY A 444 -0.63 8.73 13.61
N ILE A 445 -0.77 9.78 14.43
CA ILE A 445 -1.42 9.69 15.75
C ILE A 445 -2.54 10.72 15.95
N LEU A 446 -2.43 11.95 15.44
CA LEU A 446 -3.43 12.98 15.72
C LEU A 446 -4.78 12.68 15.04
N THR A 447 -4.76 12.24 13.77
CA THR A 447 -6.00 11.76 13.12
C THR A 447 -6.54 10.49 13.76
N LYS A 448 -5.68 9.70 14.42
CA LYS A 448 -6.05 8.47 15.13
C LYS A 448 -6.72 8.77 16.46
N ALA A 449 -6.51 9.95 17.06
CA ALA A 449 -7.32 10.41 18.19
C ALA A 449 -8.82 10.51 17.82
N GLY A 450 -9.14 10.86 16.57
CA GLY A 450 -10.50 10.78 16.02
C GLY A 450 -11.08 9.37 16.11
N PHE A 451 -10.36 8.38 15.59
CA PHE A 451 -10.76 6.98 15.65
C PHE A 451 -10.72 6.38 17.06
N PHE A 452 -9.84 6.86 17.93
CA PHE A 452 -9.86 6.51 19.34
C PHE A 452 -11.17 6.97 19.99
N GLY A 453 -11.61 8.20 19.72
CA GLY A 453 -12.92 8.69 20.19
C GLY A 453 -14.08 7.81 19.68
N ILE A 454 -14.05 7.41 18.40
CA ILE A 454 -15.06 6.50 17.84
C ILE A 454 -15.00 5.12 18.53
N ALA A 455 -13.82 4.51 18.62
CA ALA A 455 -13.65 3.18 19.21
C ALA A 455 -14.00 3.16 20.71
N LYS A 456 -13.54 4.18 21.46
CA LYS A 456 -13.74 4.29 22.91
C LYS A 456 -15.15 4.76 23.25
N VAL A 457 -15.54 5.97 22.84
CA VAL A 457 -16.78 6.59 23.30
C VAL A 457 -18.00 6.02 22.57
N LEU A 458 -17.97 5.92 21.24
CA LEU A 458 -19.12 5.43 20.49
C LEU A 458 -19.25 3.90 20.60
N PHE A 459 -18.17 3.15 20.32
CA PHE A 459 -18.28 1.70 20.16
C PHE A 459 -18.11 0.92 21.47
N SER A 460 -17.22 1.35 22.37
CA SER A 460 -16.97 0.65 23.65
C SER A 460 -17.83 1.17 24.81
N VAL A 461 -18.05 2.47 24.92
CA VAL A 461 -18.79 3.08 26.04
C VAL A 461 -20.28 3.13 25.74
N ILE A 462 -20.71 3.80 24.67
CA ILE A 462 -22.14 3.80 24.27
C ILE A 462 -22.55 2.41 23.78
N GLY A 463 -21.69 1.73 23.03
CA GLY A 463 -21.94 0.36 22.54
C GLY A 463 -22.65 0.33 21.20
N LEU A 464 -22.25 -0.60 20.31
CA LEU A 464 -22.88 -0.76 18.99
C LEU A 464 -24.38 -1.08 19.09
N SER A 465 -24.81 -1.85 20.10
CA SER A 465 -26.24 -2.17 20.29
C SER A 465 -27.10 -0.94 20.61
N ALA A 466 -26.57 0.01 21.40
CA ALA A 466 -27.28 1.26 21.68
C ALA A 466 -27.29 2.17 20.44
N LEU A 467 -26.16 2.25 19.71
CA LEU A 467 -26.06 3.04 18.48
C LEU A 467 -27.05 2.59 17.39
N SER A 468 -27.28 1.29 17.25
CA SER A 468 -28.25 0.77 16.29
C SER A 468 -29.70 1.09 16.69
N ARG A 469 -30.00 1.13 18.00
CA ARG A 469 -31.30 1.62 18.51
C ARG A 469 -31.53 3.09 18.14
N PHE A 470 -30.48 3.91 18.08
CA PHE A 470 -30.55 5.33 17.72
C PHE A 470 -30.70 5.61 16.22
N ALA A 471 -30.90 4.57 15.41
CA ALA A 471 -31.09 4.72 13.97
C ALA A 471 -32.31 5.61 13.64
N LEU A 472 -32.08 6.64 12.82
CA LEU A 472 -33.13 7.51 12.32
C LEU A 472 -33.50 7.07 10.90
N LYS A 473 -34.78 6.72 10.69
CA LYS A 473 -35.26 6.19 9.40
C LYS A 473 -34.46 4.97 8.90
N GLY A 474 -34.00 4.12 9.83
CA GLY A 474 -33.23 2.92 9.52
C GLY A 474 -31.76 3.17 9.14
N ILE A 475 -31.26 4.40 9.27
CA ILE A 475 -29.84 4.72 9.09
C ILE A 475 -29.21 4.84 10.46
N ASP A 476 -28.35 3.87 10.80
CA ASP A 476 -27.55 3.88 12.02
C ASP A 476 -26.20 4.58 11.80
N LEU A 477 -25.52 4.88 12.91
CA LEU A 477 -24.24 5.58 12.88
C LEU A 477 -23.11 4.78 12.20
N PRO A 478 -22.98 3.45 12.38
CA PRO A 478 -22.04 2.63 11.59
C PRO A 478 -22.25 2.76 10.09
N THR A 479 -23.49 2.74 9.59
CA THR A 479 -23.79 2.95 8.16
C THR A 479 -23.34 4.33 7.68
N VAL A 480 -23.55 5.38 8.48
CA VAL A 480 -23.04 6.73 8.17
C VAL A 480 -21.51 6.71 8.08
N LEU A 481 -20.83 6.10 9.04
CA LEU A 481 -19.37 5.97 9.04
C LEU A 481 -18.87 5.20 7.81
N LEU A 482 -19.56 4.13 7.42
CA LEU A 482 -19.25 3.33 6.22
C LEU A 482 -19.33 4.18 4.95
N VAL A 483 -20.44 4.89 4.75
CA VAL A 483 -20.67 5.72 3.55
C VAL A 483 -19.66 6.86 3.49
N LEU A 484 -19.44 7.57 4.59
CA LEU A 484 -18.44 8.64 4.65
C LEU A 484 -17.01 8.09 4.48
N GLY A 485 -16.72 6.90 4.99
CA GLY A 485 -15.46 6.20 4.78
C GLY A 485 -15.19 5.92 3.30
N CYS A 486 -16.15 5.32 2.60
CA CYS A 486 -16.08 5.09 1.16
C CYS A 486 -15.91 6.39 0.35
N ALA A 487 -16.66 7.44 0.70
CA ALA A 487 -16.53 8.75 0.05
C ALA A 487 -15.14 9.36 0.29
N THR A 488 -14.61 9.24 1.51
CA THR A 488 -13.28 9.75 1.89
C THR A 488 -12.17 8.99 1.17
N LEU A 489 -12.29 7.66 1.04
CA LEU A 489 -11.38 6.80 0.29
C LEU A 489 -11.27 7.27 -1.16
N ILE A 490 -12.40 7.37 -1.87
CA ILE A 490 -12.43 7.74 -3.29
C ILE A 490 -11.86 9.15 -3.48
N TYR A 491 -12.29 10.10 -2.65
CA TYR A 491 -11.81 11.47 -2.72
C TYR A 491 -10.30 11.55 -2.48
N GLY A 492 -9.79 10.85 -1.46
CA GLY A 492 -8.37 10.81 -1.12
C GLY A 492 -7.51 10.24 -2.25
N GLU A 493 -7.90 9.09 -2.81
CA GLU A 493 -7.18 8.40 -3.89
C GLU A 493 -7.10 9.24 -5.16
N VAL A 494 -8.23 9.79 -5.62
CA VAL A 494 -8.28 10.64 -6.83
C VAL A 494 -7.46 11.91 -6.66
N ARG A 495 -7.56 12.57 -5.50
CA ARG A 495 -6.80 13.80 -5.24
C ARG A 495 -5.30 13.54 -5.09
N ALA A 496 -4.90 12.43 -4.46
CA ALA A 496 -3.50 12.04 -4.36
C ALA A 496 -2.88 11.77 -5.73
N LEU A 497 -3.60 11.08 -6.62
CA LEU A 497 -3.15 10.78 -7.98
C LEU A 497 -2.80 12.06 -8.76
N LEU A 498 -3.65 13.08 -8.65
CA LEU A 498 -3.51 14.36 -9.35
C LEU A 498 -2.48 15.31 -8.71
N GLU A 499 -2.01 15.00 -7.50
CA GLU A 499 -1.18 15.90 -6.72
C GLU A 499 0.29 15.92 -7.18
N LYS A 500 0.91 17.11 -7.15
CA LYS A 500 2.30 17.33 -7.62
C LYS A 500 3.28 17.69 -6.50
N GLU A 501 2.79 18.15 -5.35
CA GLU A 501 3.62 18.43 -4.18
C GLU A 501 3.66 17.22 -3.24
N LEU A 502 4.85 16.83 -2.78
CA LEU A 502 5.05 15.56 -2.09
C LEU A 502 4.27 15.48 -0.78
N LYS A 503 4.35 16.50 0.11
CA LYS A 503 3.66 16.46 1.40
C LYS A 503 2.14 16.51 1.23
N ARG A 504 1.63 17.27 0.25
CA ARG A 504 0.20 17.35 -0.07
C ARG A 504 -0.33 16.05 -0.66
N MET A 505 0.46 15.37 -1.50
CA MET A 505 0.12 14.04 -2.01
C MET A 505 0.00 13.03 -0.86
N LEU A 506 0.97 13.04 0.07
CA LEU A 506 0.93 12.19 1.27
C LEU A 506 -0.25 12.50 2.18
N ALA A 507 -0.68 13.76 2.25
CA ALA A 507 -1.86 14.20 2.99
C ALA A 507 -3.16 13.66 2.36
N PHE A 508 -3.34 13.76 1.03
CA PHE A 508 -4.48 13.14 0.34
C PHE A 508 -4.48 11.63 0.45
N SER A 509 -3.32 10.97 0.37
CA SER A 509 -3.24 9.55 0.63
C SER A 509 -3.48 9.20 2.11
N THR A 510 -3.29 10.13 3.05
CA THR A 510 -3.73 9.93 4.45
C THR A 510 -5.26 9.91 4.52
N LEU A 511 -5.94 10.80 3.79
CA LEU A 511 -7.40 10.76 3.67
C LEU A 511 -7.88 9.42 3.11
N ALA A 512 -7.24 8.92 2.04
CA ALA A 512 -7.61 7.65 1.44
C ALA A 512 -7.61 6.49 2.45
N GLN A 513 -6.49 6.30 3.16
CA GLN A 513 -6.35 5.23 4.15
C GLN A 513 -7.24 5.44 5.38
N ILE A 514 -7.49 6.69 5.78
CA ILE A 514 -8.49 7.00 6.82
C ILE A 514 -9.91 6.62 6.36
N GLY A 515 -10.21 6.84 5.08
CA GLY A 515 -11.45 6.36 4.45
C GLY A 515 -11.56 4.84 4.45
N GLU A 516 -10.47 4.12 4.15
CA GLU A 516 -10.42 2.65 4.26
C GLU A 516 -10.73 2.18 5.69
N ILE A 517 -10.09 2.78 6.70
CA ILE A 517 -10.32 2.47 8.13
C ILE A 517 -11.78 2.73 8.53
N ALA A 518 -12.32 3.90 8.15
CA ALA A 518 -13.69 4.27 8.47
C ALA A 518 -14.70 3.35 7.78
N ALA A 519 -14.49 3.01 6.50
CA ALA A 519 -15.38 2.13 5.75
C ALA A 519 -15.47 0.75 6.42
N ILE A 520 -14.32 0.19 6.83
CA ILE A 520 -14.27 -1.10 7.51
C ILE A 520 -14.86 -1.01 8.92
N LEU A 521 -14.49 -0.02 9.72
CA LEU A 521 -15.05 0.14 11.07
C LEU A 521 -16.58 0.33 11.03
N GLY A 522 -17.11 0.98 9.99
CA GLY A 522 -18.53 1.17 9.75
C GLY A 522 -19.31 -0.11 9.37
N LEU A 523 -18.63 -1.22 9.07
CA LEU A 523 -19.30 -2.53 8.87
C LEU A 523 -19.92 -3.06 10.16
N GLY A 524 -19.42 -2.62 11.32
CA GLY A 524 -20.03 -2.96 12.62
C GLY A 524 -19.87 -4.40 13.07
N THR A 525 -18.92 -5.17 12.51
CA THR A 525 -18.59 -6.54 12.97
C THR A 525 -17.35 -6.56 13.85
N ALA A 526 -17.20 -7.60 14.67
CA ALA A 526 -16.01 -7.78 15.51
C ALA A 526 -14.73 -7.88 14.67
N LEU A 527 -14.75 -8.71 13.62
CA LEU A 527 -13.60 -8.86 12.71
C LEU A 527 -13.25 -7.57 11.98
N ALA A 528 -14.25 -6.79 11.55
CA ALA A 528 -14.00 -5.50 10.90
C ALA A 528 -13.39 -4.48 11.87
N THR A 529 -13.79 -4.53 13.14
CA THR A 529 -13.19 -3.70 14.20
C THR A 529 -11.71 -4.06 14.37
N ASP A 530 -11.38 -5.34 14.50
CA ASP A 530 -9.99 -5.80 14.58
C ASP A 530 -9.19 -5.39 13.33
N ALA A 531 -9.75 -5.59 12.14
CA ALA A 531 -9.12 -5.21 10.89
C ALA A 531 -8.78 -3.71 10.82
N ALA A 532 -9.73 -2.86 11.21
CA ALA A 532 -9.55 -1.41 11.24
C ALA A 532 -8.49 -0.98 12.28
N LEU A 533 -8.51 -1.57 13.48
CA LEU A 533 -7.53 -1.30 14.54
C LEU A 533 -6.11 -1.75 14.13
N LEU A 534 -5.97 -2.92 13.50
CA LEU A 534 -4.69 -3.38 12.97
C LEU A 534 -4.18 -2.42 11.89
N HIS A 535 -5.05 -1.98 10.97
CA HIS A 535 -4.63 -1.03 9.95
C HIS A 535 -4.31 0.34 10.52
N ILE A 536 -5.00 0.81 11.58
CA ILE A 536 -4.67 2.05 12.30
C ILE A 536 -3.21 2.03 12.77
N THR A 537 -2.76 0.95 13.42
CA THR A 537 -1.39 0.84 13.93
C THR A 537 -0.36 0.80 12.79
N ASN A 538 -0.60 -0.01 11.76
CA ASN A 538 0.31 -0.15 10.63
C ASN A 538 0.39 1.14 9.78
N HIS A 539 -0.75 1.78 9.52
CA HIS A 539 -0.84 3.04 8.80
C HIS A 539 -0.09 4.16 9.55
N ALA A 540 -0.16 4.19 10.88
CA ALA A 540 0.56 5.17 11.68
C ALA A 540 2.09 5.09 11.49
N VAL A 541 2.64 3.87 11.51
CA VAL A 541 4.08 3.63 11.27
C VAL A 541 4.47 4.00 9.83
N MET A 542 3.72 3.48 8.84
CA MET A 542 4.01 3.70 7.42
C MET A 542 3.96 5.18 7.03
N LYS A 543 2.91 5.92 7.45
CA LYS A 543 2.80 7.35 7.13
C LYS A 543 3.83 8.20 7.83
N THR A 544 4.14 7.91 9.10
CA THR A 544 5.17 8.65 9.82
C THR A 544 6.50 8.54 9.09
N LEU A 545 6.85 7.33 8.62
CA LEU A 545 8.07 7.11 7.83
C LEU A 545 8.06 7.88 6.49
N LEU A 546 6.95 7.86 5.76
CA LEU A 546 6.81 8.60 4.49
C LEU A 546 6.97 10.12 4.69
N PHE A 547 6.35 10.70 5.72
CA PHE A 547 6.49 12.13 6.02
C PHE A 547 7.88 12.49 6.53
N TYR A 548 8.55 11.61 7.26
CA TYR A 548 9.92 11.81 7.74
C TYR A 548 10.93 11.76 6.60
N ALA A 549 10.80 10.79 5.69
CA ALA A 549 11.63 10.77 4.49
C ALA A 549 11.36 11.99 3.59
N ALA A 550 10.10 12.39 3.40
CA ALA A 550 9.78 13.64 2.70
C ALA A 550 10.40 14.87 3.40
N GLY A 551 10.39 14.90 4.73
CA GLY A 551 11.04 15.93 5.53
C GLY A 551 12.56 15.97 5.37
N ALA A 552 13.21 14.83 5.30
CA ALA A 552 14.63 14.72 5.03
C ALA A 552 15.00 15.24 3.63
N PHE A 553 14.22 14.93 2.60
CA PHE A 553 14.40 15.48 1.25
C PHE A 553 14.32 17.00 1.25
N ILE A 554 13.27 17.55 1.90
CA ILE A 554 13.06 19.00 2.00
C ILE A 554 14.18 19.66 2.81
N LEU A 555 14.62 19.06 3.92
CA LEU A 555 15.68 19.61 4.77
C LEU A 555 17.01 19.74 4.01
N ARG A 556 17.33 18.76 3.15
CA ARG A 556 18.60 18.73 2.40
C ARG A 556 18.59 19.55 1.13
N THR A 557 17.42 19.72 0.48
CA THR A 557 17.34 20.30 -0.87
C THR A 557 16.46 21.54 -0.96
N GLY A 558 15.54 21.75 -0.01
CA GLY A 558 14.49 22.77 -0.10
C GLY A 558 13.35 22.45 -1.08
N LEU A 559 13.46 21.35 -1.85
CA LEU A 559 12.53 20.99 -2.91
C LEU A 559 11.29 20.29 -2.36
N ARG A 560 10.11 20.67 -2.88
CA ARG A 560 8.80 20.17 -2.41
C ARG A 560 8.00 19.44 -3.50
N ARG A 561 8.21 19.77 -4.77
CA ARG A 561 7.47 19.13 -5.87
C ARG A 561 8.11 17.79 -6.21
N ILE A 562 7.28 16.82 -6.57
CA ILE A 562 7.72 15.45 -6.86
C ILE A 562 8.73 15.45 -8.02
N ASP A 563 8.44 16.16 -9.12
CA ASP A 563 9.32 16.21 -10.30
C ASP A 563 10.72 16.78 -10.00
N ASP A 564 10.81 17.71 -9.04
CA ASP A 564 12.07 18.37 -8.67
C ASP A 564 12.99 17.40 -7.89
N LEU A 565 12.45 16.33 -7.32
CA LEU A 565 13.19 15.30 -6.57
C LEU A 565 13.82 14.25 -7.49
N ALA A 566 13.82 14.47 -8.80
CA ALA A 566 14.38 13.57 -9.80
C ALA A 566 15.83 13.15 -9.45
N GLY A 567 16.05 11.84 -9.31
CA GLY A 567 17.36 11.25 -9.04
C GLY A 567 17.91 11.47 -7.63
N LEU A 568 17.16 12.11 -6.72
CA LEU A 568 17.62 12.41 -5.37
C LEU A 568 17.95 11.14 -4.58
N GLY A 569 17.30 10.02 -4.88
CA GLY A 569 17.57 8.73 -4.24
C GLY A 569 18.98 8.20 -4.46
N ARG A 570 19.70 8.68 -5.49
CA ARG A 570 21.12 8.34 -5.69
C ARG A 570 22.06 9.07 -4.74
N LYS A 571 21.69 10.28 -4.27
CA LYS A 571 22.47 11.08 -3.33
C LYS A 571 22.04 10.86 -1.86
N MET A 572 20.79 10.43 -1.64
CA MET A 572 20.24 10.08 -0.32
C MET A 572 19.72 8.63 -0.28
N PRO A 573 20.59 7.61 -0.49
CA PRO A 573 20.16 6.23 -0.72
C PRO A 573 19.46 5.58 0.47
N VAL A 574 19.81 5.93 1.71
CA VAL A 574 19.19 5.33 2.90
C VAL A 574 17.81 5.93 3.11
N THR A 575 17.69 7.26 3.08
CA THR A 575 16.39 7.95 3.19
C THR A 575 15.43 7.53 2.07
N ALA A 576 15.90 7.50 0.82
CA ALA A 576 15.05 7.10 -0.30
C ALA A 576 14.70 5.61 -0.26
N GLY A 577 15.61 4.75 0.22
CA GLY A 577 15.33 3.33 0.44
C GLY A 577 14.23 3.11 1.48
N LEU A 578 14.27 3.86 2.59
CA LEU A 578 13.23 3.84 3.62
C LEU A 578 11.89 4.41 3.12
N TYR A 579 11.92 5.45 2.26
CA TYR A 579 10.72 5.93 1.57
C TYR A 579 10.12 4.85 0.67
N ALA A 580 10.95 4.16 -0.13
CA ALA A 580 10.51 3.09 -1.01
C ALA A 580 9.93 1.91 -0.22
N LEU A 581 10.57 1.50 0.89
CA LEU A 581 10.08 0.49 1.81
C LEU A 581 8.68 0.84 2.33
N ALA A 582 8.49 2.05 2.86
CA ALA A 582 7.18 2.52 3.32
C ALA A 582 6.14 2.60 2.19
N SER A 583 6.58 2.95 0.98
CA SER A 583 5.71 3.02 -0.21
C SER A 583 5.21 1.65 -0.64
N VAL A 584 6.09 0.65 -0.67
CA VAL A 584 5.72 -0.75 -0.99
C VAL A 584 4.84 -1.33 0.11
N ALA A 585 5.12 -1.01 1.38
CA ALA A 585 4.29 -1.45 2.50
C ALA A 585 2.87 -0.88 2.44
N ILE A 586 2.71 0.42 2.19
CA ILE A 586 1.39 1.07 2.16
C ILE A 586 0.55 0.71 0.92
N MET A 587 1.21 0.31 -0.18
CA MET A 587 0.53 -0.35 -1.31
C MET A 587 -0.12 -1.68 -0.89
N GLY A 588 0.28 -2.26 0.24
CA GLY A 588 -0.22 -3.55 0.72
C GLY A 588 0.55 -4.72 0.10
N LEU A 589 1.84 -4.58 -0.19
CA LEU A 589 2.64 -5.64 -0.80
C LEU A 589 3.44 -6.44 0.25
N PRO A 590 3.54 -7.77 0.11
CA PRO A 590 4.29 -8.60 1.05
C PRO A 590 5.82 -8.44 0.88
N PRO A 591 6.60 -8.69 1.94
CA PRO A 591 6.19 -9.25 3.24
C PRO A 591 6.00 -8.19 4.33
N PHE A 592 5.46 -7.01 4.01
CA PHE A 592 5.38 -5.88 4.94
C PHE A 592 4.04 -5.80 5.68
N SER A 593 4.02 -5.15 6.84
CA SER A 593 2.83 -5.11 7.73
C SER A 593 1.56 -4.54 7.07
N GLY A 594 1.71 -3.65 6.08
CA GLY A 594 0.59 -3.13 5.29
C GLY A 594 -0.18 -4.22 4.54
N PHE A 595 0.49 -5.29 4.06
CA PHE A 595 -0.17 -6.44 3.44
C PHE A 595 -1.08 -7.16 4.43
N VAL A 596 -0.59 -7.46 5.63
CA VAL A 596 -1.35 -8.18 6.68
C VAL A 596 -2.63 -7.42 7.03
N SER A 597 -2.51 -6.11 7.30
CA SER A 597 -3.68 -5.30 7.66
C SER A 597 -4.69 -5.15 6.53
N LYS A 598 -4.25 -4.92 5.28
CA LYS A 598 -5.17 -4.83 4.13
C LYS A 598 -5.82 -6.17 3.79
N PHE A 599 -5.09 -7.28 3.98
CA PHE A 599 -5.65 -8.61 3.88
C PHE A 599 -6.82 -8.80 4.84
N LEU A 600 -6.61 -8.50 6.12
CA LEU A 600 -7.64 -8.62 7.14
C LEU A 600 -8.83 -7.68 6.86
N MET A 601 -8.61 -6.47 6.36
CA MET A 601 -9.68 -5.54 5.97
C MET A 601 -10.55 -6.05 4.83
N VAL A 602 -9.94 -6.55 3.75
CA VAL A 602 -10.68 -7.12 2.62
C VAL A 602 -11.42 -8.38 3.06
N TYR A 603 -10.77 -9.25 3.83
CA TYR A 603 -11.39 -10.45 4.39
C TYR A 603 -12.59 -10.10 5.28
N ALA A 604 -12.47 -9.12 6.18
CA ALA A 604 -13.57 -8.67 7.03
C ALA A 604 -14.75 -8.07 6.26
N ALA A 605 -14.48 -7.30 5.19
CA ALA A 605 -15.54 -6.79 4.32
C ALA A 605 -16.29 -7.92 3.60
N VAL A 606 -15.56 -8.94 3.17
CA VAL A 606 -16.12 -10.11 2.50
C VAL A 606 -16.93 -10.98 3.45
N GLU A 607 -16.42 -11.27 4.64
CA GLU A 607 -17.13 -12.03 5.69
C GLU A 607 -18.41 -11.32 6.11
N ALA A 608 -18.39 -9.98 6.19
CA ALA A 608 -19.57 -9.16 6.43
C ALA A 608 -20.55 -9.09 5.23
N GLY A 609 -20.32 -9.82 4.13
CA GLY A 609 -21.15 -9.83 2.92
C GLY A 609 -21.07 -8.55 2.08
N ASN A 610 -20.16 -7.63 2.38
CA ASN A 610 -20.03 -6.31 1.76
C ASN A 610 -18.99 -6.30 0.63
N TYR A 611 -19.23 -7.07 -0.43
CA TYR A 611 -18.29 -7.25 -1.55
C TYR A 611 -17.96 -5.95 -2.29
N LEU A 612 -18.88 -4.98 -2.30
CA LEU A 612 -18.63 -3.67 -2.91
C LEU A 612 -17.55 -2.88 -2.15
N VAL A 613 -17.55 -2.94 -0.81
CA VAL A 613 -16.52 -2.29 0.02
C VAL A 613 -15.18 -2.96 -0.23
N ALA A 614 -15.12 -4.30 -0.27
CA ALA A 614 -13.92 -5.04 -0.61
C ALA A 614 -13.36 -4.63 -1.99
N ALA A 615 -14.22 -4.53 -3.01
CA ALA A 615 -13.83 -4.09 -4.35
C ALA A 615 -13.31 -2.63 -4.37
N LEU A 616 -13.93 -1.73 -3.60
CA LEU A 616 -13.48 -0.33 -3.47
C LEU A 616 -12.12 -0.22 -2.80
N LEU A 617 -11.84 -1.04 -1.76
CA LEU A 617 -10.51 -1.10 -1.12
C LEU A 617 -9.43 -1.54 -2.12
N LEU A 618 -9.71 -2.58 -2.90
CA LEU A 618 -8.79 -3.07 -3.92
C LEU A 618 -8.56 -2.05 -5.05
N LEU A 619 -9.62 -1.35 -5.48
CA LEU A 619 -9.51 -0.26 -6.45
C LEU A 619 -8.65 0.89 -5.90
N GLY A 620 -8.85 1.26 -4.64
CA GLY A 620 -8.01 2.23 -3.94
C GLY A 620 -6.54 1.80 -3.90
N GLY A 621 -6.27 0.52 -3.61
CA GLY A 621 -4.93 -0.07 -3.68
C GLY A 621 -4.28 0.06 -5.06
N ILE A 622 -5.03 -0.20 -6.13
CA ILE A 622 -4.55 -0.06 -7.52
C ILE A 622 -4.19 1.40 -7.84
N ILE A 623 -5.02 2.37 -7.45
CA ILE A 623 -4.73 3.81 -7.63
C ILE A 623 -3.49 4.21 -6.80
N GLY A 624 -3.41 3.71 -5.57
CA GLY A 624 -2.27 3.78 -4.66
C GLY A 624 -0.95 3.43 -5.33
N VAL A 625 -0.92 2.26 -5.94
CA VAL A 625 0.23 1.74 -6.69
C VAL A 625 0.71 2.75 -7.74
N VAL A 626 -0.18 3.39 -8.48
CA VAL A 626 0.19 4.35 -9.55
C VAL A 626 0.97 5.55 -9.01
N TYR A 627 0.45 6.25 -7.99
CA TYR A 627 1.12 7.48 -7.52
C TYR A 627 2.34 7.20 -6.63
N TYR A 628 2.37 6.10 -5.87
CA TYR A 628 3.56 5.78 -5.07
C TYR A 628 4.72 5.29 -5.93
N THR A 629 4.46 4.41 -6.92
CA THR A 629 5.51 4.01 -7.87
C THR A 629 6.01 5.17 -8.71
N ARG A 630 5.15 6.14 -9.05
CA ARG A 630 5.56 7.40 -9.69
C ARG A 630 6.64 8.12 -8.87
N VAL A 631 6.46 8.26 -7.56
CA VAL A 631 7.45 8.92 -6.69
C VAL A 631 8.74 8.11 -6.61
N VAL A 632 8.64 6.80 -6.34
CA VAL A 632 9.82 5.91 -6.29
C VAL A 632 10.59 5.95 -7.60
N SER A 633 9.89 5.96 -8.73
CA SER A 633 10.49 6.01 -10.06
C SER A 633 11.25 7.30 -10.31
N ILE A 634 10.68 8.44 -9.91
CA ILE A 634 11.32 9.75 -10.02
C ILE A 634 12.56 9.82 -9.12
N LEU A 635 12.49 9.31 -7.90
CA LEU A 635 13.60 9.34 -6.94
C LEU A 635 14.82 8.54 -7.41
N PHE A 636 14.63 7.34 -7.97
CA PHE A 636 15.74 6.43 -8.26
C PHE A 636 16.17 6.41 -9.73
N TYR A 637 15.23 6.52 -10.67
CA TYR A 637 15.48 6.23 -12.07
C TYR A 637 15.57 7.46 -12.98
N ARG A 638 15.32 8.67 -12.47
CA ARG A 638 15.62 9.90 -13.22
C ARG A 638 17.01 10.41 -12.88
N SER A 639 17.64 11.12 -13.81
CA SER A 639 18.97 11.71 -13.58
C SER A 639 18.88 12.87 -12.60
N TYR A 640 19.77 12.88 -11.60
CA TYR A 640 19.89 13.96 -10.65
C TYR A 640 20.56 15.18 -11.32
N LYS A 641 19.92 16.36 -11.21
CA LYS A 641 20.42 17.63 -11.75
C LYS A 641 20.76 18.68 -10.66
N GLY A 642 20.67 18.30 -9.39
CA GLY A 642 20.92 19.20 -8.27
C GLY A 642 22.40 19.27 -7.84
N PRO A 643 22.71 20.02 -6.77
CA PRO A 643 24.06 20.17 -6.24
C PRO A 643 24.68 18.85 -5.77
N GLU A 644 25.96 18.62 -6.08
CA GLU A 644 26.69 17.42 -5.66
C GLU A 644 26.88 17.28 -4.15
N THR A 645 26.76 18.39 -3.41
CA THR A 645 27.02 18.50 -1.96
C THR A 645 25.92 17.91 -1.08
N VAL A 646 24.80 17.46 -1.67
CA VAL A 646 23.69 16.86 -0.94
C VAL A 646 24.11 15.52 -0.31
N LYS A 647 23.96 15.44 1.02
CA LYS A 647 24.21 14.23 1.82
C LYS A 647 22.90 13.64 2.32
N ASP A 648 22.94 12.36 2.72
CA ASP A 648 21.83 11.70 3.38
C ASP A 648 21.40 12.41 4.69
N ALA A 649 20.27 12.02 5.25
CA ALA A 649 19.72 12.64 6.46
C ALA A 649 20.70 12.54 7.65
N PRO A 650 20.66 13.49 8.60
CA PRO A 650 21.35 13.38 9.88
C PRO A 650 21.08 12.03 10.59
N LEU A 651 22.04 11.56 11.38
CA LEU A 651 21.99 10.24 12.02
C LEU A 651 20.74 10.02 12.87
N SER A 652 20.32 11.00 13.69
CA SER A 652 19.12 10.85 14.52
C SER A 652 17.85 10.67 13.70
N MET A 653 17.75 11.33 12.54
CA MET A 653 16.64 11.16 11.60
C MET A 653 16.69 9.78 10.94
N LEU A 654 17.88 9.29 10.57
CA LEU A 654 18.06 7.94 10.03
C LEU A 654 17.71 6.85 11.05
N VAL A 655 18.09 7.02 12.32
CA VAL A 655 17.75 6.09 13.40
C VAL A 655 16.24 6.03 13.59
N ALA A 656 15.57 7.18 13.67
CA ALA A 656 14.12 7.24 13.79
C ALA A 656 13.40 6.61 12.58
N MET A 657 13.81 6.95 11.36
CA MET A 657 13.25 6.35 10.15
C MET A 657 13.55 4.85 10.05
N GLY A 658 14.75 4.42 10.46
CA GLY A 658 15.16 3.02 10.50
C GLY A 658 14.35 2.20 11.49
N ALA A 659 14.02 2.75 12.67
CA ALA A 659 13.14 2.11 13.65
C ALA A 659 11.73 1.87 13.08
N LEU A 660 11.16 2.87 12.38
CA LEU A 660 9.86 2.70 11.69
C LEU A 660 9.95 1.68 10.55
N GLY A 661 11.04 1.71 9.77
CA GLY A 661 11.28 0.73 8.71
C GLY A 661 11.37 -0.69 9.25
N LEU A 662 12.06 -0.87 10.38
CA LEU A 662 12.15 -2.16 11.08
C LEU A 662 10.76 -2.60 11.58
N ALA A 663 9.97 -1.70 12.17
CA ALA A 663 8.61 -2.01 12.60
C ALA A 663 7.70 -2.47 11.45
N ILE A 664 7.83 -1.88 10.25
CA ILE A 664 7.11 -2.31 9.03
C ILE A 664 7.48 -3.74 8.63
N VAL A 665 8.77 -4.08 8.67
CA VAL A 665 9.26 -5.42 8.31
C VAL A 665 8.84 -6.45 9.38
N LEU A 666 9.06 -6.15 10.66
CA LEU A 666 8.71 -7.05 11.76
C LEU A 666 7.20 -7.26 11.88
N GLY A 667 6.38 -6.22 11.67
CA GLY A 667 4.92 -6.37 11.66
C GLY A 667 4.39 -7.18 10.48
N GLY A 668 5.15 -7.33 9.40
CA GLY A 668 4.79 -8.19 8.27
C GLY A 668 5.28 -9.64 8.42
N LEU A 669 6.49 -9.84 8.97
CA LEU A 669 7.05 -11.17 9.20
C LEU A 669 6.50 -11.85 10.45
N PHE A 670 6.19 -11.06 11.49
CA PHE A 670 5.73 -11.54 12.79
C PHE A 670 4.50 -10.73 13.26
N PRO A 671 3.35 -10.84 12.58
CA PRO A 671 2.18 -10.00 12.91
C PRO A 671 1.52 -10.34 14.25
N ASN A 672 1.83 -11.49 14.85
CA ASN A 672 1.16 -12.00 16.06
C ASN A 672 1.16 -11.05 17.25
N TRP A 673 2.23 -10.29 17.47
CA TRP A 673 2.26 -9.33 18.59
C TRP A 673 1.29 -8.16 18.38
N GLN A 674 1.07 -7.74 17.13
CA GLN A 674 0.06 -6.72 16.78
C GLN A 674 -1.34 -7.31 16.84
N LEU A 675 -1.52 -8.51 16.29
CA LEU A 675 -2.82 -9.20 16.28
C LEU A 675 -3.31 -9.46 17.70
N ALA A 676 -2.44 -9.87 18.63
CA ALA A 676 -2.81 -10.07 20.03
C ALA A 676 -3.30 -8.77 20.69
N LEU A 677 -2.54 -7.68 20.50
CA LEU A 677 -2.88 -6.33 21.00
C LEU A 677 -4.23 -5.83 20.47
N VAL A 678 -4.48 -6.06 19.19
CA VAL A 678 -5.71 -5.65 18.53
C VAL A 678 -6.89 -6.52 18.94
N ASN A 679 -6.69 -7.84 19.04
CA ASN A 679 -7.71 -8.80 19.46
C ASN A 679 -8.26 -8.48 20.85
N GLU A 680 -7.40 -8.09 21.81
CA GLU A 680 -7.85 -7.69 23.14
C GLU A 680 -8.77 -6.45 23.08
N ALA A 681 -8.42 -5.46 22.27
CA ALA A 681 -9.21 -4.25 22.07
C ALA A 681 -10.53 -4.52 21.33
N GLY A 682 -10.48 -5.29 20.23
CA GLY A 682 -11.67 -5.66 19.48
C GLY A 682 -12.61 -6.57 20.26
N SER A 683 -12.08 -7.52 21.06
CA SER A 683 -12.89 -8.36 21.95
C SER A 683 -13.64 -7.54 22.99
N LEU A 684 -13.01 -6.50 23.57
CA LEU A 684 -13.68 -5.59 24.49
C LEU A 684 -14.82 -4.83 23.79
N ILE A 685 -14.56 -4.30 22.59
CA ILE A 685 -15.55 -3.57 21.80
C ILE A 685 -16.71 -4.49 21.40
N ALA A 686 -16.40 -5.71 20.96
CA ALA A 686 -17.39 -6.72 20.57
C ALA A 686 -18.27 -7.10 21.77
N ALA A 687 -17.67 -7.39 22.93
CA ALA A 687 -18.40 -7.72 24.14
C ALA A 687 -19.34 -6.59 24.58
N ARG A 688 -18.89 -5.33 24.50
CA ARG A 688 -19.72 -4.15 24.82
C ARG A 688 -20.79 -3.86 23.78
N GLY A 689 -20.54 -4.22 22.52
CA GLY A 689 -21.47 -4.03 21.41
C GLY A 689 -22.46 -5.18 21.21
N GLY A 690 -22.44 -6.21 22.07
CA GLY A 690 -23.27 -7.41 21.90
C GLY A 690 -22.95 -8.16 20.60
N LEU A 691 -21.73 -8.01 20.08
CA LEU A 691 -21.28 -8.69 18.87
C LEU A 691 -20.67 -10.03 19.23
N GLU A 692 -20.87 -11.02 18.36
CA GLU A 692 -20.17 -12.29 18.46
C GLU A 692 -18.65 -12.07 18.33
N PRO A 693 -17.84 -12.62 19.24
CA PRO A 693 -16.39 -12.54 19.15
C PRO A 693 -15.89 -13.12 17.82
N ALA A 694 -15.01 -12.40 17.13
CA ALA A 694 -14.39 -12.90 15.92
C ALA A 694 -13.17 -13.77 16.24
N LEU A 695 -13.00 -14.87 15.52
CA LEU A 695 -11.76 -15.64 15.52
C LEU A 695 -10.82 -15.04 14.48
N LEU A 696 -9.71 -14.45 14.93
CA LEU A 696 -8.71 -13.94 14.01
C LEU A 696 -8.09 -15.08 13.19
N PRO A 697 -8.02 -14.95 11.86
CA PRO A 697 -7.33 -15.94 11.04
C PRO A 697 -5.82 -15.94 11.32
N ASN A 698 -5.17 -17.07 11.08
CA ASN A 698 -3.71 -17.16 11.13
C ASN A 698 -3.10 -16.41 9.94
N LEU A 699 -2.69 -15.15 10.16
CA LEU A 699 -2.07 -14.30 9.15
C LEU A 699 -0.53 -14.33 9.21
N VAL A 700 0.06 -15.42 9.69
CA VAL A 700 1.51 -15.60 9.66
C VAL A 700 1.91 -16.25 8.34
N THR A 701 2.80 -15.59 7.60
CA THR A 701 3.41 -16.18 6.42
C THR A 701 4.43 -17.24 6.85
N GLU A 702 4.16 -18.51 6.59
CA GLU A 702 5.10 -19.59 6.87
C GLU A 702 6.23 -19.60 5.82
N TRP A 703 7.45 -19.28 6.23
CA TRP A 703 8.60 -19.25 5.33
C TRP A 703 9.27 -20.63 5.26
N PRO A 704 9.18 -21.35 4.12
CA PRO A 704 9.95 -22.59 3.95
C PRO A 704 11.44 -22.26 3.90
N ALA A 705 12.28 -23.21 4.32
CA ALA A 705 13.73 -23.02 4.36
C ALA A 705 14.32 -22.60 3.01
N SER A 706 13.81 -23.14 1.91
CA SER A 706 14.24 -22.83 0.55
C SER A 706 13.94 -21.37 0.14
N ALA A 707 12.73 -20.86 0.42
CA ALA A 707 12.37 -19.47 0.15
C ALA A 707 13.09 -18.49 1.09
N ALA A 708 13.21 -18.84 2.38
CA ALA A 708 13.95 -18.03 3.35
C ALA A 708 15.42 -17.88 2.94
N LEU A 709 16.07 -18.97 2.50
CA LEU A 709 17.45 -18.93 2.03
C LEU A 709 17.60 -18.07 0.76
N ALA A 710 16.68 -18.16 -0.19
CA ALA A 710 16.68 -17.30 -1.37
C ALA A 710 16.48 -15.81 -1.00
N MET A 711 15.59 -15.50 -0.06
CA MET A 711 15.33 -14.13 0.42
C MET A 711 16.52 -13.54 1.18
N ILE A 712 17.10 -14.29 2.12
CA ILE A 712 18.32 -13.90 2.86
C ILE A 712 19.49 -13.76 1.88
N GLY A 713 19.61 -14.69 0.94
CA GLY A 713 20.60 -14.66 -0.13
C GLY A 713 20.46 -13.43 -1.02
N ALA A 714 19.24 -12.97 -1.33
CA ALA A 714 19.01 -11.74 -2.08
C ALA A 714 19.60 -10.52 -1.36
N ILE A 715 19.42 -10.44 -0.03
CA ILE A 715 20.00 -9.37 0.80
C ILE A 715 21.54 -9.48 0.77
N ALA A 716 22.10 -10.67 0.97
CA ALA A 716 23.55 -10.89 0.91
C ALA A 716 24.16 -10.53 -0.46
N VAL A 717 23.44 -10.81 -1.56
CA VAL A 717 23.83 -10.45 -2.92
C VAL A 717 23.82 -8.94 -3.14
N LEU A 718 22.86 -8.19 -2.57
CA LEU A 718 22.86 -6.73 -2.62
C LEU A 718 24.09 -6.12 -1.94
N PHE A 719 24.49 -6.65 -0.78
CA PHE A 719 25.65 -6.15 -0.05
C PHE A 719 26.96 -6.56 -0.73
N THR A 720 27.12 -7.82 -1.12
CA THR A 720 28.33 -8.29 -1.82
C THR A 720 28.51 -7.62 -3.18
N GLY A 721 27.41 -7.29 -3.87
CA GLY A 721 27.42 -6.55 -5.13
C GLY A 721 28.00 -5.13 -5.02
N ARG A 722 28.06 -4.55 -3.81
CA ARG A 722 28.75 -3.25 -3.58
C ARG A 722 30.27 -3.39 -3.58
N TRP A 723 30.80 -4.57 -3.29
CA TRP A 723 32.24 -4.83 -3.21
C TRP A 723 32.77 -5.54 -4.45
N SER A 724 32.05 -6.58 -4.91
CA SER A 724 32.42 -7.32 -6.11
C SER A 724 31.21 -7.90 -6.81
N VAL A 725 31.00 -7.40 -8.02
CA VAL A 725 29.92 -7.81 -8.91
C VAL A 725 30.07 -9.29 -9.33
N LYS A 726 31.29 -9.76 -9.57
CA LYS A 726 31.56 -11.17 -9.93
C LYS A 726 31.18 -12.13 -8.79
N TRP A 727 31.47 -11.75 -7.54
CA TRP A 727 31.10 -12.55 -6.38
C TRP A 727 29.59 -12.53 -6.13
N ALA A 728 28.91 -11.40 -6.37
CA ALA A 728 27.46 -11.33 -6.27
C ALA A 728 26.76 -12.34 -7.20
N GLY A 729 27.20 -12.44 -8.45
CA GLY A 729 26.66 -13.43 -9.40
C GLY A 729 26.93 -14.87 -8.98
N ARG A 730 28.15 -15.20 -8.54
CA ARG A 730 28.51 -16.55 -8.04
C ARG A 730 27.71 -16.92 -6.78
N LEU A 731 27.56 -15.97 -5.86
CA LEU A 731 26.76 -16.14 -4.65
C LEU A 731 25.29 -16.39 -5.00
N ALA A 732 24.73 -15.67 -5.97
CA ALA A 732 23.34 -15.89 -6.38
C ALA A 732 23.09 -17.30 -6.94
N VAL A 733 24.04 -17.83 -7.71
CA VAL A 733 23.98 -19.23 -8.18
C VAL A 733 24.10 -20.20 -6.99
N ALA A 734 25.07 -20.00 -6.10
CA ALA A 734 25.27 -20.86 -4.93
C ALA A 734 24.07 -20.89 -3.98
N VAL A 735 23.46 -19.74 -3.72
CA VAL A 735 22.22 -19.60 -2.92
C VAL A 735 21.09 -20.40 -3.55
N THR A 736 20.89 -20.31 -4.87
CA THR A 736 19.81 -21.04 -5.55
C THR A 736 20.04 -22.55 -5.52
N ILE A 737 21.29 -23.01 -5.65
CA ILE A 737 21.64 -24.44 -5.49
C ILE A 737 21.39 -24.89 -4.05
N ALA A 738 21.76 -24.08 -3.05
CA ALA A 738 21.50 -24.38 -1.66
C ALA A 738 19.99 -24.38 -1.35
N ALA A 739 19.21 -23.52 -2.00
CA ALA A 739 17.75 -23.51 -1.90
C ALA A 739 17.13 -24.76 -2.50
N LEU A 740 17.67 -25.26 -3.63
CA LEU A 740 17.30 -26.56 -4.20
C LEU A 740 17.64 -27.72 -3.24
N ALA A 741 18.82 -27.70 -2.61
CA ALA A 741 19.19 -28.72 -1.64
C ALA A 741 18.24 -28.70 -0.41
N ALA A 742 17.96 -27.52 0.13
CA ALA A 742 17.01 -27.34 1.23
C ALA A 742 15.60 -27.84 0.86
N LEU A 743 15.16 -27.58 -0.37
CA LEU A 743 13.89 -28.10 -0.90
C LEU A 743 13.88 -29.63 -0.94
N LEU A 744 14.94 -30.26 -1.44
CA LEU A 744 15.04 -31.73 -1.52
C LEU A 744 15.08 -32.39 -0.14
N LEU A 745 15.66 -31.73 0.87
CA LEU A 745 15.64 -32.19 2.25
C LEU A 745 14.23 -32.15 2.88
N ASP A 746 13.38 -31.23 2.42
CA ASP A 746 11.99 -31.08 2.89
C ASP A 746 10.97 -31.77 1.98
N ALA A 747 11.44 -32.53 0.98
CA ALA A 747 10.60 -33.15 -0.06
C ALA A 747 9.47 -34.03 0.50
N GLY A 748 9.72 -34.73 1.61
CA GLY A 748 8.73 -35.60 2.26
C GLY A 748 7.54 -34.86 2.89
N ARG A 749 7.56 -33.53 2.92
CA ARG A 749 6.50 -32.68 3.48
C ARG A 749 5.60 -32.02 2.42
N MET A 750 5.85 -32.30 1.15
CA MET A 750 5.18 -31.68 0.01
C MET A 750 4.45 -32.72 -0.83
N ASP A 751 3.34 -32.33 -1.44
CA ASP A 751 2.71 -33.11 -2.50
C ASP A 751 3.62 -33.16 -3.74
N LEU A 752 3.51 -34.23 -4.54
CA LEU A 752 4.41 -34.49 -5.67
C LEU A 752 4.27 -33.41 -6.76
N LEU A 753 3.08 -32.84 -6.95
CA LEU A 753 2.84 -31.76 -7.92
C LEU A 753 3.62 -30.50 -7.54
N SER A 754 3.56 -30.11 -6.26
CA SER A 754 4.27 -28.95 -5.73
C SER A 754 5.77 -29.17 -5.69
N LEU A 755 6.23 -30.35 -5.25
CA LEU A 755 7.64 -30.71 -5.22
C LEU A 755 8.26 -30.66 -6.64
N SER A 756 7.59 -31.28 -7.61
CA SER A 756 8.07 -31.33 -9.00
C SER A 756 8.21 -29.92 -9.58
N PHE A 757 7.25 -29.04 -9.32
CA PHE A 757 7.32 -27.66 -9.80
C PHE A 757 8.38 -26.84 -9.07
N ALA A 758 8.53 -27.01 -7.74
CA ALA A 758 9.54 -26.33 -6.94
C ALA A 758 10.98 -26.72 -7.35
N VAL A 759 11.23 -27.99 -7.67
CA VAL A 759 12.52 -28.46 -8.18
C VAL A 759 12.86 -27.77 -9.50
N LEU A 760 11.87 -27.63 -10.40
CA LEU A 760 12.05 -26.92 -11.67
C LEU A 760 12.28 -25.42 -11.47
N ILE A 761 11.59 -24.77 -10.53
CA ILE A 761 11.80 -23.36 -10.15
C ILE A 761 13.25 -23.10 -9.77
N ALA A 762 13.80 -23.90 -8.86
CA ALA A 762 15.17 -23.72 -8.36
C ALA A 762 16.22 -24.19 -9.38
N GLY A 763 16.00 -25.34 -10.05
CA GLY A 763 16.92 -25.88 -11.06
C GLY A 763 17.08 -24.96 -12.27
N VAL A 764 15.98 -24.57 -12.91
CA VAL A 764 15.99 -23.63 -14.05
C VAL A 764 16.46 -22.23 -13.60
N GLY A 765 16.17 -21.85 -12.34
CA GLY A 765 16.64 -20.60 -11.76
C GLY A 765 18.16 -20.54 -11.62
N ALA A 766 18.79 -21.62 -11.14
CA ALA A 766 20.24 -21.72 -11.01
C ALA A 766 20.94 -21.61 -12.38
N LEU A 767 20.40 -22.29 -13.40
CA LEU A 767 20.91 -22.23 -14.77
C LEU A 767 20.78 -20.83 -15.38
N ASN A 768 19.65 -20.15 -15.17
CA ASN A 768 19.45 -18.78 -15.62
C ASN A 768 20.38 -17.78 -14.93
N LEU A 769 20.56 -17.91 -13.61
CA LEU A 769 21.49 -17.06 -12.86
C LEU A 769 22.93 -17.29 -13.31
N MET A 770 23.31 -18.54 -13.60
CA MET A 770 24.62 -18.88 -14.14
C MET A 770 24.85 -18.24 -15.51
N HIS A 771 23.87 -18.34 -16.41
CA HIS A 771 23.91 -17.66 -17.71
C HIS A 771 23.98 -16.13 -17.56
N ALA A 772 23.22 -15.57 -16.61
CA ALA A 772 23.21 -14.14 -16.33
C ALA A 772 24.57 -13.59 -15.87
N THR A 773 25.42 -14.40 -15.23
CA THR A 773 26.76 -13.96 -14.80
C THR A 773 27.67 -13.52 -15.95
N ALA A 774 27.54 -14.15 -17.13
CA ALA A 774 28.28 -13.76 -18.33
C ALA A 774 27.49 -12.77 -19.19
N TYR A 775 26.17 -12.96 -19.33
CA TYR A 775 25.34 -12.06 -20.13
C TYR A 775 25.34 -10.62 -19.57
N LEU A 776 25.25 -10.46 -18.25
CA LEU A 776 25.20 -9.14 -17.61
C LEU A 776 26.59 -8.59 -17.26
N ALA A 777 27.69 -9.23 -17.67
CA ALA A 777 29.03 -8.80 -17.27
C ALA A 777 29.34 -7.32 -17.57
N HIS A 778 28.67 -6.76 -18.58
CA HIS A 778 28.77 -5.36 -19.01
C HIS A 778 27.76 -4.40 -18.37
N SER A 779 26.77 -4.93 -17.62
CA SER A 779 25.74 -4.15 -16.95
C SER A 779 26.26 -3.46 -15.69
N HIS A 780 25.78 -2.25 -15.46
CA HIS A 780 26.10 -1.43 -14.30
C HIS A 780 25.32 -1.80 -13.03
N ALA A 781 24.24 -2.59 -13.15
CA ALA A 781 23.27 -2.85 -12.08
C ALA A 781 23.16 -4.33 -11.65
N GLN A 782 24.19 -5.14 -11.95
CA GLN A 782 24.21 -6.60 -11.73
C GLN A 782 23.77 -7.03 -10.32
N GLY A 783 24.29 -6.41 -9.26
CA GLY A 783 23.94 -6.78 -7.89
C GLY A 783 22.45 -6.60 -7.57
N ARG A 784 21.83 -5.54 -8.11
CA ARG A 784 20.38 -5.27 -7.94
C ARG A 784 19.55 -6.29 -8.71
N PHE A 785 19.98 -6.61 -9.93
CA PHE A 785 19.35 -7.64 -10.75
C PHE A 785 19.33 -8.99 -10.03
N PHE A 786 20.48 -9.48 -9.58
CA PHE A 786 20.58 -10.80 -8.95
C PHE A 786 19.75 -10.89 -7.67
N ALA A 787 19.72 -9.82 -6.88
CA ALA A 787 18.88 -9.77 -5.71
C ALA A 787 17.38 -9.80 -6.04
N ALA A 788 16.92 -8.94 -6.97
CA ALA A 788 15.52 -8.94 -7.39
C ALA A 788 15.09 -10.31 -7.96
N PHE A 789 15.99 -10.96 -8.71
CA PHE A 789 15.78 -12.30 -9.24
C PHE A 789 15.65 -13.36 -8.14
N LEU A 790 16.50 -13.30 -7.09
CA LEU A 790 16.41 -14.20 -5.95
C LEU A 790 15.14 -13.99 -5.12
N VAL A 791 14.67 -12.75 -4.95
CA VAL A 791 13.38 -12.47 -4.29
C VAL A 791 12.23 -13.09 -5.10
N MET A 792 12.28 -13.00 -6.44
CA MET A 792 11.30 -13.64 -7.32
C MET A 792 11.33 -15.18 -7.18
N ILE A 793 12.51 -15.80 -7.10
CA ILE A 793 12.66 -17.25 -6.81
C ILE A 793 12.09 -17.59 -5.42
N ALA A 794 12.37 -16.77 -4.40
CA ALA A 794 11.81 -16.96 -3.06
C ALA A 794 10.27 -16.93 -3.08
N GLY A 795 9.69 -15.99 -3.83
CA GLY A 795 8.25 -15.92 -4.08
C GLY A 795 7.70 -17.20 -4.73
N LEU A 796 8.33 -17.69 -5.79
CA LEU A 796 7.91 -18.92 -6.47
C LEU A 796 8.00 -20.15 -5.55
N LEU A 797 9.12 -20.32 -4.84
CA LEU A 797 9.30 -21.43 -3.91
C LEU A 797 8.28 -21.38 -2.77
N GLY A 798 8.12 -20.22 -2.12
CA GLY A 798 7.16 -20.06 -1.02
C GLY A 798 5.71 -20.32 -1.43
N MET A 799 5.32 -19.89 -2.63
CA MET A 799 3.96 -20.13 -3.15
C MET A 799 3.70 -21.62 -3.39
N THR A 800 4.68 -22.33 -3.94
CA THR A 800 4.53 -23.77 -4.22
C THR A 800 4.42 -24.61 -2.96
N THR A 801 5.16 -24.25 -1.91
CA THR A 801 5.14 -24.92 -0.60
C THR A 801 4.00 -24.48 0.31
N ALA A 802 3.23 -23.46 -0.07
CA ALA A 802 2.21 -22.88 0.79
C ALA A 802 1.14 -23.90 1.17
N ARG A 803 0.76 -23.89 2.46
CA ARG A 803 -0.26 -24.78 3.04
C ARG A 803 -1.58 -24.10 3.32
N ASN A 804 -1.58 -22.76 3.39
CA ASN A 804 -2.76 -21.95 3.55
C ASN A 804 -2.88 -20.87 2.46
N LEU A 805 -4.10 -20.42 2.22
CA LEU A 805 -4.49 -19.45 1.22
C LEU A 805 -3.79 -18.09 1.39
N PHE A 806 -3.61 -17.64 2.63
CA PHE A 806 -2.94 -16.37 2.93
C PHE A 806 -1.47 -16.41 2.51
N THR A 807 -0.74 -17.46 2.90
CA THR A 807 0.67 -17.68 2.56
C THR A 807 0.84 -17.89 1.06
N PHE A 808 -0.06 -18.65 0.42
CA PHE A 808 -0.08 -18.82 -1.02
C PHE A 808 -0.18 -17.47 -1.73
N PHE A 809 -1.15 -16.64 -1.35
CA PHE A 809 -1.35 -15.33 -1.93
C PHE A 809 -0.19 -14.36 -1.63
N ALA A 810 0.36 -14.39 -0.41
CA ALA A 810 1.50 -13.56 -0.03
C ALA A 810 2.73 -13.84 -0.93
N PHE A 811 3.05 -15.11 -1.15
CA PHE A 811 4.16 -15.48 -2.03
C PHE A 811 3.84 -15.28 -3.51
N TRP A 812 2.57 -15.45 -3.92
CA TRP A 812 2.10 -15.09 -5.25
C TRP A 812 2.35 -13.61 -5.57
N GLU A 813 1.99 -12.74 -4.63
CA GLU A 813 2.25 -11.30 -4.74
C GLU A 813 3.75 -11.00 -4.69
N LEU A 814 4.51 -11.62 -3.78
CA LEU A 814 5.96 -11.39 -3.68
C LEU A 814 6.69 -11.70 -5.00
N MET A 815 6.34 -12.83 -5.62
CA MET A 815 6.85 -13.23 -6.94
C MET A 815 6.46 -12.22 -8.03
N SER A 816 5.20 -11.80 -8.07
CA SER A 816 4.60 -11.18 -9.25
C SER A 816 4.61 -9.65 -9.28
N SER A 817 4.81 -9.03 -8.11
CA SER A 817 4.68 -7.59 -7.91
C SER A 817 6.04 -6.89 -7.99
N TRP A 818 6.59 -6.43 -6.86
CA TRP A 818 7.72 -5.51 -6.81
C TRP A 818 9.06 -6.16 -7.15
N ALA A 819 9.24 -7.46 -6.85
CA ALA A 819 10.46 -8.20 -7.18
C ALA A 819 10.65 -8.29 -8.71
N LEU A 820 9.59 -8.64 -9.41
CA LEU A 820 9.56 -8.74 -10.86
C LEU A 820 9.74 -7.38 -11.54
N TRP A 821 9.07 -6.34 -11.03
CA TRP A 821 9.28 -4.97 -11.49
C TRP A 821 10.75 -4.53 -11.33
N ALA A 822 11.37 -4.79 -10.19
CA ALA A 822 12.76 -4.44 -9.95
C ALA A 822 13.73 -5.20 -10.88
N ALA A 823 13.45 -6.48 -11.17
CA ALA A 823 14.24 -7.28 -12.11
C ALA A 823 14.15 -6.77 -13.56
N ILE A 824 12.97 -6.29 -13.99
CA ILE A 824 12.78 -5.74 -15.34
C ILE A 824 13.47 -4.37 -15.48
N VAL A 825 13.30 -3.49 -14.49
CA VAL A 825 13.71 -2.07 -14.58
C VAL A 825 15.20 -1.83 -14.27
N HIS A 826 15.95 -2.86 -13.85
CA HIS A 826 17.34 -2.73 -13.40
C HIS A 826 18.32 -1.98 -14.34
N GLU A 827 18.18 -2.02 -15.68
CA GLU A 827 19.02 -1.23 -16.62
C GLU A 827 18.62 0.26 -16.68
N GLU A 828 17.49 0.62 -16.06
CA GLU A 828 16.98 1.98 -15.92
C GLU A 828 16.69 2.72 -17.25
N THR A 829 16.60 1.99 -18.37
CA THR A 829 16.22 2.57 -19.67
C THR A 829 14.79 3.09 -19.66
N GLU A 830 14.47 4.07 -20.50
CA GLU A 830 13.10 4.60 -20.60
C GLU A 830 12.09 3.53 -21.01
N GLU A 831 12.47 2.67 -21.96
CA GLU A 831 11.64 1.55 -22.39
C GLU A 831 11.42 0.53 -21.26
N ALA A 832 12.48 0.11 -20.55
CA ALA A 832 12.35 -0.84 -19.44
C ALA A 832 11.48 -0.30 -18.31
N ARG A 833 11.56 0.99 -18.01
CA ARG A 833 10.72 1.65 -16.99
C ARG A 833 9.26 1.69 -17.38
N ARG A 834 8.96 2.09 -18.63
CA ARG A 834 7.59 2.15 -19.16
C ARG A 834 6.96 0.76 -19.17
N GLU A 835 7.66 -0.19 -19.77
CA GLU A 835 7.14 -1.55 -19.91
C GLU A 835 7.09 -2.32 -18.57
N GLY A 836 8.08 -2.09 -17.70
CA GLY A 836 8.09 -2.66 -16.35
C GLY A 836 6.93 -2.14 -15.49
N PHE A 837 6.61 -0.83 -15.57
CA PHE A 837 5.44 -0.27 -14.89
C PHE A 837 4.13 -0.83 -15.46
N LYS A 838 4.00 -0.91 -16.80
CA LYS A 838 2.84 -1.51 -17.46
C LYS A 838 2.59 -2.94 -16.96
N TYR A 839 3.65 -3.75 -16.92
CA TYR A 839 3.57 -5.14 -16.49
C TYR A 839 3.26 -5.29 -14.99
N PHE A 840 3.86 -4.44 -14.16
CA PHE A 840 3.59 -4.39 -12.72
C PHE A 840 2.13 -4.04 -12.41
N LEU A 841 1.60 -3.01 -13.08
CA LEU A 841 0.20 -2.59 -12.93
C LEU A 841 -0.76 -3.72 -13.36
N PHE A 842 -0.49 -4.36 -14.50
CA PHE A 842 -1.30 -5.48 -14.97
C PHE A 842 -1.32 -6.65 -13.97
N ASN A 843 -0.15 -7.04 -13.45
CA ASN A 843 -0.06 -8.09 -12.43
C ASN A 843 -0.82 -7.72 -11.15
N THR A 844 -0.77 -6.46 -10.73
CA THR A 844 -1.51 -5.95 -9.57
C THR A 844 -3.03 -6.04 -9.79
N VAL A 845 -3.51 -5.79 -11.01
CA VAL A 845 -4.95 -5.94 -11.32
C VAL A 845 -5.38 -7.41 -11.27
N GLY A 846 -4.60 -8.32 -11.87
CA GLY A 846 -4.87 -9.75 -11.80
C GLY A 846 -4.81 -10.31 -10.37
N ALA A 847 -3.85 -9.82 -9.59
CA ALA A 847 -3.73 -10.08 -8.16
C ALA A 847 -4.97 -9.67 -7.36
N SER A 848 -5.56 -8.51 -7.63
CA SER A 848 -6.78 -8.06 -6.95
C SER A 848 -7.97 -9.00 -7.17
N PHE A 849 -8.13 -9.56 -8.37
CA PHE A 849 -9.17 -10.58 -8.62
C PHE A 849 -8.88 -11.86 -7.83
N LEU A 850 -7.63 -12.33 -7.85
CA LEU A 850 -7.21 -13.50 -7.07
C LEU A 850 -7.42 -13.28 -5.58
N PHE A 851 -7.03 -12.11 -5.05
CA PHE A 851 -7.18 -11.73 -3.65
C PHE A 851 -8.65 -11.79 -3.23
N LEU A 852 -9.53 -11.12 -3.97
CA LEU A 852 -10.96 -11.13 -3.70
C LEU A 852 -11.51 -12.56 -3.71
N GLY A 853 -11.16 -13.35 -4.73
CA GLY A 853 -11.58 -14.75 -4.84
C GLY A 853 -11.09 -15.63 -3.69
N VAL A 854 -9.83 -15.47 -3.26
CA VAL A 854 -9.25 -16.19 -2.12
C VAL A 854 -9.95 -15.81 -0.81
N THR A 855 -10.21 -14.52 -0.58
CA THR A 855 -10.93 -14.07 0.63
C THR A 855 -12.38 -14.53 0.65
N LEU A 856 -13.06 -14.53 -0.50
CA LEU A 856 -14.42 -15.07 -0.64
C LEU A 856 -14.45 -16.57 -0.34
N LEU A 857 -13.50 -17.32 -0.89
CA LEU A 857 -13.42 -18.75 -0.65
C LEU A 857 -13.17 -19.04 0.84
N ALA A 858 -12.24 -18.33 1.47
CA ALA A 858 -11.94 -18.48 2.89
C ALA A 858 -13.14 -18.12 3.77
N ALA A 859 -13.86 -17.03 3.46
CA ALA A 859 -15.03 -16.60 4.23
C ALA A 859 -16.19 -17.60 4.14
N GLU A 860 -16.45 -18.15 2.95
CA GLU A 860 -17.52 -19.14 2.77
C GLU A 860 -17.17 -20.51 3.34
N THR A 861 -15.91 -20.93 3.26
CA THR A 861 -15.44 -22.23 3.79
C THR A 861 -15.08 -22.21 5.27
N GLY A 862 -14.87 -21.03 5.86
CA GLY A 862 -14.43 -20.85 7.24
C GLY A 862 -12.99 -21.31 7.51
N THR A 863 -12.18 -21.55 6.49
CA THR A 863 -10.80 -22.03 6.64
C THR A 863 -9.85 -21.40 5.62
N PHE A 864 -8.61 -21.15 6.06
CA PHE A 864 -7.51 -20.78 5.18
C PHE A 864 -6.66 -21.99 4.77
N GLU A 865 -6.83 -23.14 5.42
CA GLU A 865 -5.99 -24.32 5.19
C GLU A 865 -6.36 -25.01 3.88
N LEU A 866 -5.39 -25.14 2.96
CA LEU A 866 -5.61 -25.75 1.65
C LEU A 866 -6.08 -27.20 1.75
N GLY A 867 -5.53 -27.96 2.71
CA GLY A 867 -5.91 -29.36 2.92
C GLY A 867 -7.35 -29.56 3.40
N ALA A 868 -7.98 -28.53 3.98
CA ALA A 868 -9.36 -28.58 4.44
C ALA A 868 -10.38 -28.15 3.36
N LEU A 869 -9.92 -27.52 2.27
CA LEU A 869 -10.79 -26.94 1.24
C LEU A 869 -11.67 -27.98 0.54
N THR A 870 -11.14 -29.16 0.20
CA THR A 870 -11.89 -30.19 -0.53
C THR A 870 -13.17 -30.59 0.20
N GLY A 871 -13.06 -30.83 1.52
CA GLY A 871 -14.20 -31.19 2.36
C GLY A 871 -15.17 -30.02 2.55
N ALA A 872 -14.65 -28.82 2.82
CA ALA A 872 -15.47 -27.64 3.05
C ALA A 872 -16.27 -27.24 1.80
N VAL A 873 -15.64 -27.26 0.62
CA VAL A 873 -16.27 -26.92 -0.65
C VAL A 873 -17.34 -27.93 -1.04
N ALA A 874 -17.11 -29.22 -0.80
CA ALA A 874 -18.08 -30.26 -1.12
C ALA A 874 -19.42 -30.08 -0.35
N ALA A 875 -19.35 -29.56 0.88
CA ALA A 875 -20.51 -29.37 1.76
C ALA A 875 -21.34 -28.12 1.45
N LEU A 876 -20.80 -27.15 0.71
CA LEU A 876 -21.43 -25.85 0.51
C LEU A 876 -22.31 -25.78 -0.77
N PRO A 877 -23.31 -24.88 -0.81
CA PRO A 877 -24.07 -24.58 -2.02
C PRO A 877 -23.20 -23.96 -3.12
N VAL A 878 -23.46 -24.37 -4.36
CA VAL A 878 -22.75 -23.90 -5.56
C VAL A 878 -22.76 -22.37 -5.69
N ALA A 879 -23.89 -21.73 -5.39
CA ALA A 879 -24.04 -20.28 -5.51
C ALA A 879 -23.06 -19.46 -4.65
N LYS A 880 -22.61 -20.02 -3.52
CA LYS A 880 -21.65 -19.38 -2.61
C LYS A 880 -20.21 -19.53 -3.08
N ILE A 881 -19.89 -20.66 -3.70
CA ILE A 881 -18.52 -21.00 -4.09
C ILE A 881 -18.18 -20.49 -5.51
N ALA A 882 -19.14 -20.52 -6.43
CA ALA A 882 -18.91 -20.21 -7.84
C ALA A 882 -18.25 -18.83 -8.08
N PRO A 883 -18.66 -17.74 -7.39
CA PRO A 883 -18.00 -16.43 -7.56
C PRO A 883 -16.52 -16.46 -7.13
N ALA A 884 -16.23 -17.09 -5.99
CA ALA A 884 -14.88 -17.21 -5.45
C ALA A 884 -13.96 -17.98 -6.41
N VAL A 885 -14.41 -19.15 -6.87
CA VAL A 885 -13.67 -19.98 -7.83
C VAL A 885 -13.50 -19.28 -9.16
N GLY A 886 -14.54 -18.59 -9.66
CA GLY A 886 -14.47 -17.81 -10.90
C GLY A 886 -13.42 -16.70 -10.84
N LEU A 887 -13.34 -15.96 -9.73
CA LEU A 887 -12.35 -14.91 -9.52
C LEU A 887 -10.93 -15.45 -9.37
N ILE A 888 -10.75 -16.58 -8.67
CA ILE A 888 -9.45 -17.27 -8.55
C ILE A 888 -8.97 -17.73 -9.94
N LEU A 889 -9.83 -18.41 -10.70
CA LEU A 889 -9.50 -18.87 -12.05
C LEU A 889 -9.21 -17.70 -12.99
N LEU A 890 -9.96 -16.59 -12.90
CA LEU A 890 -9.68 -15.38 -13.65
C LEU A 890 -8.28 -14.84 -13.34
N GLY A 891 -7.90 -14.77 -12.06
CA GLY A 891 -6.57 -14.35 -11.64
C GLY A 891 -5.45 -15.25 -12.21
N PHE A 892 -5.64 -16.57 -12.21
CA PHE A 892 -4.67 -17.51 -12.78
C PHE A 892 -4.59 -17.44 -14.31
N VAL A 893 -5.72 -17.31 -14.99
CA VAL A 893 -5.79 -17.19 -16.46
C VAL A 893 -5.16 -15.87 -16.93
N MET A 894 -5.41 -14.76 -16.22
CA MET A 894 -4.75 -13.47 -16.46
C MET A 894 -3.23 -13.59 -16.30
N LYS A 895 -2.75 -14.41 -15.36
CA LYS A 895 -1.31 -14.66 -15.20
C LYS A 895 -0.72 -15.47 -16.34
N ALA A 896 -1.51 -16.37 -16.94
CA ALA A 896 -1.09 -17.23 -18.03
C ALA A 896 -1.13 -16.56 -19.43
N ALA A 897 -1.35 -15.24 -19.50
CA ALA A 897 -1.34 -14.44 -20.73
C ALA A 897 -2.35 -14.90 -21.80
N GLN A 898 -3.61 -15.15 -21.42
CA GLN A 898 -4.66 -15.68 -22.31
C GLN A 898 -5.64 -14.60 -22.82
N LEU A 899 -6.20 -14.76 -24.02
CA LEU A 899 -7.28 -13.90 -24.55
C LEU A 899 -8.57 -14.00 -23.70
N PRO A 900 -9.51 -13.03 -23.74
CA PRO A 900 -9.63 -11.86 -24.64
C PRO A 900 -8.90 -10.60 -24.16
N ILE A 901 -8.18 -10.65 -23.04
CA ILE A 901 -7.44 -9.49 -22.54
C ILE A 901 -6.21 -9.25 -23.44
N ARG A 902 -5.87 -7.99 -23.70
CA ARG A 902 -4.74 -7.58 -24.56
C ARG A 902 -3.43 -8.29 -24.22
N ILE A 903 -3.02 -9.28 -25.04
CA ILE A 903 -1.81 -10.11 -24.81
C ILE A 903 -0.54 -9.26 -24.68
N ASP A 904 -0.45 -8.14 -25.39
CA ASP A 904 0.68 -7.21 -25.34
C ASP A 904 0.88 -6.55 -23.96
N TRP A 905 -0.15 -6.57 -23.10
CA TRP A 905 -0.07 -6.14 -21.71
C TRP A 905 0.24 -7.28 -20.73
N GLN A 906 -0.21 -8.50 -21.05
CA GLN A 906 -0.05 -9.67 -20.18
C GLN A 906 1.29 -10.39 -20.37
N MET A 907 1.89 -10.26 -21.56
CA MET A 907 3.17 -10.88 -21.85
C MET A 907 4.31 -10.08 -21.22
N HIS A 908 5.37 -10.77 -20.83
CA HIS A 908 6.53 -10.08 -20.28
C HIS A 908 7.17 -9.18 -21.33
N PRO A 909 7.76 -8.05 -20.92
CA PRO A 909 8.22 -7.07 -21.88
C PRO A 909 9.51 -7.50 -22.57
N ALA A 910 9.60 -7.22 -23.88
CA ALA A 910 10.83 -7.46 -24.65
C ALA A 910 12.00 -6.63 -24.11
N ALA A 911 11.76 -5.52 -23.42
CA ALA A 911 12.80 -4.70 -22.79
C ALA A 911 13.50 -5.40 -21.60
N ALA A 912 12.94 -6.48 -21.03
CA ALA A 912 13.58 -7.21 -19.94
C ALA A 912 14.89 -7.89 -20.42
N PRO A 913 15.87 -8.09 -19.51
CA PRO A 913 17.04 -8.91 -19.80
C PRO A 913 16.67 -10.28 -20.30
N THR A 914 17.51 -10.84 -21.16
CA THR A 914 17.18 -12.14 -21.74
C THR A 914 17.13 -13.28 -20.72
N PRO A 915 18.00 -13.37 -19.68
CA PRO A 915 17.85 -14.37 -18.62
C PRO A 915 16.55 -14.22 -17.81
N VAL A 916 16.10 -12.99 -17.54
CA VAL A 916 14.80 -12.73 -16.90
C VAL A 916 13.65 -13.09 -17.84
N SER A 917 13.74 -12.73 -19.11
CA SER A 917 12.75 -13.08 -20.13
C SER A 917 12.60 -14.59 -20.27
N GLY A 918 13.73 -15.30 -20.32
CA GLY A 918 13.81 -16.76 -20.35
C GLY A 918 13.13 -17.36 -19.13
N TYR A 919 13.50 -16.91 -17.92
CA TYR A 919 12.90 -17.41 -16.69
C TYR A 919 11.41 -17.07 -16.53
N ILE A 920 10.97 -15.86 -16.91
CA ILE A 920 9.55 -15.50 -16.88
C ILE A 920 8.77 -16.41 -17.81
N SER A 921 9.28 -16.56 -19.05
CA SER A 921 8.68 -17.45 -20.03
C SER A 921 8.68 -18.89 -19.54
N ALA A 922 9.80 -19.40 -19.05
CA ALA A 922 10.04 -20.80 -18.69
C ALA A 922 9.37 -21.21 -17.39
N VAL A 923 9.28 -20.33 -16.39
CA VAL A 923 8.85 -20.68 -15.02
C VAL A 923 7.69 -19.81 -14.55
N LEU A 924 7.84 -18.49 -14.53
CA LEU A 924 6.86 -17.61 -13.87
C LEU A 924 5.47 -17.70 -14.49
N LEU A 925 5.35 -17.70 -15.82
CA LEU A 925 4.06 -17.85 -16.49
C LEU A 925 3.44 -19.25 -16.33
N LYS A 926 4.23 -20.27 -15.96
CA LYS A 926 3.73 -21.63 -15.69
C LYS A 926 3.06 -21.76 -14.32
N ALA A 927 3.31 -20.82 -13.42
CA ALA A 927 2.62 -20.77 -12.12
C ALA A 927 1.09 -20.65 -12.29
N GLY A 928 0.61 -19.97 -13.34
CA GLY A 928 -0.82 -19.88 -13.66
C GLY A 928 -1.45 -21.25 -13.97
N PRO A 929 -1.04 -21.94 -15.05
CA PRO A 929 -1.56 -23.28 -15.37
C PRO A 929 -1.35 -24.32 -14.27
N TRP A 930 -0.20 -24.28 -13.58
CA TRP A 930 0.05 -25.12 -12.40
C TRP A 930 -0.97 -24.84 -11.27
N ALA A 931 -1.24 -23.57 -10.97
CA ALA A 931 -2.21 -23.19 -9.95
C ALA A 931 -3.65 -23.55 -10.35
N VAL A 932 -4.00 -23.45 -11.64
CA VAL A 932 -5.30 -23.94 -12.16
C VAL A 932 -5.47 -25.43 -11.83
N LEU A 933 -4.48 -26.27 -12.11
CA LEU A 933 -4.56 -27.69 -11.78
C LEU A 933 -4.60 -27.95 -10.27
N LYS A 934 -3.70 -27.31 -9.51
CA LYS A 934 -3.62 -27.48 -8.05
C LYS A 934 -4.93 -27.09 -7.36
N PHE A 935 -5.49 -25.93 -7.70
CA PHE A 935 -6.76 -25.49 -7.13
C PHE A 935 -7.94 -26.29 -7.65
N ALA A 936 -7.96 -26.72 -8.92
CA ALA A 936 -9.01 -27.61 -9.40
C ALA A 936 -9.05 -28.91 -8.58
N ALA A 937 -7.90 -29.49 -8.24
CA ALA A 937 -7.82 -30.67 -7.39
C ALA A 937 -8.25 -30.39 -5.93
N LEU A 938 -7.74 -29.30 -5.33
CA LEU A 938 -8.09 -28.89 -3.96
C LEU A 938 -9.57 -28.52 -3.78
N LEU A 939 -10.26 -28.19 -4.86
CA LEU A 939 -11.69 -27.88 -4.85
C LEU A 939 -12.58 -29.11 -5.11
N GLY A 940 -12.01 -30.31 -5.23
CA GLY A 940 -12.76 -31.56 -5.47
C GLY A 940 -12.79 -32.03 -6.93
N GLY A 941 -11.86 -31.56 -7.76
CA GLY A 941 -11.64 -32.04 -9.12
C GLY A 941 -12.76 -31.70 -10.11
N THR A 942 -12.87 -32.51 -11.16
CA THR A 942 -13.87 -32.31 -12.23
C THR A 942 -15.31 -32.46 -11.73
N ALA A 943 -15.56 -33.35 -10.76
CA ALA A 943 -16.88 -33.57 -10.18
C ALA A 943 -17.39 -32.32 -9.44
N ALA A 944 -16.54 -31.69 -8.62
CA ALA A 944 -16.91 -30.46 -7.92
C ALA A 944 -17.08 -29.28 -8.88
N LEU A 945 -16.19 -29.14 -9.88
CA LEU A 945 -16.32 -28.09 -10.90
C LEU A 945 -17.56 -28.27 -11.78
N ALA A 946 -17.97 -29.51 -12.07
CA ALA A 946 -19.21 -29.81 -12.77
C ALA A 946 -20.44 -29.36 -11.98
N ARG A 947 -20.42 -29.46 -10.65
CA ARG A 947 -21.49 -28.89 -9.80
C ARG A 947 -21.60 -27.37 -9.96
N LEU A 948 -20.50 -26.66 -10.21
CA LEU A 948 -20.47 -25.18 -10.22
C LEU A 948 -21.05 -24.54 -11.48
N GLY A 949 -21.25 -25.28 -12.56
CA GLY A 949 -21.76 -24.72 -13.82
C GLY A 949 -22.38 -25.74 -14.77
N GLY A 950 -22.58 -26.98 -14.33
CA GLY A 950 -22.96 -28.09 -15.20
C GLY A 950 -21.80 -28.57 -16.07
N THR A 951 -22.14 -29.47 -16.99
CA THR A 951 -21.20 -30.02 -17.96
C THR A 951 -21.63 -29.69 -19.39
N VAL A 952 -20.67 -29.41 -20.24
CA VAL A 952 -20.89 -29.34 -21.69
C VAL A 952 -20.71 -30.74 -22.27
N PRO A 953 -21.70 -31.31 -22.96
CA PRO A 953 -21.56 -32.60 -23.63
C PRO A 953 -20.49 -32.52 -24.73
N GLY A 954 -19.71 -33.58 -24.90
CA GLY A 954 -18.88 -33.76 -26.09
C GLY A 954 -19.72 -33.98 -27.35
N THR A 955 -19.12 -33.83 -28.53
CA THR A 955 -19.82 -33.96 -29.82
C THR A 955 -20.41 -35.36 -30.10
N PHE A 956 -20.10 -36.38 -29.31
CA PHE A 956 -20.58 -37.76 -29.47
C PHE A 956 -21.09 -38.43 -28.17
N GLY A 957 -21.70 -37.66 -27.25
CA GLY A 957 -22.46 -38.20 -26.10
C GLY A 957 -21.90 -37.88 -24.71
N GLU A 958 -22.46 -38.52 -23.67
CA GLU A 958 -22.17 -38.25 -22.24
C GLU A 958 -20.73 -38.61 -21.80
N ALA A 959 -20.03 -39.45 -22.56
CA ALA A 959 -18.67 -39.92 -22.23
C ALA A 959 -17.55 -38.86 -22.36
N GLY A 960 -17.88 -37.63 -22.74
CA GLY A 960 -16.95 -36.49 -22.88
C GLY A 960 -17.42 -35.22 -22.17
N ALA A 961 -18.26 -35.35 -21.13
CA ALA A 961 -18.84 -34.21 -20.42
C ALA A 961 -17.76 -33.42 -19.64
N GLN A 962 -17.44 -32.19 -20.08
CA GLN A 962 -16.45 -31.32 -19.43
C GLN A 962 -17.15 -30.23 -18.59
N PRO A 963 -16.67 -29.91 -17.38
CA PRO A 963 -17.23 -28.79 -16.59
C PRO A 963 -17.21 -27.47 -17.37
N VAL A 964 -18.30 -26.70 -17.33
CA VAL A 964 -18.44 -25.45 -18.11
C VAL A 964 -17.28 -24.48 -17.87
N LEU A 965 -16.85 -24.31 -16.61
CA LEU A 965 -15.73 -23.42 -16.28
C LEU A 965 -14.43 -23.84 -16.98
N LEU A 966 -14.13 -25.14 -17.01
CA LEU A 966 -12.96 -25.66 -17.69
C LEU A 966 -13.13 -25.61 -19.21
N TYR A 967 -14.34 -25.83 -19.73
CA TYR A 967 -14.62 -25.68 -21.15
C TYR A 967 -14.37 -24.23 -21.62
N ILE A 968 -14.78 -23.22 -20.86
CA ILE A 968 -14.48 -21.81 -21.15
C ILE A 968 -12.97 -21.58 -21.22
N VAL A 969 -12.20 -22.11 -20.25
CA VAL A 969 -10.72 -22.04 -20.27
C VAL A 969 -10.15 -22.74 -21.50
N SER A 970 -10.70 -23.89 -21.91
CA SER A 970 -10.27 -24.65 -23.08
C SER A 970 -10.49 -23.88 -24.40
N VAL A 971 -11.61 -23.17 -24.52
CA VAL A 971 -11.92 -22.34 -25.69
C VAL A 971 -11.00 -21.13 -25.74
N ILE A 972 -10.82 -20.44 -24.61
CA ILE A 972 -9.87 -19.33 -24.47
C ILE A 972 -8.47 -19.77 -24.88
N ALA A 973 -8.04 -20.94 -24.40
CA ALA A 973 -6.76 -21.54 -24.73
C ALA A 973 -6.66 -21.85 -26.24
N GLY A 974 -7.67 -22.50 -26.82
CA GLY A 974 -7.73 -22.81 -28.26
C GLY A 974 -7.60 -21.58 -29.16
N VAL A 975 -8.32 -20.50 -28.86
CA VAL A 975 -8.22 -19.22 -29.59
C VAL A 975 -6.83 -18.61 -29.40
N THR A 976 -6.30 -18.64 -28.18
CA THR A 976 -4.98 -18.10 -27.86
C THR A 976 -3.86 -18.85 -28.58
N ILE A 977 -3.95 -20.19 -28.69
CA ILE A 977 -2.99 -21.04 -29.42
C ILE A 977 -2.85 -20.59 -30.88
N VAL A 978 -3.97 -20.36 -31.58
CA VAL A 978 -3.96 -19.97 -32.99
C VAL A 978 -3.49 -18.53 -33.16
N TYR A 979 -4.07 -17.59 -32.40
CA TYR A 979 -3.72 -16.17 -32.48
C TYR A 979 -2.24 -15.92 -32.16
N ALA A 980 -1.75 -16.45 -31.04
CA ALA A 980 -0.37 -16.23 -30.64
C ALA A 980 0.62 -16.96 -31.56
N GLY A 981 0.23 -18.12 -32.11
CA GLY A 981 0.99 -18.81 -33.15
C GLY A 981 1.15 -17.95 -34.41
N ALA A 982 0.06 -17.35 -34.90
CA ALA A 982 0.10 -16.46 -36.06
C ALA A 982 0.93 -15.20 -35.77
N MET A 983 0.74 -14.57 -34.61
CA MET A 983 1.50 -13.40 -34.21
C MET A 983 3.00 -13.69 -34.11
N ALA A 984 3.40 -14.87 -33.62
CA ALA A 984 4.81 -15.26 -33.57
C ALA A 984 5.46 -15.29 -34.96
N VAL A 985 4.76 -15.78 -35.99
CA VAL A 985 5.24 -15.78 -37.39
C VAL A 985 5.42 -14.36 -37.92
N LEU A 986 4.51 -13.45 -37.56
CA LEU A 986 4.55 -12.05 -38.00
C LEU A 986 5.64 -11.21 -37.31
N GLN A 987 6.11 -11.61 -36.13
CA GLN A 987 7.16 -10.85 -35.42
C GLN A 987 8.52 -10.97 -36.10
N ASN A 988 9.26 -9.85 -36.15
CA ASN A 988 10.66 -9.82 -36.58
C ASN A 988 11.64 -9.60 -35.40
N GLY A 989 11.15 -9.12 -34.26
CA GLY A 989 11.96 -8.94 -33.07
C GLY A 989 12.37 -10.28 -32.46
N ILE A 990 13.66 -10.44 -32.13
CA ILE A 990 14.24 -11.69 -31.62
C ILE A 990 13.46 -12.19 -30.40
N LYS A 991 13.28 -11.33 -29.39
CA LYS A 991 12.55 -11.68 -28.16
C LYS A 991 11.03 -11.74 -28.37
N LEU A 992 10.45 -10.82 -29.15
CA LEU A 992 8.99 -10.77 -29.36
C LEU A 992 8.45 -12.05 -30.02
N LEU A 993 9.16 -12.60 -31.01
CA LEU A 993 8.80 -13.88 -31.61
C LEU A 993 8.75 -15.01 -30.56
N LEU A 994 9.77 -15.07 -29.69
CA LEU A 994 9.86 -16.06 -28.62
C LEU A 994 8.78 -15.88 -27.54
N ILE A 995 8.39 -14.62 -27.26
CA ILE A 995 7.32 -14.26 -26.32
C ILE A 995 5.96 -14.74 -26.84
N TYR A 996 5.57 -14.39 -28.08
CA TYR A 996 4.29 -14.83 -28.65
C TYR A 996 4.21 -16.35 -28.77
N SER A 997 5.32 -16.98 -29.18
CA SER A 997 5.38 -18.44 -29.20
C SER A 997 5.43 -19.05 -27.80
N THR A 998 5.63 -18.29 -26.71
CA THR A 998 5.43 -18.78 -25.33
C THR A 998 3.95 -18.72 -24.96
N VAL A 999 3.27 -17.62 -25.29
CA VAL A 999 1.81 -17.48 -25.10
C VAL A 999 1.05 -18.59 -25.82
N CYS A 1000 1.43 -18.89 -27.06
CA CYS A 1000 0.89 -20.00 -27.85
C CYS A 1000 0.97 -21.33 -27.09
N GLN A 1001 2.14 -21.68 -26.57
CA GLN A 1001 2.38 -22.97 -25.91
C GLN A 1001 1.77 -23.04 -24.50
N LEU A 1002 1.65 -21.92 -23.79
CA LEU A 1002 0.83 -21.85 -22.58
C LEU A 1002 -0.64 -22.15 -22.88
N GLY A 1003 -1.12 -21.74 -24.05
CA GLY A 1003 -2.41 -22.17 -24.56
C GLY A 1003 -2.50 -23.70 -24.70
N TYR A 1004 -1.49 -24.40 -25.23
CA TYR A 1004 -1.50 -25.87 -25.26
C TYR A 1004 -1.56 -26.49 -23.87
N VAL A 1005 -0.76 -25.98 -22.93
CA VAL A 1005 -0.78 -26.44 -21.53
C VAL A 1005 -2.17 -26.26 -20.94
N LEU A 1006 -2.76 -25.06 -21.04
CA LEU A 1006 -4.07 -24.77 -20.47
C LEU A 1006 -5.19 -25.55 -21.13
N LEU A 1007 -5.18 -25.67 -22.47
CA LEU A 1007 -6.11 -26.51 -23.21
C LEU A 1007 -6.08 -27.92 -22.63
N ALA A 1008 -4.91 -28.54 -22.57
CA ALA A 1008 -4.73 -29.91 -22.10
C ALA A 1008 -5.16 -30.12 -20.63
N LEU A 1009 -4.74 -29.24 -19.72
CA LEU A 1009 -5.11 -29.30 -18.30
C LEU A 1009 -6.62 -29.09 -18.11
N SER A 1010 -7.23 -28.21 -18.91
CA SER A 1010 -8.66 -27.91 -18.82
C SER A 1010 -9.54 -29.05 -19.33
N LEU A 1011 -9.08 -29.89 -20.26
CA LEU A 1011 -9.84 -31.07 -20.72
C LEU A 1011 -10.24 -32.00 -19.55
N GLY A 1012 -9.46 -32.01 -18.47
CA GLY A 1012 -9.81 -32.73 -17.24
C GLY A 1012 -9.73 -34.26 -17.36
N THR A 1013 -9.26 -34.79 -18.49
CA THR A 1013 -8.99 -36.22 -18.68
C THR A 1013 -7.58 -36.58 -18.20
N SER A 1014 -7.36 -37.84 -17.80
CA SER A 1014 -6.04 -38.31 -17.40
C SER A 1014 -5.00 -38.14 -18.52
N LEU A 1015 -5.38 -38.40 -19.77
CA LEU A 1015 -4.48 -38.21 -20.91
C LEU A 1015 -4.17 -36.71 -21.13
N GLY A 1016 -5.17 -35.84 -21.03
CA GLY A 1016 -5.02 -34.40 -21.17
C GLY A 1016 -4.14 -33.79 -20.08
N VAL A 1017 -4.37 -34.15 -18.80
CA VAL A 1017 -3.54 -33.68 -17.69
C VAL A 1017 -2.10 -34.17 -17.82
N ALA A 1018 -1.90 -35.43 -18.22
CA ALA A 1018 -0.55 -35.96 -18.43
C ALA A 1018 0.18 -35.25 -19.58
N GLY A 1019 -0.49 -35.08 -20.73
CA GLY A 1019 0.03 -34.33 -21.87
C GLY A 1019 0.32 -32.87 -21.51
N GLY A 1020 -0.56 -32.22 -20.77
CA GLY A 1020 -0.43 -30.85 -20.30
C GLY A 1020 0.74 -30.64 -19.34
N LEU A 1021 0.89 -31.50 -18.32
CA LEU A 1021 2.01 -31.45 -17.39
C LEU A 1021 3.34 -31.79 -18.07
N MET A 1022 3.37 -32.80 -18.94
CA MET A 1022 4.57 -33.13 -19.71
C MET A 1022 4.94 -31.97 -20.64
N HIS A 1023 3.96 -31.37 -21.31
CA HIS A 1023 4.18 -30.20 -22.18
C HIS A 1023 4.64 -28.99 -21.37
N LEU A 1024 4.10 -28.78 -20.17
CA LEU A 1024 4.53 -27.73 -19.25
C LEU A 1024 6.03 -27.84 -19.02
N VAL A 1025 6.53 -29.00 -18.55
CA VAL A 1025 7.96 -29.23 -18.28
C VAL A 1025 8.82 -29.13 -19.53
N ASN A 1026 8.43 -29.80 -20.63
CA ASN A 1026 9.14 -29.71 -21.91
C ASN A 1026 9.27 -28.26 -22.36
N HIS A 1027 8.19 -27.49 -22.27
CA HIS A 1027 8.17 -26.08 -22.63
C HIS A 1027 9.02 -25.22 -21.68
N MET A 1028 9.17 -25.57 -20.39
CA MET A 1028 10.13 -24.91 -19.50
C MET A 1028 11.54 -25.06 -20.06
N LEU A 1029 11.98 -26.29 -20.33
CA LEU A 1029 13.34 -26.59 -20.80
C LEU A 1029 13.63 -25.98 -22.18
N LEU A 1030 12.71 -26.15 -23.12
CA LEU A 1030 12.86 -25.71 -24.51
C LEU A 1030 12.85 -24.18 -24.63
N LYS A 1031 11.91 -23.49 -23.97
CA LYS A 1031 11.88 -22.03 -24.03
C LYS A 1031 13.03 -21.38 -23.32
N ASP A 1032 13.43 -21.91 -22.18
CA ASP A 1032 14.58 -21.35 -21.48
C ASP A 1032 15.81 -21.45 -22.40
N THR A 1033 16.05 -22.61 -23.01
CA THR A 1033 17.12 -22.78 -24.01
C THR A 1033 17.02 -21.76 -25.15
N LEU A 1034 15.84 -21.56 -25.75
CA LEU A 1034 15.65 -20.63 -26.86
C LEU A 1034 15.90 -19.17 -26.46
N PHE A 1035 15.46 -18.75 -25.27
CA PHE A 1035 15.75 -17.41 -24.76
C PHE A 1035 17.23 -17.27 -24.41
N LEU A 1036 17.86 -18.26 -23.77
CA LEU A 1036 19.29 -18.21 -23.48
C LEU A 1036 20.12 -18.11 -24.78
N VAL A 1037 19.77 -18.87 -25.83
CA VAL A 1037 20.37 -18.74 -27.17
C VAL A 1037 20.14 -17.34 -27.73
N ALA A 1038 18.92 -16.81 -27.69
CA ALA A 1038 18.67 -15.42 -28.10
C ALA A 1038 19.55 -14.44 -27.31
N GLY A 1039 19.80 -14.70 -26.03
CA GLY A 1039 20.70 -13.92 -25.18
C GLY A 1039 22.14 -13.95 -25.66
N ALA A 1040 22.65 -15.12 -26.03
CA ALA A 1040 23.97 -15.28 -26.65
C ALA A 1040 24.09 -14.54 -27.99
N VAL A 1041 23.09 -14.70 -28.86
CA VAL A 1041 23.06 -14.04 -30.18
C VAL A 1041 23.05 -12.51 -30.02
N MET A 1042 22.18 -11.98 -29.15
CA MET A 1042 22.08 -10.55 -28.87
C MET A 1042 23.35 -9.99 -28.22
N MET A 1043 23.96 -10.72 -27.28
CA MET A 1043 25.17 -10.28 -26.58
C MET A 1043 26.38 -10.22 -27.53
N ARG A 1044 26.50 -11.16 -28.47
CA ARG A 1044 27.62 -11.21 -29.42
C ARG A 1044 27.47 -10.27 -30.61
N ASN A 1045 26.25 -10.01 -31.09
CA ASN A 1045 26.02 -9.26 -32.33
C ASN A 1045 25.40 -7.88 -32.12
N HIS A 1046 25.00 -7.55 -30.89
CA HIS A 1046 24.30 -6.30 -30.53
C HIS A 1046 23.07 -6.04 -31.42
N ALA A 1047 22.38 -7.11 -31.82
CA ALA A 1047 21.20 -7.07 -32.67
C ALA A 1047 19.92 -7.20 -31.83
N THR A 1048 18.86 -6.52 -32.25
CA THR A 1048 17.54 -6.59 -31.58
C THR A 1048 16.46 -7.22 -32.46
N THR A 1049 16.67 -7.19 -33.77
CA THR A 1049 15.76 -7.73 -34.78
C THR A 1049 16.43 -8.86 -35.57
N LEU A 1050 15.62 -9.79 -36.09
CA LEU A 1050 16.12 -10.85 -36.98
C LEU A 1050 16.59 -10.28 -38.33
N ASP A 1051 16.05 -9.13 -38.74
CA ASP A 1051 16.42 -8.42 -39.96
C ASP A 1051 17.84 -7.83 -39.91
N GLU A 1052 18.51 -7.84 -38.75
CA GLU A 1052 19.92 -7.42 -38.56
C GLU A 1052 20.90 -8.60 -38.61
N LEU A 1053 20.40 -9.83 -38.60
CA LEU A 1053 21.20 -11.06 -38.51
C LEU A 1053 21.29 -11.81 -39.84
N GLY A 1054 22.26 -12.72 -39.92
CA GLY A 1054 22.45 -13.58 -41.08
C GLY A 1054 23.77 -14.34 -40.98
N GLY A 1055 23.77 -15.63 -41.32
CA GLY A 1055 24.97 -16.45 -41.45
C GLY A 1055 25.72 -16.79 -40.16
N LEU A 1056 25.12 -16.62 -38.96
CA LEU A 1056 25.78 -16.90 -37.69
C LEU A 1056 26.11 -18.38 -37.46
N GLY A 1057 25.43 -19.31 -38.15
CA GLY A 1057 25.55 -20.74 -37.87
C GLY A 1057 26.97 -21.30 -38.03
N ARG A 1058 27.80 -20.66 -38.87
CA ARG A 1058 29.21 -21.07 -39.05
C ARG A 1058 30.15 -20.55 -37.96
N ARG A 1059 29.80 -19.43 -37.32
CA ARG A 1059 30.62 -18.80 -36.27
C ARG A 1059 30.20 -19.17 -34.86
N MET A 1060 28.91 -19.49 -34.68
CA MET A 1060 28.34 -19.94 -33.41
C MET A 1060 27.68 -21.34 -33.57
N PRO A 1061 28.44 -22.39 -33.95
CA PRO A 1061 27.89 -23.70 -34.25
C PRO A 1061 27.21 -24.39 -33.06
N LEU A 1062 27.70 -24.19 -31.83
CA LEU A 1062 27.10 -24.78 -30.63
C LEU A 1062 25.79 -24.07 -30.30
N THR A 1063 25.79 -22.73 -30.30
CA THR A 1063 24.58 -21.94 -30.08
C THR A 1063 23.52 -22.25 -31.15
N PHE A 1064 23.93 -22.39 -32.42
CA PHE A 1064 23.05 -22.81 -33.50
C PHE A 1064 22.49 -24.23 -33.27
N GLY A 1065 23.33 -25.18 -32.84
CA GLY A 1065 22.91 -26.53 -32.52
C GLY A 1065 21.86 -26.59 -31.40
N PHE A 1066 22.08 -25.85 -30.30
CA PHE A 1066 21.11 -25.74 -29.21
C PHE A 1066 19.80 -25.08 -29.66
N PHE A 1067 19.88 -24.02 -30.48
CA PHE A 1067 18.70 -23.39 -31.06
C PHE A 1067 17.91 -24.36 -31.94
N LEU A 1068 18.59 -25.05 -32.86
CA LEU A 1068 17.95 -25.95 -33.81
C LEU A 1068 17.27 -27.10 -33.07
N PHE A 1069 17.96 -27.73 -32.11
CA PHE A 1069 17.35 -28.76 -31.28
C PHE A 1069 16.12 -28.25 -30.53
N ALA A 1070 16.26 -27.14 -29.80
CA ALA A 1070 15.18 -26.62 -28.97
C ALA A 1070 13.98 -26.14 -29.82
N GLY A 1071 14.26 -25.51 -30.97
CA GLY A 1071 13.26 -25.00 -31.90
C GLY A 1071 12.49 -26.12 -32.59
N LEU A 1072 13.18 -27.12 -33.15
CA LEU A 1072 12.53 -28.27 -33.80
C LEU A 1072 11.75 -29.10 -32.78
N SER A 1073 12.26 -29.24 -31.56
CA SER A 1073 11.53 -29.90 -30.49
C SER A 1073 10.26 -29.12 -30.12
N LEU A 1074 10.36 -27.79 -29.97
CA LEU A 1074 9.20 -26.92 -29.70
C LEU A 1074 8.15 -26.99 -30.82
N ALA A 1075 8.58 -27.10 -32.08
CA ALA A 1075 7.71 -27.31 -33.23
C ALA A 1075 6.98 -28.67 -33.18
N GLY A 1076 7.54 -29.65 -32.46
CA GLY A 1076 6.98 -30.98 -32.29
C GLY A 1076 7.43 -31.95 -33.38
N ILE A 1077 8.70 -31.93 -33.77
CA ILE A 1077 9.25 -32.86 -34.76
C ILE A 1077 9.64 -34.18 -34.08
N PRO A 1078 9.13 -35.35 -34.53
CA PRO A 1078 9.60 -36.64 -34.05
C PRO A 1078 11.08 -36.86 -34.43
N PRO A 1079 11.94 -37.38 -33.53
CA PRO A 1079 11.66 -38.05 -32.26
C PRO A 1079 11.83 -37.16 -31.01
N LEU A 1080 11.74 -35.83 -31.13
CA LEU A 1080 12.09 -34.90 -30.04
C LEU A 1080 10.98 -34.82 -28.96
N ASN A 1081 11.35 -34.46 -27.72
CA ASN A 1081 10.44 -34.49 -26.56
C ASN A 1081 9.17 -33.64 -26.72
N GLY A 1082 9.24 -32.51 -27.43
CA GLY A 1082 8.06 -31.67 -27.66
C GLY A 1082 6.98 -32.35 -28.50
N PHE A 1083 7.34 -33.27 -29.40
CA PHE A 1083 6.36 -34.06 -30.16
C PHE A 1083 5.51 -34.93 -29.24
N THR A 1084 6.16 -35.69 -28.36
CA THR A 1084 5.49 -36.59 -27.43
C THR A 1084 4.40 -35.89 -26.62
N SER A 1085 4.73 -34.74 -26.03
CA SER A 1085 3.75 -34.00 -25.23
C SER A 1085 2.57 -33.48 -26.06
N LYS A 1086 2.81 -32.96 -27.27
CA LYS A 1086 1.73 -32.46 -28.14
C LYS A 1086 0.85 -33.58 -28.67
N TRP A 1087 1.43 -34.75 -28.97
CA TRP A 1087 0.69 -35.94 -29.38
C TRP A 1087 -0.38 -36.31 -28.35
N LEU A 1088 -0.01 -36.38 -27.07
CA LEU A 1088 -0.93 -36.66 -25.97
C LEU A 1088 -2.05 -35.60 -25.86
N ILE A 1089 -1.71 -34.32 -26.09
CA ILE A 1089 -2.70 -33.22 -26.07
C ILE A 1089 -3.70 -33.36 -27.21
N PHE A 1090 -3.23 -33.66 -28.43
CA PHE A 1090 -4.10 -33.86 -29.58
C PHE A 1090 -5.02 -35.05 -29.36
N GLU A 1091 -4.46 -36.19 -28.94
CA GLU A 1091 -5.20 -37.40 -28.67
C GLU A 1091 -6.27 -37.17 -27.58
N ALA A 1092 -5.92 -36.49 -26.48
CA ALA A 1092 -6.88 -36.16 -25.43
C ALA A 1092 -8.01 -35.25 -25.94
N ALA A 1093 -7.71 -34.24 -26.77
CA ALA A 1093 -8.72 -33.35 -27.34
C ALA A 1093 -9.69 -34.09 -28.27
N PHE A 1094 -9.18 -35.00 -29.12
CA PHE A 1094 -10.01 -35.81 -30.01
C PHE A 1094 -10.83 -36.83 -29.24
N GLN A 1095 -10.26 -37.54 -28.26
CA GLN A 1095 -10.96 -38.51 -27.43
C GLN A 1095 -12.07 -37.87 -26.58
N SER A 1096 -11.86 -36.63 -26.13
CA SER A 1096 -12.87 -35.87 -25.38
C SER A 1096 -13.98 -35.28 -26.28
N GLY A 1097 -13.94 -35.51 -27.60
CA GLY A 1097 -14.93 -34.98 -28.55
C GLY A 1097 -14.76 -33.50 -28.89
N HIS A 1098 -13.62 -32.88 -28.56
CA HIS A 1098 -13.31 -31.48 -28.86
C HIS A 1098 -12.41 -31.33 -30.10
N TRP A 1099 -12.85 -31.91 -31.22
CA TRP A 1099 -12.07 -31.99 -32.46
C TRP A 1099 -11.65 -30.64 -33.04
N LEU A 1100 -12.47 -29.59 -32.90
CA LEU A 1100 -12.10 -28.22 -33.33
C LEU A 1100 -10.91 -27.68 -32.55
N LEU A 1101 -10.88 -27.89 -31.23
CA LEU A 1101 -9.76 -27.47 -30.38
C LEU A 1101 -8.50 -28.29 -30.70
N GLY A 1102 -8.66 -29.60 -30.94
CA GLY A 1102 -7.58 -30.48 -31.41
C GLY A 1102 -6.99 -30.02 -32.75
N ALA A 1103 -7.84 -29.76 -33.74
CA ALA A 1103 -7.44 -29.28 -35.07
C ALA A 1103 -6.77 -27.90 -35.02
N ALA A 1104 -7.32 -26.97 -34.22
CA ALA A 1104 -6.72 -25.65 -33.99
C ALA A 1104 -5.32 -25.76 -33.37
N ALA A 1105 -5.16 -26.66 -32.39
CA ALA A 1105 -3.87 -26.94 -31.79
C ALA A 1105 -2.89 -27.54 -32.83
N MET A 1106 -3.30 -28.52 -33.63
CA MET A 1106 -2.45 -29.07 -34.70
C MET A 1106 -2.02 -28.00 -35.72
N PHE A 1107 -2.96 -27.15 -36.16
CA PHE A 1107 -2.68 -26.06 -37.10
C PHE A 1107 -1.65 -25.06 -36.52
N SER A 1108 -1.79 -24.70 -35.25
CA SER A 1108 -0.82 -23.81 -34.59
C SER A 1108 0.58 -24.45 -34.45
N SER A 1109 0.68 -25.79 -34.44
CA SER A 1109 1.97 -26.45 -34.45
C SER A 1109 2.74 -26.19 -35.75
N LEU A 1110 2.03 -26.05 -36.88
CA LEU A 1110 2.62 -25.62 -38.16
C LEU A 1110 3.09 -24.16 -38.10
N LEU A 1111 2.32 -23.28 -37.47
CA LEU A 1111 2.74 -21.88 -37.24
C LEU A 1111 3.98 -21.80 -36.35
N THR A 1112 4.07 -22.67 -35.34
CA THR A 1112 5.25 -22.77 -34.48
C THR A 1112 6.48 -23.20 -35.29
N LEU A 1113 6.33 -24.20 -36.17
CA LEU A 1113 7.39 -24.63 -37.09
C LEU A 1113 7.82 -23.48 -38.01
N ALA A 1114 6.87 -22.75 -38.60
CA ALA A 1114 7.15 -21.59 -39.44
C ALA A 1114 7.96 -20.54 -38.66
N ALA A 1115 7.52 -20.14 -37.47
CA ALA A 1115 8.24 -19.15 -36.65
C ALA A 1115 9.67 -19.61 -36.29
N VAL A 1116 9.86 -20.89 -35.97
CA VAL A 1116 11.20 -21.46 -35.69
C VAL A 1116 12.08 -21.46 -36.94
N LEU A 1117 11.55 -21.88 -38.09
CA LEU A 1117 12.30 -21.88 -39.35
C LEU A 1117 12.66 -20.47 -39.79
N LYS A 1118 11.76 -19.50 -39.60
CA LYS A 1118 12.03 -18.07 -39.85
C LYS A 1118 13.23 -17.60 -39.04
N PHE A 1119 13.24 -17.88 -37.75
CA PHE A 1119 14.36 -17.51 -36.88
C PHE A 1119 15.65 -18.26 -37.29
N ALA A 1120 15.57 -19.57 -37.52
CA ALA A 1120 16.71 -20.39 -37.95
C ALA A 1120 17.36 -19.82 -39.22
N HIS A 1121 16.52 -19.52 -40.22
CA HIS A 1121 16.93 -18.98 -41.49
C HIS A 1121 17.55 -17.59 -41.32
N ALA A 1122 16.80 -16.65 -40.77
CA ALA A 1122 17.23 -15.25 -40.66
C ALA A 1122 18.48 -15.08 -39.78
N ALA A 1123 18.57 -15.79 -38.65
CA ALA A 1123 19.70 -15.62 -37.74
C ALA A 1123 20.93 -16.43 -38.16
N PHE A 1124 20.77 -17.70 -38.55
CA PHE A 1124 21.89 -18.64 -38.66
C PHE A 1124 22.21 -19.10 -40.09
N MET A 1125 21.20 -19.37 -40.92
CA MET A 1125 21.40 -19.99 -42.24
C MET A 1125 21.47 -19.00 -43.42
N GLY A 1126 21.01 -17.75 -43.23
CA GLY A 1126 21.02 -16.71 -44.26
C GLY A 1126 22.42 -16.24 -44.67
N ALA A 1127 22.48 -15.30 -45.61
CA ALA A 1127 23.75 -14.68 -46.03
C ALA A 1127 24.45 -13.99 -44.84
N PRO A 1128 25.78 -14.17 -44.67
CA PRO A 1128 26.50 -13.61 -43.53
C PRO A 1128 26.53 -12.08 -43.60
N THR A 1129 26.20 -11.43 -42.49
CA THR A 1129 26.43 -9.99 -42.34
C THR A 1129 27.88 -9.71 -41.96
N ALA A 1130 28.36 -8.48 -42.18
CA ALA A 1130 29.71 -8.07 -41.77
C ALA A 1130 29.97 -8.37 -40.27
N ARG A 1131 28.98 -8.09 -39.42
CA ARG A 1131 29.04 -8.41 -37.97
C ARG A 1131 29.09 -9.91 -37.70
N ALA A 1132 28.33 -10.72 -38.45
CA ALA A 1132 28.35 -12.17 -38.30
C ALA A 1132 29.70 -12.79 -38.65
N LEU A 1133 30.52 -12.15 -39.50
CA LEU A 1133 31.88 -12.60 -39.80
C LEU A 1133 32.87 -12.36 -38.66
N GLU A 1134 32.57 -11.46 -37.73
CA GLU A 1134 33.43 -11.20 -36.56
C GLU A 1134 32.92 -11.88 -35.29
N ALA A 1135 31.73 -12.50 -35.35
CA ALA A 1135 31.14 -13.17 -34.21
C ALA A 1135 31.98 -14.38 -33.74
N GLU A 1136 31.98 -14.57 -32.42
CA GLU A 1136 32.55 -15.72 -31.73
C GLU A 1136 31.46 -16.46 -30.93
N GLU A 1137 31.73 -17.72 -30.61
CA GLU A 1137 30.84 -18.55 -29.81
C GLU A 1137 30.58 -17.94 -28.41
N ALA A 1138 29.43 -18.26 -27.81
CA ALA A 1138 29.10 -17.80 -26.46
C ALA A 1138 30.12 -18.32 -25.42
N PRO A 1139 30.38 -17.57 -24.33
CA PRO A 1139 31.26 -18.02 -23.27
C PRO A 1139 30.71 -19.27 -22.56
N LEU A 1140 31.58 -20.05 -21.92
CA LEU A 1140 31.22 -21.32 -21.27
C LEU A 1140 30.08 -21.17 -20.23
N ALA A 1141 30.05 -20.07 -19.47
CA ALA A 1141 29.00 -19.79 -18.50
C ALA A 1141 27.60 -19.62 -19.13
N MET A 1142 27.52 -19.30 -20.43
CA MET A 1142 26.26 -19.25 -21.20
C MET A 1142 25.99 -20.56 -21.95
N LEU A 1143 27.03 -21.25 -22.45
CA LEU A 1143 26.88 -22.53 -23.14
C LEU A 1143 26.48 -23.67 -22.20
N LEU A 1144 27.06 -23.74 -21.00
CA LEU A 1144 26.78 -24.82 -20.05
C LEU A 1144 25.28 -24.91 -19.68
N PRO A 1145 24.58 -23.80 -19.33
CA PRO A 1145 23.15 -23.83 -19.07
C PRO A 1145 22.33 -24.32 -20.27
N MET A 1146 22.63 -23.82 -21.47
CA MET A 1146 21.98 -24.27 -22.71
C MET A 1146 22.20 -25.76 -22.96
N ALA A 1147 23.43 -26.24 -22.76
CA ALA A 1147 23.79 -27.64 -22.91
C ALA A 1147 23.04 -28.54 -21.90
N THR A 1148 22.95 -28.13 -20.64
CA THR A 1148 22.19 -28.88 -19.62
C THR A 1148 20.70 -28.95 -19.93
N LEU A 1149 20.08 -27.86 -20.36
CA LEU A 1149 18.65 -27.83 -20.70
C LEU A 1149 18.34 -28.65 -21.97
N CYS A 1150 19.21 -28.53 -22.99
CA CYS A 1150 19.13 -29.31 -24.22
C CYS A 1150 19.35 -30.80 -23.94
N GLY A 1151 20.33 -31.14 -23.11
CA GLY A 1151 20.60 -32.51 -22.68
C GLY A 1151 19.45 -33.13 -21.90
N ALA A 1152 18.87 -32.39 -20.93
CA ALA A 1152 17.69 -32.83 -20.21
C ALA A 1152 16.49 -33.06 -21.14
N SER A 1153 16.28 -32.16 -22.12
CA SER A 1153 15.23 -32.30 -23.14
C SER A 1153 15.45 -33.51 -24.05
N LEU A 1154 16.70 -33.79 -24.43
CA LEU A 1154 17.06 -34.97 -25.21
C LEU A 1154 16.78 -36.25 -24.42
N LEU A 1155 17.19 -36.31 -23.15
CA LEU A 1155 16.93 -37.46 -22.27
C LEU A 1155 15.43 -37.73 -22.12
N VAL A 1156 14.62 -36.70 -21.91
CA VAL A 1156 13.15 -36.82 -21.86
C VAL A 1156 12.57 -37.26 -23.21
N GLY A 1157 13.18 -36.86 -24.34
CA GLY A 1157 12.72 -37.28 -25.67
C GLY A 1157 12.99 -38.76 -25.93
N LEU A 1158 14.16 -39.24 -25.51
CA LEU A 1158 14.53 -40.66 -25.59
C LEU A 1158 13.74 -41.53 -24.61
N MET A 1159 13.49 -41.01 -23.41
CA MET A 1159 12.83 -41.71 -22.30
C MET A 1159 11.70 -40.85 -21.70
N PRO A 1160 10.54 -40.75 -22.38
CA PRO A 1160 9.38 -39.98 -21.90
C PRO A 1160 8.92 -40.37 -20.50
N GLY A 1161 9.15 -41.62 -20.10
CA GLY A 1161 8.83 -42.13 -18.77
C GLY A 1161 9.51 -41.37 -17.63
N LEU A 1162 10.62 -40.65 -17.87
CA LEU A 1162 11.23 -39.76 -16.88
C LEU A 1162 10.27 -38.68 -16.38
N LEU A 1163 9.32 -38.25 -17.21
CA LEU A 1163 8.25 -37.34 -16.82
C LEU A 1163 6.93 -38.09 -16.58
N LEU A 1164 6.58 -39.05 -17.44
CA LEU A 1164 5.26 -39.71 -17.38
C LEU A 1164 5.08 -40.59 -16.13
N VAL A 1165 6.13 -41.21 -15.59
CA VAL A 1165 6.03 -42.01 -14.36
C VAL A 1165 5.76 -41.13 -13.13
N PRO A 1166 6.52 -40.04 -12.87
CA PRO A 1166 6.15 -39.08 -11.84
C PRO A 1166 4.76 -38.45 -12.06
N ILE A 1167 4.39 -38.14 -13.31
CA ILE A 1167 3.08 -37.59 -13.64
C ILE A 1167 1.95 -38.58 -13.31
N ALA A 1168 2.13 -39.88 -13.56
CA ALA A 1168 1.17 -40.90 -13.14
C ALA A 1168 1.01 -40.93 -11.61
N ALA A 1169 2.11 -40.79 -10.85
CA ALA A 1169 2.05 -40.70 -9.39
C ALA A 1169 1.32 -39.42 -8.92
N ILE A 1170 1.58 -38.28 -9.59
CA ILE A 1170 0.85 -37.04 -9.36
C ILE A 1170 -0.64 -37.24 -9.62
N GLN A 1171 -1.02 -37.91 -10.71
CA GLN A 1171 -2.43 -38.18 -11.01
C GLN A 1171 -3.09 -39.03 -9.93
N ALA A 1172 -2.40 -40.05 -9.41
CA ALA A 1172 -2.88 -40.85 -8.30
C ALA A 1172 -3.14 -39.99 -7.05
N GLU A 1173 -2.21 -39.09 -6.71
CA GLU A 1173 -2.33 -38.18 -5.57
C GLU A 1173 -3.47 -37.16 -5.74
N LEU A 1174 -3.71 -36.69 -6.97
CA LEU A 1174 -4.83 -35.81 -7.31
C LEU A 1174 -6.18 -36.54 -7.41
N GLY A 1175 -6.21 -37.86 -7.18
CA GLY A 1175 -7.43 -38.68 -7.26
C GLY A 1175 -7.91 -38.97 -8.69
N MET A 1176 -7.04 -38.81 -9.70
CA MET A 1176 -7.31 -39.14 -11.10
C MET A 1176 -6.84 -40.56 -11.42
N ALA A 1177 -7.45 -41.22 -12.41
CA ALA A 1177 -6.96 -42.50 -12.93
C ALA A 1177 -5.55 -42.31 -13.53
N PRO A 1178 -4.50 -42.94 -12.99
CA PRO A 1178 -3.14 -42.74 -13.50
C PRO A 1178 -2.98 -43.29 -14.91
N ILE A 1179 -2.24 -42.58 -15.75
CA ILE A 1179 -1.82 -43.12 -17.05
C ILE A 1179 -0.91 -44.35 -16.85
N ALA A 1180 -1.04 -45.33 -17.74
CA ALA A 1180 -0.10 -46.44 -17.81
C ALA A 1180 1.21 -45.97 -18.45
N ALA A 1181 2.23 -45.73 -17.62
CA ALA A 1181 3.55 -45.27 -18.06
C ALA A 1181 4.66 -46.15 -17.49
N THR A 1182 5.66 -46.45 -18.31
CA THR A 1182 6.93 -47.05 -17.87
C THR A 1182 8.10 -46.21 -18.38
N LEU A 1183 9.29 -46.45 -17.85
CA LEU A 1183 10.46 -45.60 -18.14
C LEU A 1183 10.81 -45.56 -19.64
N THR A 1184 10.72 -46.71 -20.32
CA THR A 1184 11.09 -46.90 -21.74
C THR A 1184 9.96 -47.50 -22.59
N GLY A 1185 8.74 -47.58 -22.05
CA GLY A 1185 7.60 -48.17 -22.75
C GLY A 1185 6.97 -47.29 -23.82
N PRO A 1186 5.92 -47.79 -24.48
CA PRO A 1186 5.12 -46.98 -25.40
C PRO A 1186 4.42 -45.83 -24.67
N LEU A 1187 4.01 -44.82 -25.43
CA LEU A 1187 3.21 -43.72 -24.90
C LEU A 1187 1.82 -44.19 -24.44
N PRO A 1188 1.24 -43.58 -23.40
CA PRO A 1188 -0.14 -43.83 -23.02
C PRO A 1188 -1.09 -43.33 -24.12
N GLY A 1189 -2.14 -44.09 -24.44
CA GLY A 1189 -3.08 -43.79 -25.52
C GLY A 1189 -3.62 -45.06 -26.19
N VAL A 1190 -4.49 -44.90 -27.20
CA VAL A 1190 -5.19 -46.00 -27.89
C VAL A 1190 -4.23 -46.89 -28.69
N GLU A 1191 -3.17 -46.31 -29.28
CA GLU A 1191 -2.08 -47.03 -29.96
C GLU A 1191 -0.72 -46.35 -29.73
N GLY A 1192 -0.18 -46.51 -28.53
CA GLY A 1192 1.11 -45.90 -28.14
C GLY A 1192 2.30 -46.43 -28.93
N PHE A 1193 3.01 -45.56 -29.65
CA PHE A 1193 4.33 -45.89 -30.21
C PHE A 1193 5.44 -45.66 -29.16
N ASN A 1194 6.62 -46.26 -29.37
CA ASN A 1194 7.79 -46.07 -28.50
C ASN A 1194 8.70 -44.95 -29.05
N PRO A 1195 8.79 -43.78 -28.39
CA PRO A 1195 9.60 -42.67 -28.89
C PRO A 1195 11.10 -42.97 -28.88
N GLY A 1196 11.58 -43.78 -27.94
CA GLY A 1196 12.96 -44.24 -27.90
C GLY A 1196 13.30 -45.10 -29.12
N ALA A 1197 12.41 -46.01 -29.52
CA ALA A 1197 12.57 -46.79 -30.74
C ALA A 1197 12.60 -45.90 -31.99
N LEU A 1198 11.71 -44.90 -32.06
CA LEU A 1198 11.69 -43.93 -33.15
C LEU A 1198 12.97 -43.08 -33.19
N ALA A 1199 13.51 -42.72 -32.03
CA ALA A 1199 14.76 -41.98 -31.92
C ALA A 1199 15.97 -42.79 -32.39
N ILE A 1200 16.05 -44.06 -31.99
CA ILE A 1200 17.09 -44.99 -32.46
C ILE A 1200 16.99 -45.16 -33.97
N LEU A 1201 15.78 -45.36 -34.51
CA LEU A 1201 15.56 -45.46 -35.95
C LEU A 1201 16.03 -44.20 -36.69
N ALA A 1202 15.65 -43.02 -36.21
CA ALA A 1202 16.06 -41.74 -36.79
C ALA A 1202 17.59 -41.55 -36.73
N LEU A 1203 18.23 -41.94 -35.63
CA LEU A 1203 19.70 -41.91 -35.49
C LEU A 1203 20.38 -42.85 -36.50
N VAL A 1204 19.90 -44.09 -36.64
CA VAL A 1204 20.42 -45.07 -37.60
C VAL A 1204 20.28 -44.56 -39.03
N LEU A 1205 19.09 -44.08 -39.41
CA LEU A 1205 18.86 -43.48 -40.73
C LEU A 1205 19.75 -42.25 -40.97
N GLY A 1206 19.96 -41.43 -39.94
CA GLY A 1206 20.87 -40.28 -39.99
C GLY A 1206 22.32 -40.68 -40.20
N LEU A 1207 22.82 -41.70 -39.50
CA LEU A 1207 24.17 -42.25 -39.67
C LEU A 1207 24.36 -42.87 -41.05
N ILE A 1208 23.37 -43.63 -41.55
CA ILE A 1208 23.38 -44.17 -42.91
C ILE A 1208 23.42 -43.03 -43.94
N SER A 1209 22.61 -41.98 -43.74
CA SER A 1209 22.56 -40.82 -44.63
C SER A 1209 23.89 -40.04 -44.63
N LEU A 1210 24.51 -39.87 -43.46
CA LEU A 1210 25.84 -39.25 -43.33
C LEU A 1210 26.93 -40.10 -43.99
N ALA A 1211 26.91 -41.42 -43.80
CA ALA A 1211 27.82 -42.34 -44.49
C ALA A 1211 27.64 -42.26 -46.01
N TRP A 1212 26.41 -42.27 -46.50
CA TRP A 1212 26.07 -42.09 -47.93
C TRP A 1212 26.58 -40.75 -48.48
N LEU A 1213 26.32 -39.64 -47.77
CA LEU A 1213 26.80 -38.31 -48.15
C LEU A 1213 28.33 -38.21 -48.13
N SER A 1214 29.00 -38.90 -47.19
CA SER A 1214 30.47 -38.93 -47.13
C SER A 1214 31.09 -39.71 -48.29
N LEU A 1215 30.43 -40.76 -48.77
CA LEU A 1215 30.83 -41.54 -49.95
C LEU A 1215 30.61 -40.76 -51.26
N GLY A 1216 29.62 -39.86 -51.31
CA GLY A 1216 29.31 -39.02 -52.47
C GLY A 1216 30.21 -37.79 -52.69
N ARG A 1217 31.13 -37.46 -51.75
CA ARG A 1217 32.00 -36.26 -51.81
C ARG A 1217 33.23 -36.40 -52.73
N ARG A 1218 33.12 -37.06 -53.89
CA ARG A 1218 34.21 -37.17 -54.90
C ARG A 1218 34.13 -36.16 -56.06
N GLY A 1219 33.14 -35.25 -56.08
CA GLY A 1219 33.00 -34.20 -57.11
C GLY A 1219 33.37 -32.79 -56.62
N ARG A 1220 33.87 -31.93 -57.53
CA ARG A 1220 34.15 -30.50 -57.29
C ARG A 1220 32.87 -29.80 -56.82
N ILE A 1221 32.87 -29.27 -55.59
CA ILE A 1221 31.77 -28.48 -55.03
C ILE A 1221 31.77 -27.11 -55.72
N VAL A 1222 30.83 -26.90 -56.65
CA VAL A 1222 30.54 -25.56 -57.18
C VAL A 1222 29.66 -24.85 -56.15
N ARG A 1223 30.17 -23.77 -55.53
CA ARG A 1223 29.39 -22.92 -54.65
C ARG A 1223 28.70 -21.85 -55.49
N THR A 1224 27.43 -22.05 -55.82
CA THR A 1224 26.56 -20.99 -56.34
C THR A 1224 25.72 -20.42 -55.21
N ALA A 1225 25.54 -19.10 -55.17
CA ALA A 1225 24.57 -18.48 -54.27
C ALA A 1225 23.16 -18.86 -54.73
N ILE A 1226 22.37 -19.48 -53.85
CA ILE A 1226 21.07 -20.11 -54.16
C ILE A 1226 20.06 -19.11 -54.79
N HIS A 1227 20.29 -17.81 -54.62
CA HIS A 1227 19.37 -16.74 -55.03
C HIS A 1227 19.77 -15.99 -56.31
N THR A 1228 20.89 -16.31 -56.95
CA THR A 1228 21.40 -15.42 -58.01
C THR A 1228 21.11 -15.86 -59.44
N SER A 1229 20.55 -17.05 -59.69
CA SER A 1229 20.21 -17.51 -61.05
C SER A 1229 21.31 -17.28 -62.10
N GLY A 1230 22.60 -17.32 -61.70
CA GLY A 1230 23.74 -17.07 -62.58
C GLY A 1230 24.29 -15.64 -62.61
N ALA A 1231 23.74 -14.70 -61.85
CA ALA A 1231 24.29 -13.35 -61.65
C ALA A 1231 25.33 -13.33 -60.51
N ASP A 1232 26.40 -12.54 -60.66
CA ASP A 1232 27.42 -12.34 -59.62
C ASP A 1232 27.01 -11.16 -58.72
N LEU A 1233 26.04 -11.42 -57.83
CA LEU A 1233 25.53 -10.44 -56.88
C LEU A 1233 26.33 -10.49 -55.57
N ALA A 1234 26.59 -9.33 -54.97
CA ALA A 1234 27.27 -9.28 -53.68
C ALA A 1234 26.42 -10.04 -52.63
N ALA A 1235 27.08 -10.65 -51.63
CA ALA A 1235 26.39 -11.41 -50.59
C ALA A 1235 25.33 -10.58 -49.84
N GLU A 1236 25.52 -9.26 -49.78
CA GLU A 1236 24.59 -8.29 -49.19
C GLU A 1236 23.30 -8.12 -50.01
N ASP A 1237 23.38 -8.18 -51.35
CA ASP A 1237 22.26 -7.99 -52.28
C ASP A 1237 21.36 -9.24 -52.40
N THR A 1238 21.86 -10.40 -51.95
CA THR A 1238 21.13 -11.68 -51.95
C THR A 1238 20.42 -11.96 -50.63
N ARG A 1239 20.48 -11.03 -49.69
CA ARG A 1239 19.98 -11.19 -48.34
C ARG A 1239 18.46 -10.97 -48.28
N LEU A 1240 17.74 -12.02 -47.89
CA LEU A 1240 16.32 -11.92 -47.58
C LEU A 1240 16.11 -11.54 -46.10
N PRO A 1241 15.50 -10.38 -45.81
CA PRO A 1241 15.13 -10.02 -44.44
C PRO A 1241 14.08 -10.99 -43.90
N ALA A 1242 14.02 -11.16 -42.59
CA ALA A 1242 13.03 -12.01 -41.93
C ALA A 1242 11.61 -11.53 -42.24
N ALA A 1243 11.41 -10.21 -42.36
CA ALA A 1243 10.14 -9.61 -42.75
C ALA A 1243 9.57 -10.16 -44.07
N SER A 1244 10.44 -10.42 -45.05
CA SER A 1244 10.05 -10.83 -46.41
C SER A 1244 10.17 -12.31 -46.67
N LEU A 1245 10.48 -13.12 -45.65
CA LEU A 1245 10.68 -14.56 -45.81
C LEU A 1245 9.41 -15.28 -46.32
N TYR A 1246 8.24 -14.76 -45.97
CA TYR A 1246 6.95 -15.31 -46.39
C TYR A 1246 6.21 -14.43 -47.41
N ASP A 1247 6.89 -13.43 -47.98
CA ASP A 1247 6.32 -12.62 -49.06
C ASP A 1247 6.20 -13.45 -50.35
N LEU A 1248 5.21 -13.10 -51.19
CA LEU A 1248 5.08 -13.69 -52.52
C LEU A 1248 6.33 -13.43 -53.35
N SER A 1249 6.73 -14.42 -54.16
CA SER A 1249 7.90 -14.35 -55.03
C SER A 1249 7.90 -13.10 -55.92
N SER A 1250 6.73 -12.64 -56.36
CA SER A 1250 6.54 -11.42 -57.18
C SER A 1250 6.84 -10.11 -56.44
N THR A 1251 6.72 -10.07 -55.11
CA THR A 1251 7.05 -8.91 -54.28
C THR A 1251 8.55 -8.85 -54.02
N THR A 1252 9.13 -10.01 -53.70
CA THR A 1252 10.58 -10.19 -53.52
C THR A 1252 11.36 -9.89 -54.81
N LEU A 1253 10.88 -10.38 -55.96
CA LEU A 1253 11.47 -10.10 -57.28
C LEU A 1253 11.40 -8.62 -57.64
N ARG A 1254 10.33 -7.89 -57.25
CA ARG A 1254 10.26 -6.43 -57.44
C ARG A 1254 11.29 -5.70 -56.59
N HIS A 1255 11.45 -6.11 -55.32
CA HIS A 1255 12.43 -5.50 -54.42
C HIS A 1255 13.87 -5.69 -54.92
N VAL A 1256 14.22 -6.89 -55.39
CA VAL A 1256 15.52 -7.19 -56.00
C VAL A 1256 15.70 -6.46 -57.33
N ARG A 1257 14.64 -6.34 -58.15
CA ARG A 1257 14.65 -5.60 -59.42
C ARG A 1257 14.91 -4.10 -59.21
N ASP A 1258 14.35 -3.51 -58.17
CA ASP A 1258 14.49 -2.08 -57.86
C ASP A 1258 15.86 -1.75 -57.25
N LEU A 1259 16.49 -2.70 -56.53
CA LEU A 1259 17.85 -2.57 -55.99
C LEU A 1259 18.94 -2.76 -57.05
N GLY A 1260 18.69 -3.60 -58.06
CA GLY A 1260 19.72 -4.02 -59.01
C GLY A 1260 19.94 -3.11 -60.22
N GLY A 1261 19.08 -2.14 -60.54
CA GLY A 1261 19.23 -1.30 -61.74
C GLY A 1261 19.34 -2.08 -63.08
N LEU A 1262 19.04 -3.37 -63.07
CA LEU A 1262 19.27 -4.31 -64.17
C LEU A 1262 17.92 -4.69 -64.77
N ILE A 1263 17.34 -3.78 -65.56
CA ILE A 1263 16.52 -4.00 -66.79
C ILE A 1263 16.02 -2.61 -67.25
N PRO A 1264 16.32 -2.16 -68.50
CA PRO A 1264 15.74 -0.93 -69.04
C PRO A 1264 14.21 -1.05 -69.14
N ALA A 1265 13.51 0.08 -68.99
CA ALA A 1265 12.06 0.23 -68.78
C ALA A 1265 11.10 -0.36 -69.85
N ASN A 1266 11.54 -1.24 -70.76
CA ASN A 1266 10.75 -1.78 -71.87
C ASN A 1266 10.79 -3.32 -71.95
N THR A 1267 10.23 -4.01 -70.96
CA THR A 1267 9.80 -5.42 -71.15
C THR A 1267 8.32 -5.57 -70.79
N PRO A 1268 7.51 -6.26 -71.62
CA PRO A 1268 6.06 -6.23 -71.51
C PRO A 1268 5.59 -6.91 -70.23
N LYS A 1269 4.56 -6.32 -69.61
CA LYS A 1269 3.81 -6.91 -68.50
C LYS A 1269 3.09 -8.19 -68.96
N ASP A 1270 2.96 -9.11 -68.01
CA ASP A 1270 2.09 -10.29 -68.00
C ASP A 1270 2.63 -11.58 -68.65
N ARG A 1271 3.07 -12.51 -67.79
CA ARG A 1271 2.53 -13.88 -67.68
C ARG A 1271 2.91 -14.52 -66.35
#